data_AF-A0A6L9EZD6-F1
#
_entry.id   AF-A0A6L9EZD6-F1
#
_cell.length_a   1.000
_cell.length_b   1.000
_cell.length_c   1.000
_cell.angle_alpha   90.00
_cell.angle_beta   90.00
_cell.angle_gamma   90.00
#
_symmetry.space_group_name_H-M   'P 1'
#
loop_
_entity.id
_entity.type
_entity.pdbx_description
1 polymer ?
#
loop_
_entity_poly.entity_id
_entity_poly.type
_entity_poly.pdbx_seq_one_letter_code
_entity_poly.pdbx_strand_id
1 'polypeptide(L)'
;MIKIIVNKISYHCFLFFLFGFFSLSAQEQMQFMAIDDELSNKWISSIAQDDNNFLWVGTRGGIHRYDGHRFDTFQDDFNLTDSVSINSVLDIAVDNRNNVWFTTYEGKLFNFSPSKMKINQLQTTAFGVKTAGKKHILCSGLSGFTVFNTENQSHFNIGKGQFHSPMDTFNEKIWFIDKGKILYSYEITSKKLTKEYVFNNRINVIKYLPEKGILAISDKKIMLLENGVITKETPTPILIKDVAIKQKGDLFVVSSDTLAALNTEKFQLEYIKTNLELNQIRKIFIDKKGTFWIATLKGLFKEKKYNSAFLPSSFHKRPKRIIKHKNKIYAAGFNALHKIENNIAAELITNTLILSIYNENDTLYATSSDSKIFKLINDRVNDTLRHASNFTEKTLMLGICRDHSKRLWVGSYKGLHIFDHNDAPLKFIPLDNSSKERVQINNLKIDSKDRLWIITSNDGIYMLKNASRIPLDAISKSLIHYNTKAKTRKYIFSDNVETVEEDSQGQLWFGTNMGILKYIETTGTFQKFIHQNEAFVKDVQVIREDNHKNLWIATPTNGLYVYSQKTKTFSHFTTNDGLISNWFLFGAGTYDSVSKKMYFGSLEGLQEIDLSKNIFSPYKTTPFITAININSKKGAHISALQAPFLNQITLEPDENDFSIRFSAVNFKNPEKIGYLYRLNNDSWKTTDLQTAYFTNIPYGKHELKVKTLYEGIKNENATTLKIYIRPPWYLSIYAKMGYLMLILGIFYVIYHFLKWRWKLQFSLKTKVAEAAHFKQLNAFKSKLYTDIAHEFKTPLTLISGPVENKLEEKNLTQKERRNFSMVQRNTHRLTTLVDQLLELSKLENGELQLKIKQGNLGAFLKILATSFNYEAEEKQLHYEYDINSITNAWYDEDIIEKIVINLLTNAFKYVSVKGRCYFSATTNDDILTLNVKNSVINGQELHLEKFFDRFYQQDSGIEGIGVGLSLVKELIEFYQGNIDVQLENINTICFTVNLPIFKKAFKSTHIITASEENNDPLIDDLEIKNETPIVLIVDDDDDIRSYVKEILNDTYKIITANNGEIGLKKAISSIPDIIISDIRMPHYDGITLCNTLKNDERTSHIPVILLTADTDNRSELKGLASGADDFVTKPFKVTILKQRIANLITIRQKLRERYSKEMTLKPKKIAIAPAEEVFLNKIQQILDEHLTNPHFNAVMFSEKAHMSRMQLHRKLQVYTGLSTTAFIRSQRLKQAIHLLKTTSVTVNEVAYAVGFNTPSYFMKCFKENYEKTPLEYIKNTDK
;
A
#
# COMPACT_ATOMS: atom_id res chain seq x y z
N MET A 1 -102.87 31.39 19.83
CA MET A 1 -101.98 31.15 20.99
C MET A 1 -101.08 29.92 20.80
N ILE A 2 -101.61 28.76 20.40
CA ILE A 2 -100.83 27.52 20.15
C ILE A 2 -99.77 27.68 19.03
N LYS A 3 -100.06 28.45 17.97
CA LYS A 3 -99.09 28.72 16.88
C LYS A 3 -97.85 29.54 17.30
N ILE A 4 -97.95 30.33 18.37
CA ILE A 4 -96.83 31.13 18.90
C ILE A 4 -95.93 30.29 19.83
N ILE A 5 -96.52 29.31 20.52
CA ILE A 5 -95.79 28.39 21.40
C ILE A 5 -94.96 27.40 20.56
N VAL A 6 -95.49 26.90 19.44
CA VAL A 6 -94.76 25.99 18.54
C VAL A 6 -93.57 26.67 17.87
N ASN A 7 -93.69 27.96 17.49
CA ASN A 7 -92.56 28.71 16.92
C ASN A 7 -91.48 29.08 17.96
N LYS A 8 -91.84 29.33 19.23
CA LYS A 8 -90.85 29.58 20.30
C LYS A 8 -90.07 28.33 20.70
N ILE A 9 -90.73 27.16 20.72
CA ILE A 9 -90.08 25.87 20.99
C ILE A 9 -89.17 25.47 19.81
N SER A 10 -89.60 25.71 18.57
CA SER A 10 -88.76 25.49 17.38
C SER A 10 -87.52 26.40 17.38
N TYR A 11 -87.66 27.69 17.75
CA TYR A 11 -86.51 28.61 17.85
C TYR A 11 -85.54 28.25 19.00
N HIS A 12 -86.05 27.81 20.16
CA HIS A 12 -85.19 27.40 21.27
C HIS A 12 -84.52 26.05 21.01
N CYS A 13 -85.21 25.10 20.36
CA CYS A 13 -84.59 23.86 19.90
C CYS A 13 -83.56 24.12 18.80
N PHE A 14 -83.78 25.08 17.89
CA PHE A 14 -82.82 25.45 16.85
C PHE A 14 -81.59 26.19 17.43
N LEU A 15 -81.78 27.05 18.45
CA LEU A 15 -80.69 27.68 19.20
C LEU A 15 -79.92 26.68 20.08
N PHE A 16 -80.59 25.69 20.67
CA PHE A 16 -79.92 24.61 21.40
C PHE A 16 -79.15 23.66 20.45
N PHE A 17 -79.67 23.43 19.24
CA PHE A 17 -78.97 22.68 18.19
C PHE A 17 -77.76 23.45 17.64
N LEU A 18 -77.86 24.78 17.56
CA LEU A 18 -76.75 25.66 17.17
C LEU A 18 -75.67 25.78 18.26
N PHE A 19 -76.04 25.84 19.55
CA PHE A 19 -75.05 25.87 20.64
C PHE A 19 -74.45 24.50 20.99
N GLY A 20 -75.14 23.39 20.68
CA GLY A 20 -74.62 22.03 20.86
C GLY A 20 -73.51 21.62 19.88
N PHE A 21 -73.35 22.34 18.77
CA PHE A 21 -72.31 22.07 17.76
C PHE A 21 -71.00 22.87 17.97
N PHE A 22 -70.94 23.78 18.94
CA PHE A 22 -69.75 24.62 19.18
C PHE A 22 -68.70 24.03 20.14
N SER A 23 -68.83 22.76 20.51
CA SER A 23 -67.89 22.09 21.42
C SER A 23 -67.44 20.72 20.91
N LEU A 24 -67.28 20.53 19.60
CA LEU A 24 -66.35 19.49 19.15
C LEU A 24 -64.93 20.05 19.33
N SER A 25 -64.39 19.93 20.55
CA SER A 25 -62.94 19.90 20.68
C SER A 25 -62.48 18.72 19.82
N ALA A 26 -61.77 19.01 18.72
CA ALA A 26 -61.12 17.98 17.93
C ALA A 26 -60.30 17.12 18.90
N GLN A 27 -60.74 15.89 19.15
CA GLN A 27 -60.03 14.98 20.01
C GLN A 27 -58.71 14.67 19.31
N GLU A 28 -57.58 15.14 19.85
CA GLU A 28 -56.26 14.93 19.26
C GLU A 28 -56.04 13.43 19.06
N GLN A 29 -56.01 12.98 17.80
CA GLN A 29 -55.67 11.60 17.46
C GLN A 29 -54.17 11.42 17.67
N MET A 30 -53.78 10.57 18.63
CA MET A 30 -52.37 10.25 18.83
C MET A 30 -51.88 9.35 17.70
N GLN A 31 -50.81 9.79 17.02
CA GLN A 31 -50.20 9.02 15.95
C GLN A 31 -48.97 8.29 16.43
N PHE A 32 -48.83 7.05 15.99
CA PHE A 32 -47.72 6.18 16.27
C PHE A 32 -47.02 5.68 15.00
N MET A 33 -45.73 5.44 15.11
CA MET A 33 -44.83 4.94 14.06
C MET A 33 -44.09 3.70 14.58
N ALA A 34 -44.03 2.62 13.79
CA ALA A 34 -43.26 1.42 14.12
C ALA A 34 -41.75 1.69 14.04
N ILE A 35 -40.96 1.02 14.88
CA ILE A 35 -39.48 1.08 14.88
C ILE A 35 -38.88 -0.31 14.55
N ASP A 36 -39.65 -1.17 13.89
CA ASP A 36 -39.48 -2.62 13.95
C ASP A 36 -38.63 -3.24 12.85
N ASP A 37 -38.08 -2.45 11.93
CA ASP A 37 -37.42 -2.99 10.74
C ASP A 37 -36.09 -3.71 11.06
N GLU A 38 -35.48 -3.46 12.22
CA GLU A 38 -34.20 -4.06 12.63
C GLU A 38 -34.30 -5.04 13.82
N LEU A 39 -35.47 -5.20 14.45
CA LEU A 39 -35.65 -6.10 15.60
C LEU A 39 -35.83 -7.54 15.14
N SER A 40 -34.92 -8.43 15.53
CA SER A 40 -35.01 -9.87 15.21
C SER A 40 -36.24 -10.56 15.79
N ASN A 41 -36.78 -10.05 16.91
CA ASN A 41 -38.00 -10.56 17.54
C ASN A 41 -38.94 -9.42 17.91
N LYS A 42 -40.13 -9.42 17.30
CA LYS A 42 -41.13 -8.37 17.48
C LYS A 42 -41.99 -8.52 18.74
N TRP A 43 -41.81 -9.60 19.50
CA TRP A 43 -42.51 -9.83 20.76
C TRP A 43 -41.84 -9.07 21.90
N ILE A 44 -42.32 -7.86 22.19
CA ILE A 44 -41.72 -7.01 23.22
C ILE A 44 -42.41 -7.23 24.56
N SER A 45 -41.62 -7.60 25.57
CA SER A 45 -42.09 -7.86 26.93
C SER A 45 -41.92 -6.65 27.85
N SER A 46 -40.81 -5.92 27.72
CA SER A 46 -40.46 -4.82 28.62
C SER A 46 -39.59 -3.77 27.96
N ILE A 47 -39.64 -2.55 28.52
CA ILE A 47 -38.87 -1.38 28.08
C ILE A 47 -38.34 -0.66 29.32
N ALA A 48 -37.08 -0.25 29.30
CA ALA A 48 -36.44 0.63 30.28
C ALA A 48 -35.54 1.66 29.59
N GLN A 49 -35.14 2.72 30.29
CA GLN A 49 -34.20 3.72 29.78
C GLN A 49 -33.08 3.97 30.77
N ASP A 50 -31.84 4.02 30.29
CA ASP A 50 -30.66 4.31 31.12
C ASP A 50 -30.38 5.83 31.27
N ASP A 51 -29.37 6.20 32.06
CA ASP A 51 -28.98 7.60 32.27
C ASP A 51 -28.27 8.24 31.08
N ASN A 52 -27.75 7.42 30.15
CA ASN A 52 -27.21 7.88 28.88
C ASN A 52 -28.32 8.10 27.81
N ASN A 53 -29.58 7.89 28.18
CA ASN A 53 -30.79 7.95 27.36
C ASN A 53 -31.00 6.77 26.41
N PHE A 54 -30.16 5.74 26.38
CA PHE A 54 -30.42 4.56 25.56
C PHE A 54 -31.67 3.83 26.07
N LEU A 55 -32.45 3.32 25.13
CA LEU A 55 -33.63 2.51 25.44
C LEU A 55 -33.23 1.03 25.45
N TRP A 56 -33.59 0.31 26.49
CA TRP A 56 -33.39 -1.12 26.63
C TRP A 56 -34.72 -1.83 26.45
N VAL A 57 -34.76 -2.79 25.54
CA VAL A 57 -35.97 -3.50 25.11
C VAL A 57 -35.77 -5.00 25.31
N GLY A 58 -36.67 -5.61 26.07
CA GLY A 58 -36.70 -7.05 26.31
C GLY A 58 -37.61 -7.74 25.30
N THR A 59 -37.12 -8.80 24.67
CA THR A 59 -37.89 -9.60 23.73
C THR A 59 -37.77 -11.10 24.04
N ARG A 60 -38.53 -11.92 23.31
CA ARG A 60 -38.34 -13.36 23.35
C ARG A 60 -37.00 -13.81 22.77
N GLY A 61 -36.36 -12.98 21.95
CA GLY A 61 -35.05 -13.21 21.35
C GLY A 61 -33.92 -12.46 22.07
N GLY A 62 -34.04 -12.19 23.37
CA GLY A 62 -32.98 -11.57 24.16
C GLY A 62 -33.22 -10.10 24.47
N ILE A 63 -32.13 -9.37 24.71
CA ILE A 63 -32.16 -7.94 25.08
C ILE A 63 -31.67 -7.14 23.91
N HIS A 64 -32.28 -5.98 23.68
CA HIS A 64 -31.86 -5.05 22.64
C HIS A 64 -31.65 -3.67 23.25
N ARG A 65 -30.64 -2.94 22.78
CA ARG A 65 -30.41 -1.54 23.13
C ARG A 65 -30.61 -0.68 21.89
N TYR A 66 -31.43 0.35 22.01
CA TYR A 66 -31.75 1.30 20.95
C TYR A 66 -31.07 2.64 21.22
N ASP A 67 -30.31 3.12 20.24
CA ASP A 67 -29.57 4.38 20.31
C ASP A 67 -30.30 5.58 19.68
N GLY A 68 -31.53 5.39 19.21
CA GLY A 68 -32.30 6.39 18.48
C GLY A 68 -32.36 6.15 16.98
N HIS A 69 -31.49 5.28 16.45
CA HIS A 69 -31.47 4.90 15.04
C HIS A 69 -31.46 3.40 14.82
N ARG A 70 -30.66 2.64 15.60
CA ARG A 70 -30.47 1.20 15.42
C ARG A 70 -30.60 0.42 16.71
N PHE A 71 -30.94 -0.87 16.57
CA PHE A 71 -30.93 -1.84 17.65
C PHE A 71 -29.62 -2.63 17.68
N ASP A 72 -28.91 -2.55 18.80
CA ASP A 72 -27.87 -3.51 19.14
C ASP A 72 -28.53 -4.69 19.86
N THR A 73 -28.32 -5.91 19.36
CA THR A 73 -28.98 -7.14 19.85
C THR A 73 -28.03 -7.98 20.70
N PHE A 74 -28.52 -8.47 21.83
CA PHE A 74 -27.79 -9.31 22.77
C PHE A 74 -28.51 -10.66 22.89
N GLN A 75 -27.94 -11.65 22.21
CA GLN A 75 -28.38 -13.03 22.11
C GLN A 75 -27.25 -13.96 22.51
N ASP A 76 -27.60 -15.23 22.73
CA ASP A 76 -26.63 -16.27 23.05
C ASP A 76 -25.74 -16.55 21.83
N ASP A 77 -24.42 -16.58 22.03
CA ASP A 77 -23.45 -16.91 20.99
C ASP A 77 -23.21 -18.43 21.06
N PHE A 78 -23.84 -19.19 20.17
CA PHE A 78 -23.87 -20.66 20.17
C PHE A 78 -22.49 -21.36 20.22
N ASN A 79 -21.38 -20.62 20.09
CA ASN A 79 -20.01 -21.11 20.03
C ASN A 79 -19.18 -20.94 21.31
N LEU A 80 -19.73 -20.34 22.38
CA LEU A 80 -19.04 -20.20 23.66
C LEU A 80 -19.64 -21.14 24.71
N THR A 81 -18.90 -22.17 25.11
CA THR A 81 -19.33 -23.23 26.06
C THR A 81 -19.73 -22.74 27.46
N ASP A 82 -19.57 -21.45 27.77
CA ASP A 82 -19.93 -20.82 29.04
C ASP A 82 -21.04 -19.75 28.91
N SER A 83 -21.74 -19.67 27.78
CA SER A 83 -22.78 -18.65 27.59
C SER A 83 -24.10 -19.06 28.25
N VAL A 84 -24.61 -18.20 29.14
CA VAL A 84 -25.89 -18.41 29.81
C VAL A 84 -27.01 -17.96 28.88
N SER A 85 -27.91 -18.87 28.47
CA SER A 85 -29.05 -18.55 27.60
C SER A 85 -29.88 -17.34 28.09
N ILE A 86 -29.78 -16.24 27.34
CA ILE A 86 -30.43 -14.92 27.59
C ILE A 86 -31.81 -14.84 26.92
N ASN A 87 -32.33 -15.94 26.41
CA ASN A 87 -33.57 -15.93 25.65
C ASN A 87 -34.79 -15.73 26.57
N SER A 88 -35.89 -15.24 25.97
CA SER A 88 -37.16 -15.08 26.69
C SER A 88 -37.09 -14.11 27.87
N VAL A 89 -36.69 -12.87 27.63
CA VAL A 89 -36.69 -11.79 28.63
C VAL A 89 -38.15 -11.42 28.98
N LEU A 90 -38.45 -11.31 30.26
CA LEU A 90 -39.77 -10.98 30.80
C LEU A 90 -39.87 -9.53 31.26
N ASP A 91 -38.88 -9.05 32.03
CA ASP A 91 -38.87 -7.68 32.56
C ASP A 91 -37.46 -7.11 32.64
N ILE A 92 -37.33 -5.77 32.58
CA ILE A 92 -36.05 -5.05 32.58
C ILE A 92 -36.14 -3.82 33.49
N ALA A 93 -35.07 -3.58 34.25
CA ALA A 93 -34.83 -2.35 34.99
C ALA A 93 -33.36 -1.91 34.82
N VAL A 94 -33.10 -0.62 35.01
CA VAL A 94 -31.74 -0.06 34.95
C VAL A 94 -31.41 0.57 36.30
N ASP A 95 -30.22 0.26 36.83
CA ASP A 95 -29.72 0.87 38.06
C ASP A 95 -28.99 2.20 37.80
N ASN A 96 -28.62 2.92 38.87
CA ASN A 96 -27.95 4.22 38.78
C ASN A 96 -26.51 4.15 38.22
N ARG A 97 -25.95 2.95 38.03
CA ARG A 97 -24.64 2.70 37.42
C ARG A 97 -24.79 2.29 35.95
N ASN A 98 -26.01 2.42 35.39
CA ASN A 98 -26.40 1.94 34.06
C ASN A 98 -26.21 0.44 33.87
N ASN A 99 -26.22 -0.37 34.94
CA ASN A 99 -26.34 -1.82 34.79
C ASN A 99 -27.79 -2.18 34.51
N VAL A 100 -27.97 -3.15 33.63
CA VAL A 100 -29.25 -3.64 33.16
C VAL A 100 -29.58 -4.91 33.92
N TRP A 101 -30.64 -4.83 34.72
CA TRP A 101 -31.18 -5.97 35.45
C TRP A 101 -32.37 -6.51 34.70
N PHE A 102 -32.42 -7.82 34.48
CA PHE A 102 -33.50 -8.42 33.73
C PHE A 102 -33.86 -9.82 34.22
N THR A 103 -35.12 -10.16 34.06
CA THR A 103 -35.66 -11.48 34.38
C THR A 103 -36.06 -12.22 33.12
N THR A 104 -36.04 -13.55 33.16
CA THR A 104 -36.51 -14.40 32.06
C THR A 104 -37.84 -15.06 32.40
N TYR A 105 -38.56 -15.57 31.39
CA TYR A 105 -39.77 -16.37 31.60
C TYR A 105 -39.51 -17.66 32.40
N GLU A 106 -38.27 -18.15 32.43
CA GLU A 106 -37.83 -19.29 33.25
C GLU A 106 -37.61 -18.92 34.73
N GLY A 107 -37.78 -17.65 35.10
CA GLY A 107 -37.59 -17.18 36.47
C GLY A 107 -36.14 -16.94 36.87
N LYS A 108 -35.21 -16.85 35.92
CA LYS A 108 -33.80 -16.51 36.18
C LYS A 108 -33.62 -14.99 36.22
N LEU A 109 -32.81 -14.51 37.16
CA LEU A 109 -32.41 -13.11 37.31
C LEU A 109 -30.98 -12.89 36.82
N PHE A 110 -30.80 -11.83 36.03
CA PHE A 110 -29.51 -11.44 35.49
C PHE A 110 -29.19 -9.99 35.83
N ASN A 111 -27.90 -9.73 36.06
CA ASN A 111 -27.34 -8.40 36.11
C ASN A 111 -26.28 -8.29 35.01
N PHE A 112 -26.52 -7.40 34.06
CA PHE A 112 -25.59 -7.08 32.99
C PHE A 112 -24.96 -5.72 33.26
N SER A 113 -23.63 -5.68 33.34
CA SER A 113 -22.85 -4.44 33.41
C SER A 113 -22.33 -4.07 32.02
N PRO A 114 -22.91 -3.08 31.31
CA PRO A 114 -22.43 -2.67 29.99
C PRO A 114 -20.98 -2.19 30.00
N SER A 115 -20.57 -1.48 31.06
CA SER A 115 -19.21 -0.96 31.22
C SER A 115 -18.15 -2.05 31.38
N LYS A 116 -18.51 -3.21 31.95
CA LYS A 116 -17.61 -4.34 32.19
C LYS A 116 -17.80 -5.48 31.19
N MET A 117 -18.82 -5.41 30.33
CA MET A 117 -19.21 -6.48 29.42
C MET A 117 -19.41 -7.84 30.11
N LYS A 118 -19.93 -7.81 31.34
CA LYS A 118 -20.11 -9.01 32.14
C LYS A 118 -21.58 -9.20 32.46
N ILE A 119 -22.07 -10.39 32.18
CA ILE A 119 -23.41 -10.85 32.55
C ILE A 119 -23.24 -11.82 33.70
N ASN A 120 -23.90 -11.53 34.83
CA ASN A 120 -23.91 -12.41 35.98
C ASN A 120 -25.34 -12.93 36.17
N GLN A 121 -25.53 -14.24 36.11
CA GLN A 121 -26.75 -14.86 36.58
C GLN A 121 -26.71 -14.94 38.11
N LEU A 122 -27.78 -14.51 38.77
CA LEU A 122 -27.93 -14.60 40.22
C LEU A 122 -28.71 -15.88 40.57
N GLN A 123 -28.36 -16.54 41.67
CA GLN A 123 -29.00 -17.78 42.14
C GLN A 123 -30.41 -17.57 42.76
N THR A 124 -31.05 -16.46 42.45
CA THR A 124 -32.38 -16.09 42.97
C THR A 124 -33.42 -16.23 41.87
N THR A 125 -34.57 -16.83 42.20
CA THR A 125 -35.70 -16.88 41.27
C THR A 125 -36.47 -15.57 41.29
N ALA A 126 -36.57 -14.90 40.14
CA ALA A 126 -37.29 -13.65 40.00
C ALA A 126 -37.93 -13.54 38.63
N PHE A 127 -39.06 -12.85 38.59
CA PHE A 127 -39.87 -12.69 37.39
C PHE A 127 -40.26 -11.24 37.07
N GLY A 128 -40.13 -10.34 38.04
CA GLY A 128 -40.33 -8.90 37.85
C GLY A 128 -39.16 -8.16 38.47
N VAL A 129 -38.76 -7.05 37.87
CA VAL A 129 -37.62 -6.25 38.33
C VAL A 129 -37.92 -4.77 38.21
N LYS A 130 -37.56 -4.00 39.24
CA LYS A 130 -37.84 -2.56 39.28
C LYS A 130 -36.79 -1.82 40.09
N THR A 131 -36.44 -0.61 39.66
CA THR A 131 -35.48 0.24 40.37
C THR A 131 -36.15 0.87 41.60
N ALA A 132 -35.52 0.73 42.77
CA ALA A 132 -35.98 1.28 44.05
C ALA A 132 -34.92 2.29 44.56
N GLY A 133 -35.13 3.56 44.21
CA GLY A 133 -34.23 4.64 44.60
C GLY A 133 -32.90 4.55 43.86
N LYS A 134 -31.84 5.14 44.45
CA LYS A 134 -30.53 5.16 43.79
C LYS A 134 -29.78 3.85 43.94
N LYS A 135 -29.93 3.15 45.06
CA LYS A 135 -29.03 2.06 45.44
C LYS A 135 -29.65 0.68 45.38
N HIS A 136 -30.97 0.56 45.19
CA HIS A 136 -31.65 -0.71 45.35
C HIS A 136 -32.41 -1.14 44.09
N ILE A 137 -32.43 -2.44 43.84
CA ILE A 137 -33.24 -3.10 42.82
C ILE A 137 -34.20 -4.06 43.54
N LEU A 138 -35.48 -3.96 43.20
CA LEU A 138 -36.53 -4.81 43.73
C LEU A 138 -36.83 -5.92 42.73
N CYS A 139 -36.80 -7.16 43.19
CA CYS A 139 -37.11 -8.35 42.41
C CYS A 139 -38.29 -9.10 43.03
N SER A 140 -39.28 -9.49 42.23
CA SER A 140 -40.38 -10.36 42.70
C SER A 140 -40.13 -11.81 42.35
N GLY A 141 -40.12 -12.70 43.34
CA GLY A 141 -39.97 -14.14 43.19
C GLY A 141 -41.14 -14.93 43.79
N LEU A 142 -41.03 -16.26 43.77
CA LEU A 142 -42.02 -17.16 44.40
C LEU A 142 -42.04 -17.01 45.93
N SER A 143 -40.91 -16.65 46.52
CA SER A 143 -40.74 -16.43 47.97
C SER A 143 -41.00 -14.97 48.41
N GLY A 144 -41.58 -14.15 47.54
CA GLY A 144 -41.87 -12.74 47.79
C GLY A 144 -40.88 -11.76 47.17
N PHE A 145 -40.84 -10.55 47.72
CA PHE A 145 -40.02 -9.46 47.19
C PHE A 145 -38.61 -9.47 47.80
N THR A 146 -37.59 -9.56 46.95
CA THR A 146 -36.19 -9.47 47.33
C THR A 146 -35.62 -8.11 46.91
N VAL A 147 -35.01 -7.40 47.85
CA VAL A 147 -34.34 -6.12 47.61
C VAL A 147 -32.84 -6.39 47.50
N PHE A 148 -32.25 -6.02 46.37
CA PHE A 148 -30.81 -6.09 46.09
C PHE A 148 -30.20 -4.70 46.26
N ASN A 149 -29.10 -4.61 47.01
CA ASN A 149 -28.28 -3.42 47.07
C ASN A 149 -27.20 -3.47 45.99
N THR A 150 -27.21 -2.49 45.10
CA THR A 150 -26.34 -2.39 43.91
C THR A 150 -24.89 -2.02 44.26
N GLU A 151 -24.62 -1.50 45.46
CA GLU A 151 -23.28 -1.07 45.89
C GLU A 151 -22.48 -2.21 46.51
N ASN A 152 -23.08 -2.96 47.43
CA ASN A 152 -22.41 -4.03 48.18
C ASN A 152 -22.89 -5.45 47.79
N GLN A 153 -23.80 -5.56 46.82
CA GLN A 153 -24.38 -6.82 46.33
C GLN A 153 -25.10 -7.65 47.41
N SER A 154 -25.41 -7.06 48.56
CA SER A 154 -26.22 -7.73 49.57
C SER A 154 -27.68 -7.73 49.14
N HIS A 155 -28.44 -8.72 49.62
CA HIS A 155 -29.86 -8.80 49.36
C HIS A 155 -30.60 -9.25 50.61
N PHE A 156 -31.87 -8.86 50.71
CA PHE A 156 -32.77 -9.33 51.76
C PHE A 156 -34.17 -9.52 51.19
N ASN A 157 -34.91 -10.48 51.74
CA ASN A 157 -36.29 -10.74 51.35
C ASN A 157 -37.24 -10.09 52.36
N ILE A 158 -38.27 -9.41 51.86
CA ILE A 158 -39.33 -8.79 52.67
C ILE A 158 -40.27 -9.85 53.29
N GLY A 159 -40.29 -11.07 52.73
CA GLY A 159 -41.07 -12.22 53.22
C GLY A 159 -42.58 -12.13 52.93
N LYS A 160 -43.01 -11.12 52.15
CA LYS A 160 -44.38 -10.95 51.68
C LYS A 160 -44.39 -10.60 50.19
N GLY A 161 -45.55 -10.79 49.55
CA GLY A 161 -45.71 -10.67 48.11
C GLY A 161 -45.73 -12.04 47.44
N GLN A 162 -46.53 -12.18 46.39
CA GLN A 162 -46.59 -13.38 45.57
C GLN A 162 -46.01 -13.09 44.18
N PHE A 163 -45.76 -14.16 43.44
CA PHE A 163 -45.47 -14.08 42.02
C PHE A 163 -46.58 -13.30 41.29
N HIS A 164 -46.21 -12.32 40.45
CA HIS A 164 -47.10 -11.36 39.78
C HIS A 164 -47.85 -10.35 40.68
N SER A 165 -47.43 -10.17 41.93
CA SER A 165 -47.94 -9.08 42.77
C SER A 165 -47.65 -7.71 42.16
N PRO A 166 -48.67 -6.85 41.95
CA PRO A 166 -48.47 -5.46 41.53
C PRO A 166 -47.55 -4.72 42.49
N MET A 167 -46.57 -4.00 41.96
CA MET A 167 -45.61 -3.23 42.74
C MET A 167 -45.26 -1.89 42.10
N ASP A 168 -45.03 -0.88 42.94
CA ASP A 168 -44.43 0.38 42.50
C ASP A 168 -43.43 0.91 43.53
N THR A 169 -42.52 1.75 43.06
CA THR A 169 -41.40 2.24 43.85
C THR A 169 -41.25 3.74 43.65
N PHE A 170 -40.96 4.47 44.72
CA PHE A 170 -40.58 5.88 44.65
C PHE A 170 -39.55 6.15 45.74
N ASN A 171 -38.39 6.67 45.34
CA ASN A 171 -37.22 6.75 46.20
C ASN A 171 -36.95 5.40 46.88
N GLU A 172 -36.76 5.37 48.19
CA GLU A 172 -36.47 4.15 48.95
C GLU A 172 -37.72 3.54 49.63
N LYS A 173 -38.90 3.89 49.11
CA LYS A 173 -40.19 3.34 49.55
C LYS A 173 -40.79 2.48 48.43
N ILE A 174 -41.25 1.29 48.83
CA ILE A 174 -41.85 0.29 47.95
C ILE A 174 -43.30 0.12 48.35
N TRP A 175 -44.21 0.08 47.38
CA TRP A 175 -45.58 -0.37 47.57
C TRP A 175 -45.82 -1.65 46.81
N PHE A 176 -46.54 -2.58 47.42
CA PHE A 176 -46.89 -3.83 46.76
C PHE A 176 -48.19 -4.41 47.30
N ILE A 177 -48.84 -5.23 46.46
CA ILE A 177 -50.06 -5.96 46.83
C ILE A 177 -49.70 -7.40 47.20
N ASP A 178 -50.07 -7.83 48.39
CA ASP A 178 -49.96 -9.23 48.83
C ASP A 178 -51.31 -9.94 48.75
N LYS A 179 -51.29 -11.24 48.41
CA LYS A 179 -52.49 -12.09 48.24
C LYS A 179 -53.57 -11.46 47.33
N GLY A 180 -53.16 -10.62 46.38
CA GLY A 180 -54.03 -9.90 45.45
C GLY A 180 -54.88 -8.78 46.05
N LYS A 181 -54.87 -8.53 47.36
CA LYS A 181 -55.82 -7.60 48.01
C LYS A 181 -55.22 -6.66 49.05
N ILE A 182 -54.08 -6.98 49.66
CA ILE A 182 -53.56 -6.21 50.79
C ILE A 182 -52.43 -5.32 50.31
N LEU A 183 -52.57 -4.00 50.46
CA LEU A 183 -51.52 -3.04 50.16
C LEU A 183 -50.57 -2.91 51.34
N TYR A 184 -49.30 -3.19 51.08
CA TYR A 184 -48.20 -2.90 51.99
C TYR A 184 -47.35 -1.76 51.44
N SER A 185 -46.78 -0.97 52.35
CA SER A 185 -45.61 -0.16 52.05
C SER A 185 -44.42 -0.61 52.87
N TYR A 186 -43.24 -0.56 52.27
CA TYR A 186 -41.98 -0.96 52.86
C TYR A 186 -40.96 0.14 52.64
N GLU A 187 -40.40 0.66 53.73
CA GLU A 187 -39.35 1.66 53.68
C GLU A 187 -37.99 0.97 53.90
N ILE A 188 -37.09 1.08 52.91
CA ILE A 188 -35.83 0.34 52.87
C ILE A 188 -34.87 0.82 53.97
N THR A 189 -34.84 2.12 54.25
CA THR A 189 -33.95 2.73 55.27
C THR A 189 -34.30 2.27 56.68
N SER A 190 -35.59 2.35 57.06
CA SER A 190 -36.09 2.00 58.38
C SER A 190 -36.39 0.50 58.52
N LYS A 191 -36.35 -0.26 57.40
CA LYS A 191 -36.80 -1.66 57.29
C LYS A 191 -38.22 -1.89 57.82
N LYS A 192 -39.05 -0.84 57.83
CA LYS A 192 -40.41 -0.87 58.39
C LYS A 192 -41.41 -1.30 57.33
N LEU A 193 -42.17 -2.36 57.63
CA LEU A 193 -43.29 -2.83 56.82
C LEU A 193 -44.61 -2.34 57.43
N THR A 194 -45.37 -1.55 56.69
CA THR A 194 -46.70 -1.06 57.11
C THR A 194 -47.80 -1.61 56.20
N LYS A 195 -48.92 -2.01 56.81
CA LYS A 195 -50.13 -2.40 56.08
C LYS A 195 -50.95 -1.13 55.87
N GLU A 196 -51.08 -0.70 54.62
CA GLU A 196 -51.73 0.57 54.27
C GLU A 196 -53.25 0.40 54.09
N TYR A 197 -53.68 -0.64 53.36
CA TYR A 197 -55.10 -0.83 53.03
C TYR A 197 -55.44 -2.29 52.68
N VAL A 198 -56.73 -2.66 52.75
CA VAL A 198 -57.25 -3.96 52.29
C VAL A 198 -58.37 -3.73 51.29
N PHE A 199 -58.17 -4.17 50.05
CA PHE A 199 -59.14 -4.05 48.98
C PHE A 199 -60.16 -5.19 48.99
N ASN A 200 -61.39 -4.88 48.62
CA ASN A 200 -62.44 -5.90 48.46
C ASN A 200 -62.19 -6.80 47.25
N ASN A 201 -61.70 -6.20 46.16
CA ASN A 201 -61.42 -6.86 44.88
C ASN A 201 -59.92 -7.07 44.68
N ARG A 202 -59.59 -7.99 43.77
CA ARG A 202 -58.20 -8.21 43.35
C ARG A 202 -57.68 -6.95 42.65
N ILE A 203 -56.49 -6.51 43.03
CA ILE A 203 -55.77 -5.41 42.39
C ILE A 203 -54.77 -6.00 41.40
N ASN A 204 -54.76 -5.45 40.19
CA ASN A 204 -53.91 -5.89 39.08
C ASN A 204 -52.78 -4.90 38.77
N VAL A 205 -53.00 -3.61 39.04
CA VAL A 205 -51.99 -2.57 38.81
C VAL A 205 -52.00 -1.60 39.98
N ILE A 206 -50.82 -1.22 40.43
CA ILE A 206 -50.64 -0.08 41.34
C ILE A 206 -49.65 0.91 40.74
N LYS A 207 -49.88 2.19 40.97
CA LYS A 207 -48.98 3.26 40.57
C LYS A 207 -48.93 4.34 41.64
N TYR A 208 -47.74 4.70 42.10
CA TYR A 208 -47.53 5.84 42.98
C TYR A 208 -47.52 7.13 42.16
N LEU A 209 -48.33 8.08 42.59
CA LEU A 209 -48.43 9.43 42.03
C LEU A 209 -47.81 10.40 43.05
N PRO A 210 -46.70 11.07 42.69
CA PRO A 210 -46.15 12.12 43.54
C PRO A 210 -47.24 13.13 43.90
N GLU A 211 -47.31 13.51 45.17
CA GLU A 211 -48.26 14.49 45.73
C GLU A 211 -49.75 14.08 45.73
N LYS A 212 -50.15 13.01 45.04
CA LYS A 212 -51.55 12.53 44.97
C LYS A 212 -51.80 11.17 45.62
N GLY A 213 -50.77 10.40 45.96
CA GLY A 213 -50.94 9.10 46.63
C GLY A 213 -50.85 7.90 45.68
N ILE A 214 -51.58 6.82 45.96
CA ILE A 214 -51.45 5.53 45.26
C ILE A 214 -52.69 5.26 44.42
N LEU A 215 -52.50 5.11 43.12
CA LEU A 215 -53.52 4.61 42.22
C LEU A 215 -53.55 3.08 42.29
N ALA A 216 -54.70 2.50 42.66
CA ALA A 216 -54.93 1.07 42.67
C ALA A 216 -56.04 0.70 41.69
N ILE A 217 -55.77 -0.28 40.82
CA ILE A 217 -56.66 -0.64 39.72
C ILE A 217 -57.04 -2.12 39.82
N SER A 218 -58.35 -2.36 39.85
CA SER A 218 -58.98 -3.69 39.79
C SER A 218 -59.63 -3.91 38.43
N ASP A 219 -60.16 -5.11 38.18
CA ASP A 219 -60.93 -5.41 36.95
C ASP A 219 -62.16 -4.51 36.75
N LYS A 220 -62.66 -3.85 37.82
CA LYS A 220 -63.93 -3.12 37.80
C LYS A 220 -63.82 -1.62 38.11
N LYS A 221 -62.76 -1.21 38.82
CA LYS A 221 -62.60 0.17 39.33
C LYS A 221 -61.14 0.61 39.34
N ILE A 222 -60.92 1.89 39.08
CA ILE A 222 -59.73 2.65 39.46
C ILE A 222 -60.03 3.38 40.77
N MET A 223 -59.12 3.29 41.73
CA MET A 223 -59.21 3.93 43.05
C MET A 223 -57.94 4.74 43.30
N LEU A 224 -58.09 5.96 43.85
CA LEU A 224 -56.97 6.77 44.33
C LEU A 224 -56.95 6.73 45.87
N LEU A 225 -55.81 6.38 46.43
CA LEU A 225 -55.59 6.27 47.86
C LEU A 225 -54.65 7.37 48.34
N GLU A 226 -55.14 8.22 49.24
CA GLU A 226 -54.36 9.24 49.93
C GLU A 226 -54.35 8.88 51.42
N ASN A 227 -53.15 8.76 52.01
CA ASN A 227 -52.97 8.45 53.42
C ASN A 227 -53.76 7.22 53.93
N GLY A 228 -53.88 6.17 53.10
CA GLY A 228 -54.56 4.93 53.46
C GLY A 228 -56.10 4.96 53.32
N VAL A 229 -56.68 6.03 52.75
CA VAL A 229 -58.12 6.15 52.49
C VAL A 229 -58.38 6.35 51.00
N ILE A 230 -59.43 5.72 50.46
CA ILE A 230 -59.86 5.94 49.07
C ILE A 230 -60.53 7.32 48.98
N THR A 231 -59.93 8.27 48.25
CA THR A 231 -60.46 9.63 48.07
C THR A 231 -61.31 9.77 46.81
N LYS A 232 -60.97 9.03 45.75
CA LYS A 232 -61.71 9.01 44.48
C LYS A 232 -61.79 7.59 43.92
N GLU A 233 -62.92 7.25 43.32
CA GLU A 233 -63.07 6.01 42.55
C GLU A 233 -63.86 6.24 41.26
N THR A 234 -63.56 5.46 40.22
CA THR A 234 -64.26 5.49 38.92
C THR A 234 -64.34 4.09 38.32
N PRO A 235 -65.44 3.68 37.68
CA PRO A 235 -65.57 2.37 37.07
C PRO A 235 -64.67 2.23 35.83
N THR A 236 -64.21 1.01 35.58
CA THR A 236 -63.40 0.66 34.40
C THR A 236 -64.11 -0.40 33.55
N PRO A 237 -64.61 -0.06 32.36
CA PRO A 237 -65.25 -1.04 31.48
C PRO A 237 -64.23 -1.93 30.74
N ILE A 238 -62.93 -1.68 30.93
CA ILE A 238 -61.83 -2.34 30.23
C ILE A 238 -60.84 -2.94 31.24
N LEU A 239 -60.22 -4.06 30.88
CA LEU A 239 -59.14 -4.67 31.66
C LEU A 239 -57.84 -3.89 31.44
N ILE A 240 -57.44 -3.10 32.43
CA ILE A 240 -56.21 -2.31 32.39
C ILE A 240 -55.01 -3.20 32.66
N LYS A 241 -54.06 -3.20 31.73
CA LYS A 241 -52.82 -3.98 31.83
C LYS A 241 -51.66 -3.19 32.42
N ASP A 242 -51.53 -1.92 32.06
CA ASP A 242 -50.39 -1.09 32.45
C ASP A 242 -50.74 0.40 32.50
N VAL A 243 -49.94 1.16 33.25
CA VAL A 243 -50.12 2.59 33.50
C VAL A 243 -48.78 3.33 33.48
N ALA A 244 -48.70 4.39 32.69
CA ALA A 244 -47.58 5.33 32.68
C ALA A 244 -48.02 6.74 33.06
N ILE A 245 -47.10 7.48 33.67
CA ILE A 245 -47.34 8.85 34.13
C ILE A 245 -46.55 9.80 33.24
N LYS A 246 -47.22 10.82 32.70
CA LYS A 246 -46.57 11.91 31.96
C LYS A 246 -46.10 12.97 32.95
N GLN A 247 -45.01 13.68 32.64
CA GLN A 247 -44.39 14.70 33.51
C GLN A 247 -45.33 15.85 33.96
N LYS A 248 -46.50 16.02 33.32
CA LYS A 248 -47.53 17.01 33.69
C LYS A 248 -48.72 16.44 34.47
N GLY A 249 -48.64 15.20 34.95
CA GLY A 249 -49.68 14.59 35.79
C GLY A 249 -50.81 13.89 35.03
N ASP A 250 -50.79 13.90 33.70
CA ASP A 250 -51.69 13.08 32.88
C ASP A 250 -51.29 11.60 33.03
N LEU A 251 -52.26 10.78 33.43
CA LEU A 251 -52.11 9.34 33.57
C LEU A 251 -52.56 8.67 32.28
N PHE A 252 -51.69 7.90 31.66
CA PHE A 252 -52.06 7.07 30.52
C PHE A 252 -52.25 5.64 30.97
N VAL A 253 -53.36 5.08 30.53
CA VAL A 253 -53.87 3.78 30.94
C VAL A 253 -54.12 2.97 29.68
N VAL A 254 -53.65 1.74 29.65
CA VAL A 254 -53.81 0.87 28.47
C VAL A 254 -54.50 -0.43 28.84
N SER A 255 -55.45 -0.84 28.00
CA SER A 255 -56.05 -2.17 28.01
C SER A 255 -55.51 -3.04 26.86
N SER A 256 -56.05 -4.25 26.69
CA SER A 256 -55.68 -5.10 25.55
C SER A 256 -55.85 -4.45 24.19
N ASP A 257 -56.85 -3.56 24.06
CA ASP A 257 -57.36 -3.08 22.77
C ASP A 257 -57.67 -1.56 22.76
N THR A 258 -57.44 -0.84 23.87
CA THR A 258 -57.71 0.60 23.96
C THR A 258 -56.64 1.36 24.76
N LEU A 259 -56.36 2.58 24.33
CA LEU A 259 -55.56 3.58 25.06
C LEU A 259 -56.51 4.65 25.62
N ALA A 260 -56.37 4.96 26.91
CA ALA A 260 -57.14 6.02 27.56
C ALA A 260 -56.23 6.89 28.43
N ALA A 261 -56.59 8.16 28.58
CA ALA A 261 -56.00 9.03 29.58
C ALA A 261 -56.96 9.17 30.77
N LEU A 262 -56.47 8.99 31.99
CA LEU A 262 -57.21 9.31 33.19
C LEU A 262 -56.96 10.78 33.53
N ASN A 263 -57.99 11.60 33.35
CA ASN A 263 -57.99 12.99 33.80
C ASN A 263 -57.96 13.00 35.34
N THR A 264 -56.87 13.46 35.94
CA THR A 264 -56.69 13.38 37.40
C THR A 264 -57.53 14.39 38.18
N GLU A 265 -58.01 15.46 37.54
CA GLU A 265 -58.89 16.45 38.15
C GLU A 265 -60.32 15.90 38.23
N LYS A 266 -60.87 15.51 37.06
CA LYS A 266 -62.23 14.96 36.91
C LYS A 266 -62.36 13.50 37.35
N PHE A 267 -61.24 12.78 37.45
CA PHE A 267 -61.16 11.35 37.73
C PHE A 267 -62.00 10.48 36.78
N GLN A 268 -61.94 10.83 35.49
CA GLN A 268 -62.66 10.17 34.40
C GLN A 268 -61.68 9.71 33.31
N LEU A 269 -61.99 8.57 32.69
CA LEU A 269 -61.24 8.02 31.56
C LEU A 269 -61.69 8.69 30.26
N GLU A 270 -60.74 9.29 29.56
CA GLU A 270 -60.88 9.86 28.23
C GLU A 270 -60.22 8.91 27.22
N TYR A 271 -61.01 8.26 26.38
CA TYR A 271 -60.50 7.32 25.37
C TYR A 271 -59.79 8.04 24.25
N ILE A 272 -58.55 7.64 23.95
CA ILE A 272 -57.73 8.29 22.93
C ILE A 272 -57.82 7.48 21.65
N LYS A 273 -58.23 8.14 20.56
CA LYS A 273 -58.18 7.55 19.24
C LYS A 273 -56.73 7.48 18.77
N THR A 274 -56.31 6.32 18.28
CA THR A 274 -54.98 6.11 17.72
C THR A 274 -55.07 5.60 16.28
N ASN A 275 -53.96 5.59 15.56
CA ASN A 275 -53.83 4.97 14.23
C ASN A 275 -53.37 3.51 14.29
N LEU A 276 -53.12 2.96 15.47
CA LEU A 276 -52.69 1.57 15.64
C LEU A 276 -53.90 0.66 15.81
N GLU A 277 -53.83 -0.53 15.24
CA GLU A 277 -54.67 -1.64 15.68
C GLU A 277 -54.21 -2.05 17.08
N LEU A 278 -54.92 -1.57 18.10
CA LEU A 278 -54.52 -1.65 19.50
C LEU A 278 -54.60 -3.09 20.07
N ASN A 279 -55.15 -4.05 19.33
CA ASN A 279 -55.19 -5.45 19.73
C ASN A 279 -53.76 -5.95 19.88
N GLN A 280 -53.33 -6.25 21.12
CA GLN A 280 -52.02 -6.81 21.52
C GLN A 280 -51.04 -5.85 22.22
N ILE A 281 -51.49 -4.74 22.81
CA ILE A 281 -50.61 -3.94 23.68
C ILE A 281 -50.27 -4.70 24.98
N ARG A 282 -48.99 -4.64 25.35
CA ARG A 282 -48.41 -5.28 26.53
C ARG A 282 -47.98 -4.26 27.59
N LYS A 283 -47.20 -3.26 27.18
CA LYS A 283 -46.54 -2.31 28.09
C LYS A 283 -46.50 -0.92 27.47
N ILE A 284 -46.60 0.10 28.31
CA ILE A 284 -46.37 1.49 27.90
C ILE A 284 -45.20 2.09 28.67
N PHE A 285 -44.43 2.91 27.97
CA PHE A 285 -43.26 3.57 28.53
C PHE A 285 -43.22 5.02 28.06
N ILE A 286 -42.92 5.93 28.98
CA ILE A 286 -42.68 7.34 28.65
C ILE A 286 -41.22 7.61 28.94
N ASP A 287 -40.47 8.02 27.92
CA ASP A 287 -39.06 8.32 28.08
C ASP A 287 -38.84 9.61 28.90
N LYS A 288 -37.60 9.83 29.35
CA LYS A 288 -37.19 11.02 30.11
C LYS A 288 -37.46 12.35 29.37
N LYS A 289 -37.63 12.32 28.04
CA LYS A 289 -37.94 13.48 27.18
C LYS A 289 -39.44 13.64 26.91
N GLY A 290 -40.27 12.78 27.49
CA GLY A 290 -41.73 12.80 27.42
C GLY A 290 -42.31 12.24 26.13
N THR A 291 -41.56 11.42 25.37
CA THR A 291 -42.11 10.68 24.22
C THR A 291 -42.79 9.40 24.69
N PHE A 292 -43.95 9.10 24.12
CA PHE A 292 -44.70 7.90 24.44
C PHE A 292 -44.27 6.70 23.57
N TRP A 293 -44.15 5.54 24.20
CA TRP A 293 -43.73 4.29 23.59
C TRP A 293 -44.71 3.17 23.94
N ILE A 294 -45.09 2.38 22.93
CA ILE A 294 -46.00 1.25 23.08
C ILE A 294 -45.28 -0.03 22.68
N ALA A 295 -45.15 -0.97 23.63
CA ALA A 295 -44.71 -2.33 23.36
C ALA A 295 -45.92 -3.22 23.03
N THR A 296 -45.84 -3.92 21.91
CA THR A 296 -46.87 -4.87 21.47
C THR A 296 -46.26 -6.25 21.19
N LEU A 297 -47.12 -7.23 20.89
CA LEU A 297 -46.67 -8.53 20.38
C LEU A 297 -46.14 -8.47 18.93
N LYS A 298 -46.41 -7.38 18.21
CA LYS A 298 -46.03 -7.16 16.82
C LYS A 298 -44.90 -6.15 16.64
N GLY A 299 -44.39 -5.56 17.73
CA GLY A 299 -43.27 -4.64 17.72
C GLY A 299 -43.41 -3.43 18.65
N LEU A 300 -42.53 -2.46 18.47
CA LEU A 300 -42.33 -1.23 19.23
C LEU A 300 -42.85 -0.04 18.45
N PHE A 301 -43.70 0.76 19.10
CA PHE A 301 -44.27 1.94 18.50
C PHE A 301 -43.89 3.23 19.21
N LYS A 302 -43.32 4.11 18.39
CA LYS A 302 -43.12 5.56 18.41
C LYS A 302 -44.29 6.52 18.50
N GLU A 303 -44.56 7.26 19.58
CA GLU A 303 -45.38 8.48 19.42
C GLU A 303 -44.71 9.44 18.41
N LYS A 304 -45.49 9.84 17.41
CA LYS A 304 -45.10 10.85 16.42
C LYS A 304 -45.58 12.21 16.91
N LYS A 305 -44.68 12.92 17.58
CA LYS A 305 -44.97 14.25 18.14
C LYS A 305 -44.54 15.35 17.18
N TYR A 306 -45.53 15.94 16.51
CA TYR A 306 -45.32 17.06 15.61
C TYR A 306 -44.93 18.34 16.35
N ASN A 307 -44.24 19.24 15.67
CA ASN A 307 -43.97 20.56 16.20
C ASN A 307 -45.29 21.36 16.19
N SER A 308 -45.70 21.83 17.37
CA SER A 308 -46.94 22.56 17.61
C SER A 308 -47.10 23.87 16.82
N ALA A 309 -46.03 24.35 16.17
CA ALA A 309 -46.07 25.48 15.26
C ALA A 309 -46.75 25.15 13.92
N PHE A 310 -46.68 23.91 13.45
CA PHE A 310 -47.38 23.46 12.25
C PHE A 310 -48.80 23.07 12.64
N LEU A 311 -49.77 23.89 12.25
CA LEU A 311 -51.17 23.64 12.57
C LEU A 311 -51.76 22.71 11.49
N PRO A 312 -52.68 21.80 11.89
CA PRO A 312 -53.38 20.94 10.93
C PRO A 312 -54.25 21.78 9.98
N SER A 313 -54.49 21.26 8.77
CA SER A 313 -55.31 21.93 7.77
C SER A 313 -56.75 22.11 8.26
N SER A 314 -57.23 23.34 8.31
CA SER A 314 -58.67 23.64 8.39
C SER A 314 -59.34 23.65 7.01
N PHE A 315 -58.54 23.66 5.93
CA PHE A 315 -59.00 23.82 4.55
C PHE A 315 -58.34 22.82 3.61
N HIS A 316 -59.06 21.74 3.29
CA HIS A 316 -58.56 20.61 2.49
C HIS A 316 -58.64 20.80 0.97
N LYS A 317 -59.01 21.99 0.47
CA LYS A 317 -58.99 22.27 -0.98
C LYS A 317 -57.60 22.78 -1.39
N ARG A 318 -57.13 22.38 -2.57
CA ARG A 318 -55.82 22.72 -3.16
C ARG A 318 -55.71 24.20 -3.54
N PRO A 319 -55.14 25.08 -2.69
CA PRO A 319 -55.11 26.51 -2.98
C PRO A 319 -53.88 26.84 -3.81
N LYS A 320 -54.07 27.35 -5.04
CA LYS A 320 -52.99 27.74 -5.95
C LYS A 320 -52.47 29.16 -5.70
N ARG A 321 -53.28 30.02 -5.10
CA ARG A 321 -52.90 31.37 -4.73
C ARG A 321 -53.45 31.69 -3.36
N ILE A 322 -52.65 32.35 -2.54
CA ILE A 322 -53.05 32.75 -1.21
C ILE A 322 -52.57 34.18 -0.98
N ILE A 323 -53.46 35.02 -0.48
CA ILE A 323 -53.11 36.39 -0.13
C ILE A 323 -53.82 36.78 1.17
N LYS A 324 -53.09 37.50 2.03
CA LYS A 324 -53.70 38.19 3.16
C LYS A 324 -54.27 39.51 2.68
N HIS A 325 -55.53 39.79 2.97
CA HIS A 325 -56.11 41.11 2.78
C HIS A 325 -56.92 41.52 4.02
N LYS A 326 -56.61 42.70 4.57
CA LYS A 326 -57.08 43.14 5.89
C LYS A 326 -56.70 42.09 6.97
N ASN A 327 -57.65 41.63 7.78
CA ASN A 327 -57.45 40.59 8.78
C ASN A 327 -57.91 39.19 8.32
N LYS A 328 -57.98 38.97 7.00
CA LYS A 328 -58.54 37.74 6.43
C LYS A 328 -57.62 37.12 5.40
N ILE A 329 -57.71 35.80 5.27
CA ILE A 329 -56.94 35.04 4.29
C ILE A 329 -57.86 34.67 3.13
N TYR A 330 -57.41 34.94 1.91
CA TYR A 330 -58.11 34.56 0.70
C TYR A 330 -57.30 33.49 -0.02
N ALA A 331 -57.93 32.36 -0.30
CA ALA A 331 -57.32 31.19 -0.90
C ALA A 331 -58.06 30.86 -2.20
N ALA A 332 -57.37 30.97 -3.32
CA ALA A 332 -57.93 30.71 -4.63
C ALA A 332 -57.48 29.34 -5.15
N GLY A 333 -58.43 28.57 -5.71
CA GLY A 333 -58.19 27.21 -6.16
C GLY A 333 -58.85 26.91 -7.50
N PHE A 334 -58.96 25.61 -7.82
CA PHE A 334 -59.45 25.14 -9.12
C PHE A 334 -60.90 25.51 -9.45
N ASN A 335 -61.75 25.66 -8.43
CA ASN A 335 -63.19 25.81 -8.63
C ASN A 335 -63.76 27.09 -7.99
N ALA A 336 -63.00 27.78 -7.14
CA ALA A 336 -63.52 28.90 -6.36
C ALA A 336 -62.43 29.81 -5.76
N LEU A 337 -62.85 31.03 -5.41
CA LEU A 337 -62.15 31.91 -4.47
C LEU A 337 -62.78 31.74 -3.09
N HIS A 338 -61.97 31.33 -2.11
CA HIS A 338 -62.38 31.16 -0.74
C HIS A 338 -61.86 32.28 0.15
N LYS A 339 -62.69 32.68 1.11
CA LYS A 339 -62.34 33.53 2.24
C LYS A 339 -62.27 32.64 3.48
N ILE A 340 -61.13 32.66 4.16
CA ILE A 340 -60.85 31.84 5.34
C ILE A 340 -60.77 32.76 6.56
N GLU A 341 -61.65 32.51 7.52
CA GLU A 341 -61.78 33.27 8.77
C GLU A 341 -62.12 32.28 9.91
N ASN A 342 -61.31 32.24 10.97
CA ASN A 342 -61.48 31.32 12.11
C ASN A 342 -61.70 29.84 11.71
N ASN A 343 -60.90 29.31 10.79
CA ASN A 343 -61.02 27.95 10.24
C ASN A 343 -62.31 27.65 9.44
N ILE A 344 -63.13 28.67 9.14
CA ILE A 344 -64.31 28.55 8.30
C ILE A 344 -63.99 29.15 6.93
N ALA A 345 -64.23 28.37 5.87
CA ALA A 345 -64.03 28.79 4.50
C ALA A 345 -65.38 29.14 3.85
N ALA A 346 -65.58 30.42 3.52
CA ALA A 346 -66.72 30.91 2.73
C ALA A 346 -66.34 31.05 1.26
N GLU A 347 -67.21 30.63 0.35
CA GLU A 347 -67.01 30.78 -1.10
C GLU A 347 -67.47 32.18 -1.55
N LEU A 348 -66.59 32.91 -2.24
CA LEU A 348 -66.89 34.26 -2.79
C LEU A 348 -67.16 34.23 -4.29
N ILE A 349 -66.39 33.42 -5.02
CA ILE A 349 -66.56 33.17 -6.45
C ILE A 349 -66.59 31.65 -6.62
N THR A 350 -67.57 31.13 -7.37
CA THR A 350 -67.77 29.69 -7.57
C THR A 350 -67.71 29.33 -9.06
N ASN A 351 -67.51 28.04 -9.35
CA ASN A 351 -67.50 27.45 -10.69
C ASN A 351 -66.51 28.08 -11.69
N THR A 352 -65.40 28.66 -11.20
CA THR A 352 -64.35 29.17 -12.08
C THR A 352 -62.96 28.94 -11.46
N LEU A 353 -61.98 28.66 -12.32
CA LEU A 353 -60.58 28.52 -11.92
C LEU A 353 -60.00 29.92 -11.77
N ILE A 354 -59.58 30.26 -10.55
CA ILE A 354 -58.91 31.52 -10.25
C ILE A 354 -57.40 31.31 -10.37
N LEU A 355 -56.76 32.13 -11.19
CA LEU A 355 -55.37 31.98 -11.60
C LEU A 355 -54.42 32.92 -10.85
N SER A 356 -54.89 34.13 -10.54
CA SER A 356 -54.13 35.11 -9.76
C SER A 356 -55.05 35.93 -8.86
N ILE A 357 -54.49 36.41 -7.76
CA ILE A 357 -55.17 37.31 -6.81
C ILE A 357 -54.19 38.38 -6.39
N TYR A 358 -54.67 39.61 -6.28
CA TYR A 358 -53.89 40.75 -5.84
C TYR A 358 -54.77 41.68 -5.03
N ASN A 359 -54.20 42.26 -3.98
CA ASN A 359 -54.93 43.07 -3.04
C ASN A 359 -54.32 44.47 -2.92
N GLU A 360 -55.18 45.46 -2.76
CA GLU A 360 -54.80 46.86 -2.60
C GLU A 360 -55.83 47.56 -1.75
N ASN A 361 -55.41 48.19 -0.63
CA ASN A 361 -56.29 48.95 0.27
C ASN A 361 -57.57 48.20 0.65
N ASP A 362 -58.71 48.58 0.08
CA ASP A 362 -60.04 47.98 0.30
C ASP A 362 -60.53 47.05 -0.83
N THR A 363 -59.73 46.88 -1.87
CA THR A 363 -60.09 46.12 -3.07
C THR A 363 -59.23 44.86 -3.22
N LEU A 364 -59.87 43.77 -3.64
CA LEU A 364 -59.23 42.51 -4.02
C LEU A 364 -59.55 42.24 -5.50
N TYR A 365 -58.52 42.05 -6.31
CA TYR A 365 -58.64 41.64 -7.70
C TYR A 365 -58.38 40.14 -7.82
N ALA A 366 -59.18 39.45 -8.61
CA ALA A 366 -59.00 38.03 -8.92
C ALA A 366 -59.16 37.80 -10.42
N THR A 367 -58.24 37.06 -11.03
CA THR A 367 -58.32 36.71 -12.45
C THR A 367 -58.77 35.26 -12.62
N SER A 368 -59.56 34.99 -13.65
CA SER A 368 -60.07 33.65 -13.93
C SER A 368 -59.58 33.09 -15.27
N SER A 369 -59.75 31.77 -15.43
CA SER A 369 -59.39 31.05 -16.65
C SER A 369 -60.21 31.45 -17.89
N ASP A 370 -61.41 32.01 -17.70
CA ASP A 370 -62.22 32.60 -18.75
C ASP A 370 -61.86 34.06 -19.07
N SER A 371 -60.67 34.49 -18.64
CA SER A 371 -60.06 35.79 -18.93
C SER A 371 -60.76 36.98 -18.28
N LYS A 372 -61.60 36.75 -17.27
CA LYS A 372 -62.23 37.85 -16.50
C LYS A 372 -61.32 38.31 -15.37
N ILE A 373 -61.45 39.59 -15.03
CA ILE A 373 -60.85 40.18 -13.84
C ILE A 373 -61.99 40.64 -12.94
N PHE A 374 -62.18 39.95 -11.82
CA PHE A 374 -63.14 40.28 -10.78
C PHE A 374 -62.54 41.33 -9.85
N LYS A 375 -63.28 42.41 -9.61
CA LYS A 375 -62.97 43.42 -8.60
C LYS A 375 -63.91 43.25 -7.41
N LEU A 376 -63.36 42.86 -6.27
CA LEU A 376 -64.11 42.67 -5.03
C LEU A 376 -63.85 43.83 -4.08
N ILE A 377 -64.93 44.45 -3.61
CA ILE A 377 -64.91 45.49 -2.58
C ILE A 377 -65.79 44.98 -1.43
N ASN A 378 -65.24 44.96 -0.21
CA ASN A 378 -65.95 44.44 0.98
C ASN A 378 -66.53 43.01 0.79
N ASP A 379 -65.71 42.09 0.28
CA ASP A 379 -66.08 40.67 0.05
C ASP A 379 -67.20 40.47 -1.00
N ARG A 380 -67.64 41.51 -1.72
CA ARG A 380 -68.63 41.40 -2.80
C ARG A 380 -67.99 41.69 -4.15
N VAL A 381 -68.32 40.89 -5.15
CA VAL A 381 -67.96 41.17 -6.54
C VAL A 381 -68.72 42.42 -6.97
N ASN A 382 -68.00 43.52 -7.14
CA ASN A 382 -68.58 44.83 -7.45
C ASN A 382 -68.60 45.08 -8.95
N ASP A 383 -67.53 44.67 -9.63
CA ASP A 383 -67.39 44.84 -11.08
C ASP A 383 -66.57 43.70 -11.70
N THR A 384 -66.82 43.42 -12.97
CA THR A 384 -66.00 42.51 -13.79
C THR A 384 -65.45 43.33 -14.94
N LEU A 385 -64.15 43.64 -14.89
CA LEU A 385 -63.51 44.47 -15.91
C LEU A 385 -63.69 43.80 -17.27
N ARG A 386 -64.46 44.43 -18.16
CA ARG A 386 -64.75 43.91 -19.49
C ARG A 386 -63.52 44.08 -20.37
N HIS A 387 -63.16 43.01 -21.08
CA HIS A 387 -62.22 43.04 -22.19
C HIS A 387 -62.54 44.22 -23.12
N ALA A 388 -61.57 45.08 -23.42
CA ALA A 388 -61.69 45.97 -24.57
C ALA A 388 -62.00 45.14 -25.83
N SER A 389 -62.79 45.69 -26.74
CA SER A 389 -63.15 45.08 -28.04
C SER A 389 -61.94 44.66 -28.90
N ASN A 390 -60.72 45.08 -28.57
CA ASN A 390 -59.48 44.71 -29.25
C ASN A 390 -58.83 43.41 -28.72
N PHE A 391 -59.41 42.73 -27.73
CA PHE A 391 -58.91 41.46 -27.18
C PHE A 391 -59.75 40.28 -27.68
N THR A 392 -59.55 39.86 -28.93
CA THR A 392 -60.46 38.92 -29.63
C THR A 392 -60.34 37.44 -29.21
N GLU A 393 -59.38 37.06 -28.37
CA GLU A 393 -59.15 35.65 -28.00
C GLU A 393 -58.92 35.45 -26.50
N LYS A 394 -59.65 34.50 -25.88
CA LYS A 394 -59.45 34.06 -24.49
C LYS A 394 -57.97 33.73 -24.22
N THR A 395 -57.45 34.19 -23.08
CA THR A 395 -56.09 33.96 -22.60
C THR A 395 -56.03 33.81 -21.08
N LEU A 396 -55.08 33.03 -20.59
CA LEU A 396 -54.86 32.83 -19.15
C LEU A 396 -54.07 34.01 -18.59
N MET A 397 -54.61 34.65 -17.56
CA MET A 397 -53.98 35.77 -16.84
C MET A 397 -53.46 35.25 -15.50
N LEU A 398 -52.15 35.31 -15.27
CA LEU A 398 -51.51 34.64 -14.12
C LEU A 398 -50.73 35.59 -13.20
N GLY A 399 -50.40 36.79 -13.68
CA GLY A 399 -49.77 37.84 -12.91
C GLY A 399 -50.63 39.11 -12.89
N ILE A 400 -50.69 39.79 -11.76
CA ILE A 400 -51.38 41.07 -11.61
C ILE A 400 -50.66 41.90 -10.55
N CYS A 401 -50.35 43.15 -10.85
CA CYS A 401 -49.74 44.09 -9.92
C CYS A 401 -50.10 45.53 -10.30
N ARG A 402 -49.96 46.46 -9.37
CA ARG A 402 -50.20 47.88 -9.61
C ARG A 402 -48.91 48.68 -9.43
N ASP A 403 -48.68 49.64 -10.31
CA ASP A 403 -47.53 50.54 -10.21
C ASP A 403 -47.79 51.73 -9.27
N HIS A 404 -46.74 52.51 -8.98
CA HIS A 404 -46.84 53.67 -8.09
C HIS A 404 -47.69 54.81 -8.68
N SER A 405 -47.96 54.81 -9.99
CA SER A 405 -48.92 55.73 -10.65
C SER A 405 -50.34 55.17 -10.72
N LYS A 406 -50.62 54.08 -9.99
CA LYS A 406 -51.92 53.40 -9.91
C LYS A 406 -52.38 52.77 -11.24
N ARG A 407 -51.50 52.52 -12.20
CA ARG A 407 -51.84 51.71 -13.39
C ARG A 407 -51.77 50.24 -13.04
N LEU A 408 -52.78 49.49 -13.48
CA LEU A 408 -52.87 48.06 -13.25
C LEU A 408 -52.19 47.30 -14.40
N TRP A 409 -51.26 46.43 -14.05
CA TRP A 409 -50.51 45.59 -14.97
C TRP A 409 -50.96 44.14 -14.81
N VAL A 410 -51.36 43.50 -15.91
CA VAL A 410 -51.87 42.13 -15.92
C VAL A 410 -51.10 41.31 -16.95
N GLY A 411 -50.44 40.26 -16.48
CA GLY A 411 -49.64 39.36 -17.29
C GLY A 411 -50.47 38.19 -17.79
N SER A 412 -50.40 37.94 -19.10
CA SER A 412 -51.10 36.83 -19.76
C SER A 412 -50.14 35.94 -20.55
N TYR A 413 -50.64 34.80 -21.03
CA TYR A 413 -49.90 33.93 -21.96
C TYR A 413 -49.60 34.53 -23.34
N LYS A 414 -50.08 35.75 -23.62
CA LYS A 414 -49.81 36.46 -24.88
C LYS A 414 -48.98 37.72 -24.71
N GLY A 415 -48.76 38.16 -23.47
CA GLY A 415 -48.12 39.43 -23.17
C GLY A 415 -48.81 40.21 -22.05
N LEU A 416 -48.53 41.51 -22.01
CA LEU A 416 -48.81 42.39 -20.88
C LEU A 416 -49.97 43.33 -21.20
N HIS A 417 -50.98 43.34 -20.33
CA HIS A 417 -52.15 44.20 -20.41
C HIS A 417 -52.01 45.33 -19.40
N ILE A 418 -52.30 46.56 -19.81
CA ILE A 418 -52.15 47.75 -18.98
C ILE A 418 -53.51 48.44 -18.89
N PHE A 419 -53.94 48.76 -17.68
CA PHE A 419 -55.14 49.53 -17.39
C PHE A 419 -54.78 50.81 -16.63
N ASP A 420 -55.61 51.84 -16.75
CA ASP A 420 -55.41 53.12 -16.06
C ASP A 420 -55.79 53.04 -14.58
N HIS A 421 -55.80 54.20 -13.92
CA HIS A 421 -56.21 54.35 -12.53
C HIS A 421 -57.70 54.09 -12.27
N ASN A 422 -58.53 54.14 -13.30
CA ASN A 422 -59.97 53.85 -13.27
C ASN A 422 -60.27 52.42 -13.77
N ASP A 423 -59.24 51.59 -13.92
CA ASP A 423 -59.30 50.23 -14.46
C ASP A 423 -59.78 50.15 -15.93
N ALA A 424 -59.72 51.25 -16.68
CA ALA A 424 -60.00 51.26 -18.11
C ALA A 424 -58.78 50.74 -18.91
N PRO A 425 -58.99 49.89 -19.94
CA PRO A 425 -57.90 49.29 -20.71
C PRO A 425 -57.13 50.37 -21.50
N LEU A 426 -55.83 50.49 -21.26
CA LEU A 426 -54.94 51.45 -21.93
C LEU A 426 -54.25 50.85 -23.16
N LYS A 427 -53.54 49.73 -22.96
CA LYS A 427 -52.69 49.14 -24.01
C LYS A 427 -52.40 47.67 -23.76
N PHE A 428 -52.22 46.92 -24.86
CA PHE A 428 -51.67 45.58 -24.87
C PHE A 428 -50.28 45.57 -25.48
N ILE A 429 -49.36 44.83 -24.86
CA ILE A 429 -47.98 44.67 -25.32
C ILE A 429 -47.73 43.17 -25.53
N PRO A 430 -47.67 42.69 -26.78
CA PRO A 430 -47.29 41.31 -27.04
C PRO A 430 -45.83 41.08 -26.61
N LEU A 431 -45.59 39.90 -26.02
CA LEU A 431 -44.24 39.41 -25.70
C LEU A 431 -44.01 38.12 -26.48
N ASP A 432 -43.14 38.21 -27.47
CA ASP A 432 -42.72 37.07 -28.29
C ASP A 432 -41.24 36.77 -28.01
N ASN A 433 -40.90 35.48 -27.90
CA ASN A 433 -39.53 35.05 -27.67
C ASN A 433 -38.69 35.14 -28.97
N SER A 434 -37.41 34.79 -28.89
CA SER A 434 -36.49 34.78 -30.04
C SER A 434 -36.94 33.89 -31.22
N SER A 435 -37.77 32.87 -30.96
CA SER A 435 -38.36 31.97 -31.96
C SER A 435 -39.75 32.43 -32.45
N LYS A 436 -40.20 33.64 -32.08
CA LYS A 436 -41.53 34.20 -32.36
C LYS A 436 -42.69 33.40 -31.74
N GLU A 437 -42.42 32.60 -30.73
CA GLU A 437 -43.46 31.98 -29.92
C GLU A 437 -43.88 32.91 -28.79
N ARG A 438 -45.16 32.88 -28.42
CA ARG A 438 -45.70 33.74 -27.36
C ARG A 438 -45.13 33.34 -26.00
N VAL A 439 -44.64 34.33 -25.25
CA VAL A 439 -44.06 34.14 -23.92
C VAL A 439 -45.15 34.02 -22.86
N GLN A 440 -45.05 32.99 -22.02
CA GLN A 440 -46.00 32.74 -20.94
C GLN A 440 -45.59 33.50 -19.68
N ILE A 441 -46.33 34.55 -19.31
CA ILE A 441 -46.09 35.30 -18.07
C ILE A 441 -46.76 34.56 -16.90
N ASN A 442 -45.96 34.16 -15.90
CA ASN A 442 -46.44 33.47 -14.68
C ASN A 442 -46.74 34.42 -13.53
N ASN A 443 -45.95 35.49 -13.40
CA ASN A 443 -46.07 36.41 -12.27
C ASN A 443 -45.53 37.80 -12.62
N LEU A 444 -46.00 38.81 -11.91
CA LEU A 444 -45.56 40.21 -12.04
C LEU A 444 -45.27 40.77 -10.65
N LYS A 445 -44.18 41.54 -10.53
CA LYS A 445 -43.84 42.22 -9.28
C LYS A 445 -43.25 43.59 -9.59
N ILE A 446 -43.76 44.61 -8.91
CA ILE A 446 -43.11 45.91 -8.85
C ILE A 446 -42.36 45.98 -7.53
N ASP A 447 -41.07 46.33 -7.61
CA ASP A 447 -40.20 46.47 -6.45
C ASP A 447 -40.22 47.89 -5.87
N SER A 448 -39.60 48.09 -4.71
CA SER A 448 -39.52 49.39 -4.04
C SER A 448 -38.87 50.50 -4.89
N LYS A 449 -38.10 50.15 -5.93
CA LYS A 449 -37.41 51.08 -6.84
C LYS A 449 -38.18 51.38 -8.12
N ASP A 450 -39.47 51.04 -8.18
CA ASP A 450 -40.33 51.22 -9.34
C ASP A 450 -39.83 50.47 -10.60
N ARG A 451 -39.28 49.27 -10.41
CA ARG A 451 -38.96 48.35 -11.51
C ARG A 451 -40.02 47.27 -11.59
N LEU A 452 -40.57 47.07 -12.79
CA LEU A 452 -41.48 45.96 -13.07
C LEU A 452 -40.68 44.74 -13.50
N TRP A 453 -40.80 43.69 -12.70
CA TRP A 453 -40.25 42.37 -12.95
C TRP A 453 -41.35 41.47 -13.51
N ILE A 454 -41.12 40.95 -14.71
CA ILE A 454 -42.02 40.07 -15.43
C ILE A 454 -41.39 38.68 -15.42
N ILE A 455 -42.06 37.76 -14.74
CA ILE A 455 -41.61 36.39 -14.54
C ILE A 455 -42.28 35.50 -15.58
N THR A 456 -41.51 34.70 -16.30
CA THR A 456 -42.00 33.90 -17.42
C THR A 456 -41.70 32.42 -17.26
N SER A 457 -42.56 31.56 -17.83
CA SER A 457 -42.26 30.14 -18.02
C SER A 457 -41.36 29.97 -19.23
N ASN A 458 -40.20 29.35 -19.05
CA ASN A 458 -39.27 28.92 -20.10
C ASN A 458 -38.63 30.02 -20.97
N ASP A 459 -38.76 31.31 -20.63
CA ASP A 459 -38.09 32.40 -21.34
C ASP A 459 -37.43 33.42 -20.38
N GLY A 460 -37.20 33.03 -19.13
CA GLY A 460 -36.44 33.80 -18.16
C GLY A 460 -37.20 34.99 -17.56
N ILE A 461 -36.51 36.13 -17.43
CA ILE A 461 -37.01 37.31 -16.70
C ILE A 461 -36.92 38.53 -17.59
N TYR A 462 -38.00 39.31 -17.65
CA TYR A 462 -37.97 40.65 -18.23
C TYR A 462 -38.05 41.70 -17.13
N MET A 463 -37.29 42.78 -17.27
CA MET A 463 -37.28 43.89 -16.33
C MET A 463 -37.48 45.21 -17.05
N LEU A 464 -38.35 46.05 -16.49
CA LEU A 464 -38.63 47.40 -16.96
C LEU A 464 -38.27 48.40 -15.87
N LYS A 465 -37.40 49.35 -16.19
CA LYS A 465 -37.04 50.44 -15.27
C LYS A 465 -38.07 51.56 -15.31
N ASN A 466 -38.34 52.18 -14.16
CA ASN A 466 -39.27 53.31 -14.01
C ASN A 466 -40.66 52.96 -14.56
N ALA A 467 -41.18 51.82 -14.12
CA ALA A 467 -42.44 51.26 -14.61
C ALA A 467 -43.53 52.32 -14.60
N SER A 468 -43.66 53.11 -13.52
CA SER A 468 -44.70 54.14 -13.35
C SER A 468 -44.58 55.34 -14.30
N ARG A 469 -43.39 55.68 -14.78
CA ARG A 469 -43.14 56.93 -15.52
C ARG A 469 -42.92 56.73 -17.02
N ILE A 470 -42.77 55.48 -17.46
CA ILE A 470 -42.46 55.20 -18.86
C ILE A 470 -43.68 55.44 -19.78
N PRO A 471 -43.50 56.11 -20.95
CA PRO A 471 -44.54 56.24 -21.96
C PRO A 471 -44.96 54.86 -22.52
N LEU A 472 -46.25 54.67 -22.79
CA LEU A 472 -46.82 53.40 -23.25
C LEU A 472 -46.19 52.86 -24.55
N ASP A 473 -45.67 53.73 -25.41
CA ASP A 473 -45.01 53.36 -26.68
C ASP A 473 -43.54 52.96 -26.52
N ALA A 474 -42.90 53.37 -25.42
CA ALA A 474 -41.50 53.08 -25.14
C ALA A 474 -41.29 51.76 -24.38
N ILE A 475 -42.36 51.15 -23.85
CA ILE A 475 -42.28 49.95 -23.02
C ILE A 475 -41.62 48.79 -23.75
N SER A 476 -42.09 48.43 -24.95
CA SER A 476 -41.57 47.27 -25.70
C SER A 476 -40.08 47.40 -26.01
N LYS A 477 -39.57 48.61 -26.28
CA LYS A 477 -38.15 48.88 -26.56
C LYS A 477 -37.28 48.92 -25.31
N SER A 478 -37.87 49.13 -24.14
CA SER A 478 -37.14 49.36 -22.88
C SER A 478 -37.08 48.11 -21.99
N LEU A 479 -37.67 46.99 -22.41
CA LEU A 479 -37.60 45.72 -21.70
C LEU A 479 -36.18 45.15 -21.73
N ILE A 480 -35.65 44.86 -20.56
CA ILE A 480 -34.36 44.19 -20.39
C ILE A 480 -34.64 42.70 -20.16
N HIS A 481 -34.28 41.88 -21.15
CA HIS A 481 -34.43 40.42 -21.09
C HIS A 481 -33.21 39.74 -20.49
N TYR A 482 -33.45 38.88 -19.50
CA TYR A 482 -32.48 38.00 -18.89
C TYR A 482 -32.86 36.55 -19.20
N ASN A 483 -31.96 35.79 -19.83
CA ASN A 483 -32.17 34.38 -20.18
C ASN A 483 -30.85 33.57 -20.17
N THR A 484 -30.96 32.24 -20.30
CA THR A 484 -29.80 31.33 -20.33
C THR A 484 -28.97 31.47 -21.62
N LYS A 485 -29.57 31.96 -22.70
CA LYS A 485 -28.92 32.15 -24.00
C LYS A 485 -28.05 33.41 -24.07
N ALA A 486 -28.21 34.34 -23.12
CA ALA A 486 -27.46 35.58 -23.07
C ALA A 486 -25.99 35.32 -22.72
N LYS A 487 -25.06 35.76 -23.57
CA LYS A 487 -23.60 35.56 -23.37
C LYS A 487 -22.92 36.58 -22.44
N THR A 488 -23.67 37.46 -21.77
CA THR A 488 -23.12 38.64 -21.05
C THR A 488 -23.81 38.87 -19.70
N ARG A 489 -23.81 40.10 -19.16
CA ARG A 489 -24.40 40.48 -17.86
C ARG A 489 -25.92 40.23 -17.73
N LYS A 490 -26.58 39.82 -18.83
CA LYS A 490 -28.00 39.45 -18.86
C LYS A 490 -28.24 37.94 -18.69
N TYR A 491 -27.20 37.16 -18.40
CA TYR A 491 -27.31 35.73 -18.18
C TYR A 491 -28.05 35.40 -16.86
N ILE A 492 -28.93 34.40 -16.92
CA ILE A 492 -29.50 33.71 -15.75
C ILE A 492 -29.29 32.21 -15.89
N PHE A 493 -29.33 31.51 -14.77
CA PHE A 493 -29.01 30.09 -14.71
C PHE A 493 -30.16 29.16 -15.08
N SER A 494 -31.39 29.68 -15.14
CA SER A 494 -32.57 28.96 -15.60
C SER A 494 -33.57 29.92 -16.20
N ASP A 495 -34.20 29.51 -17.31
CA ASP A 495 -35.29 30.23 -17.95
C ASP A 495 -36.66 29.94 -17.31
N ASN A 496 -36.75 28.96 -16.41
CA ASN A 496 -37.99 28.70 -15.68
C ASN A 496 -37.93 29.33 -14.28
N VAL A 497 -38.56 30.50 -14.16
CA VAL A 497 -38.61 31.29 -12.93
C VAL A 497 -40.04 31.29 -12.46
N GLU A 498 -40.24 30.93 -11.21
CA GLU A 498 -41.57 30.76 -10.64
C GLU A 498 -41.96 32.00 -9.84
N THR A 499 -41.12 32.40 -8.89
CA THR A 499 -41.47 33.42 -7.92
C THR A 499 -40.40 34.49 -7.78
N VAL A 500 -40.80 35.66 -7.32
CA VAL A 500 -39.93 36.78 -6.98
C VAL A 500 -40.41 37.38 -5.66
N GLU A 501 -39.47 37.59 -4.74
CA GLU A 501 -39.71 38.20 -3.45
C GLU A 501 -38.66 39.28 -3.21
N GLU A 502 -39.11 40.44 -2.70
CA GLU A 502 -38.24 41.50 -2.22
C GLU A 502 -38.20 41.41 -0.70
N ASP A 503 -37.01 41.26 -0.13
CA ASP A 503 -36.86 41.25 1.31
C ASP A 503 -36.89 42.66 1.92
N SER A 504 -36.95 42.73 3.24
CA SER A 504 -36.98 43.93 4.07
C SER A 504 -35.74 44.82 3.90
N GLN A 505 -34.68 44.34 3.27
CA GLN A 505 -33.46 45.08 2.96
C GLN A 505 -33.43 45.59 1.51
N GLY A 506 -34.51 45.36 0.74
CA GLY A 506 -34.61 45.74 -0.67
C GLY A 506 -33.85 44.80 -1.61
N GLN A 507 -33.46 43.61 -1.14
CA GLN A 507 -32.79 42.60 -1.93
C GLN A 507 -33.82 41.67 -2.59
N LEU A 508 -33.64 41.45 -3.89
CA LEU A 508 -34.53 40.60 -4.67
C LEU A 508 -34.04 39.16 -4.72
N TRP A 509 -34.98 38.25 -4.49
CA TRP A 509 -34.82 36.79 -4.46
C TRP A 509 -35.76 36.17 -5.48
N PHE A 510 -35.22 35.37 -6.39
CA PHE A 510 -35.98 34.71 -7.46
C PHE A 510 -35.92 33.20 -7.25
N GLY A 511 -37.07 32.55 -7.17
CA GLY A 511 -37.19 31.10 -7.12
C GLY A 511 -37.26 30.53 -8.52
N THR A 512 -36.42 29.55 -8.82
CA THR A 512 -36.33 28.86 -10.10
C THR A 512 -36.38 27.35 -9.89
N ASN A 513 -36.58 26.59 -10.96
CA ASN A 513 -36.46 25.13 -10.92
C ASN A 513 -35.02 24.63 -10.64
N MET A 514 -34.01 25.52 -10.69
CA MET A 514 -32.60 25.20 -10.41
C MET A 514 -32.08 25.89 -9.13
N GLY A 515 -32.98 26.31 -8.23
CA GLY A 515 -32.60 26.98 -6.99
C GLY A 515 -33.04 28.43 -6.87
N ILE A 516 -32.32 29.16 -6.03
CA ILE A 516 -32.60 30.58 -5.75
C ILE A 516 -31.56 31.44 -6.44
N LEU A 517 -32.02 32.48 -7.13
CA LEU A 517 -31.17 33.52 -7.71
C LEU A 517 -31.30 34.82 -6.92
N LYS A 518 -30.17 35.45 -6.65
CA LYS A 518 -30.05 36.76 -6.03
C LYS A 518 -29.70 37.79 -7.10
N TYR A 519 -30.45 38.87 -7.18
CA TYR A 519 -30.13 39.97 -8.10
C TYR A 519 -29.09 40.91 -7.49
N ILE A 520 -27.97 41.14 -8.17
CA ILE A 520 -26.91 42.03 -7.70
C ILE A 520 -27.10 43.41 -8.32
N GLU A 521 -27.36 44.39 -7.47
CA GLU A 521 -27.60 45.76 -7.90
C GLU A 521 -26.38 46.42 -8.55
N THR A 522 -25.17 46.16 -8.03
CA THR A 522 -23.94 46.83 -8.51
C THR A 522 -23.57 46.43 -9.93
N THR A 523 -23.80 45.18 -10.31
CA THR A 523 -23.44 44.64 -11.63
C THR A 523 -24.65 44.50 -12.57
N GLY A 524 -25.86 44.52 -12.02
CA GLY A 524 -27.09 44.21 -12.74
C GLY A 524 -27.21 42.75 -13.18
N THR A 525 -26.54 41.83 -12.48
CA THR A 525 -26.45 40.39 -12.84
C THR A 525 -27.15 39.52 -11.79
N PHE A 526 -27.47 38.28 -12.15
CA PHE A 526 -27.96 37.28 -11.20
C PHE A 526 -26.82 36.39 -10.70
N GLN A 527 -26.85 36.06 -9.41
CA GLN A 527 -25.97 35.07 -8.79
C GLN A 527 -26.80 33.94 -8.19
N LYS A 528 -26.33 32.70 -8.31
CA LYS A 528 -26.89 31.58 -7.54
C LYS A 528 -26.69 31.85 -6.06
N PHE A 529 -27.70 31.51 -5.27
CA PHE A 529 -27.58 31.52 -3.82
C PHE A 529 -26.65 30.36 -3.39
N ILE A 530 -25.53 30.72 -2.76
CA ILE A 530 -24.51 29.78 -2.27
C ILE A 530 -24.48 29.81 -0.75
N HIS A 531 -24.54 28.64 -0.14
CA HIS A 531 -24.46 28.41 1.30
C HIS A 531 -23.39 27.37 1.59
N GLN A 532 -22.44 27.67 2.48
CA GLN A 532 -21.33 26.77 2.84
C GLN A 532 -20.57 26.19 1.62
N ASN A 533 -20.33 27.01 0.60
CA ASN A 533 -19.70 26.64 -0.68
C ASN A 533 -20.54 25.72 -1.60
N GLU A 534 -21.79 25.45 -1.26
CA GLU A 534 -22.74 24.70 -2.10
C GLU A 534 -23.88 25.61 -2.57
N ALA A 535 -24.26 25.49 -3.84
CA ALA A 535 -25.42 26.21 -4.36
C ALA A 535 -26.71 25.53 -3.87
N PHE A 536 -27.74 26.30 -3.51
CA PHE A 536 -29.06 25.74 -3.28
C PHE A 536 -29.70 25.39 -4.64
N VAL A 537 -29.83 24.09 -4.97
CA VAL A 537 -30.24 23.61 -6.30
C VAL A 537 -31.67 23.03 -6.32
N LYS A 538 -32.45 23.16 -5.26
CA LYS A 538 -33.82 22.62 -5.21
C LYS A 538 -34.79 23.51 -5.99
N ASP A 539 -35.80 22.90 -6.61
CA ASP A 539 -36.92 23.62 -7.25
C ASP A 539 -37.70 24.44 -6.22
N VAL A 540 -37.90 25.73 -6.50
CA VAL A 540 -38.53 26.70 -5.59
C VAL A 540 -39.84 27.22 -6.16
N GLN A 541 -40.92 27.00 -5.41
CA GLN A 541 -42.28 27.38 -5.77
C GLN A 541 -42.70 28.73 -5.18
N VAL A 542 -42.29 29.01 -3.94
CA VAL A 542 -42.63 30.25 -3.21
C VAL A 542 -41.47 30.64 -2.30
N ILE A 543 -41.19 31.94 -2.22
CA ILE A 543 -40.27 32.54 -1.24
C ILE A 543 -41.05 33.61 -0.47
N ARG A 544 -40.96 33.61 0.86
CA ARG A 544 -41.52 34.66 1.73
C ARG A 544 -40.56 35.00 2.85
N GLU A 545 -40.46 36.26 3.23
CA GLU A 545 -39.70 36.68 4.41
C GLU A 545 -40.62 36.80 5.64
N ASP A 546 -40.12 36.41 6.81
CA ASP A 546 -40.77 36.67 8.09
C ASP A 546 -40.20 37.92 8.81
N ASN A 547 -40.83 38.34 9.91
CA ASN A 547 -40.36 39.47 10.72
C ASN A 547 -38.96 39.26 11.35
N HIS A 548 -38.45 38.02 11.41
CA HIS A 548 -37.12 37.70 11.92
C HIS A 548 -36.06 37.67 10.82
N LYS A 549 -36.40 38.10 9.60
CA LYS A 549 -35.56 38.08 8.40
C LYS A 549 -35.16 36.67 7.96
N ASN A 550 -36.01 35.67 8.24
CA ASN A 550 -35.83 34.34 7.70
C ASN A 550 -36.57 34.22 6.36
N LEU A 551 -35.93 33.59 5.38
CA LEU A 551 -36.54 33.28 4.09
C LEU A 551 -37.16 31.88 4.15
N TRP A 552 -38.48 31.83 4.00
CA TRP A 552 -39.27 30.62 3.92
C TRP A 552 -39.45 30.22 2.45
N ILE A 553 -38.95 29.04 2.10
CA ILE A 553 -38.76 28.57 0.73
C ILE A 553 -39.56 27.26 0.57
N ALA A 554 -40.68 27.32 -0.13
CA ALA A 554 -41.52 26.16 -0.40
C ALA A 554 -41.06 25.45 -1.68
N THR A 555 -41.00 24.12 -1.63
CA THR A 555 -40.54 23.26 -2.74
C THR A 555 -41.69 22.37 -3.25
N PRO A 556 -41.63 21.87 -4.50
CA PRO A 556 -42.76 21.13 -5.06
C PRO A 556 -42.94 19.73 -4.47
N THR A 557 -41.88 19.12 -3.92
CA THR A 557 -41.93 17.73 -3.40
C THR A 557 -41.14 17.50 -2.12
N ASN A 558 -40.30 18.44 -1.69
CA ASN A 558 -39.34 18.25 -0.61
C ASN A 558 -39.63 19.15 0.60
N GLY A 559 -40.89 19.49 0.82
CA GLY A 559 -41.31 20.26 1.98
C GLY A 559 -40.83 21.72 1.94
N LEU A 560 -40.49 22.24 3.11
CA LEU A 560 -40.25 23.67 3.37
C LEU A 560 -38.86 23.89 3.93
N TYR A 561 -38.11 24.80 3.32
CA TYR A 561 -36.79 25.23 3.79
C TYR A 561 -36.91 26.61 4.43
N VAL A 562 -36.18 26.83 5.52
CA VAL A 562 -36.08 28.14 6.16
C VAL A 562 -34.63 28.53 6.26
N TYR A 563 -34.26 29.61 5.58
CA TYR A 563 -32.93 30.19 5.66
C TYR A 563 -32.93 31.36 6.63
N SER A 564 -32.22 31.24 7.74
CA SER A 564 -32.03 32.37 8.64
C SER A 564 -30.88 33.23 8.16
N GLN A 565 -31.16 34.47 7.77
CA GLN A 565 -30.13 35.41 7.32
C GLN A 565 -29.16 35.79 8.46
N LYS A 566 -29.62 35.75 9.73
CA LYS A 566 -28.81 36.11 10.91
C LYS A 566 -27.76 35.06 11.24
N THR A 567 -28.16 33.79 11.34
CA THR A 567 -27.25 32.68 11.65
C THR A 567 -26.58 32.13 10.40
N LYS A 568 -27.08 32.48 9.22
CA LYS A 568 -26.71 31.91 7.93
C LYS A 568 -26.86 30.39 7.94
N THR A 569 -27.95 29.85 8.47
CA THR A 569 -28.22 28.40 8.53
C THR A 569 -29.54 28.05 7.85
N PHE A 570 -29.63 26.82 7.35
CA PHE A 570 -30.87 26.24 6.84
C PHE A 570 -31.50 25.29 7.86
N SER A 571 -32.81 25.40 7.99
CA SER A 571 -33.68 24.40 8.62
C SER A 571 -34.60 23.81 7.55
N HIS A 572 -34.86 22.52 7.64
CA HIS A 572 -35.69 21.79 6.68
C HIS A 572 -36.85 21.12 7.41
N PHE A 573 -38.06 21.35 6.92
CA PHE A 573 -39.29 20.82 7.51
C PHE A 573 -40.03 19.94 6.51
N THR A 574 -40.51 18.80 6.99
CA THR A 574 -41.24 17.81 6.22
C THR A 574 -42.52 17.37 6.95
N THR A 575 -43.25 16.42 6.38
CA THR A 575 -44.36 15.71 7.03
C THR A 575 -43.97 14.96 8.30
N ASN A 576 -42.67 14.74 8.58
CA ASN A 576 -42.22 14.23 9.88
C ASN A 576 -42.29 15.30 10.97
N ASP A 577 -42.15 16.57 10.60
CA ASP A 577 -42.14 17.71 11.54
C ASP A 577 -43.53 18.24 11.87
N GLY A 578 -44.53 17.89 11.06
CA GLY A 578 -45.91 18.36 11.21
C GLY A 578 -46.46 19.06 9.98
N LEU A 579 -45.72 19.12 8.88
CA LEU A 579 -46.32 19.57 7.62
C LEU A 579 -47.44 18.62 7.19
N ILE A 580 -48.53 19.17 6.67
CA ILE A 580 -49.65 18.40 6.12
C ILE A 580 -49.20 17.66 4.85
N SER A 581 -48.31 18.29 4.05
CA SER A 581 -47.76 17.70 2.83
C SER A 581 -46.36 18.24 2.55
N ASN A 582 -45.53 17.43 1.89
CA ASN A 582 -44.25 17.88 1.35
C ASN A 582 -44.39 18.56 -0.03
N TRP A 583 -45.60 18.57 -0.59
CA TRP A 583 -45.86 19.04 -1.95
C TRP A 583 -46.55 20.40 -1.95
N PHE A 584 -45.76 21.47 -2.08
CA PHE A 584 -46.27 22.83 -2.12
C PHE A 584 -46.56 23.30 -3.54
N LEU A 585 -47.59 24.12 -3.67
CA LEU A 585 -48.08 24.63 -4.94
C LEU A 585 -47.43 25.96 -5.31
N PHE A 586 -47.17 26.15 -6.59
CA PHE A 586 -46.65 27.39 -7.17
C PHE A 586 -47.48 28.61 -6.73
N GLY A 587 -46.82 29.68 -6.25
CA GLY A 587 -47.45 30.97 -5.93
C GLY A 587 -48.45 30.94 -4.76
N ALA A 588 -48.56 29.82 -4.05
CA ALA A 588 -49.48 29.63 -2.95
C ALA A 588 -48.79 29.90 -1.61
N GLY A 589 -48.45 31.15 -1.32
CA GLY A 589 -47.97 31.49 0.02
C GLY A 589 -48.07 32.97 0.38
N THR A 590 -48.37 33.23 1.64
CA THR A 590 -48.48 34.59 2.19
C THR A 590 -48.06 34.61 3.65
N TYR A 591 -47.56 35.76 4.09
CA TYR A 591 -47.25 36.01 5.49
C TYR A 591 -48.26 36.96 6.11
N ASP A 592 -48.74 36.62 7.30
CA ASP A 592 -49.50 37.52 8.16
C ASP A 592 -48.62 38.02 9.32
N SER A 593 -48.13 39.24 9.18
CA SER A 593 -47.32 39.90 10.21
C SER A 593 -48.08 40.24 11.50
N VAL A 594 -49.41 40.34 11.48
CA VAL A 594 -50.25 40.70 12.63
C VAL A 594 -50.50 39.48 13.51
N SER A 595 -51.00 38.38 12.92
CA SER A 595 -51.17 37.12 13.65
C SER A 595 -49.86 36.35 13.83
N LYS A 596 -48.78 36.79 13.17
CA LYS A 596 -47.48 36.10 13.09
C LYS A 596 -47.62 34.68 12.51
N LYS A 597 -48.51 34.49 11.54
CA LYS A 597 -48.73 33.21 10.85
C LYS A 597 -48.23 33.23 9.42
N MET A 598 -47.62 32.15 8.99
CA MET A 598 -47.30 31.86 7.59
C MET A 598 -48.31 30.88 7.02
N TYR A 599 -48.67 31.08 5.75
CA TYR A 599 -49.64 30.26 5.03
C TYR A 599 -49.03 29.75 3.74
N PHE A 600 -49.11 28.46 3.49
CA PHE A 600 -48.64 27.82 2.27
C PHE A 600 -49.68 26.84 1.72
N GLY A 601 -49.95 26.89 0.42
CA GLY A 601 -50.86 25.98 -0.25
C GLY A 601 -50.13 24.70 -0.67
N SER A 602 -50.73 23.56 -0.37
CA SER A 602 -50.21 22.24 -0.70
C SER A 602 -51.25 21.40 -1.43
N LEU A 603 -50.85 20.23 -1.92
CA LEU A 603 -51.78 19.26 -2.52
C LEU A 603 -52.86 18.73 -1.57
N GLU A 604 -52.58 18.76 -0.27
CA GLU A 604 -53.48 18.27 0.79
C GLU A 604 -54.29 19.40 1.46
N GLY A 605 -54.09 20.64 1.02
CA GLY A 605 -54.79 21.82 1.54
C GLY A 605 -53.86 22.94 1.99
N LEU A 606 -54.38 23.80 2.87
CA LEU A 606 -53.67 24.95 3.42
C LEU A 606 -52.84 24.59 4.65
N GLN A 607 -51.53 24.78 4.57
CA GLN A 607 -50.62 24.74 5.71
C GLN A 607 -50.59 26.08 6.42
N GLU A 608 -50.99 26.11 7.69
CA GLU A 608 -50.76 27.24 8.58
C GLU A 608 -49.55 26.97 9.49
N ILE A 609 -48.71 27.97 9.69
CA ILE A 609 -47.51 27.89 10.53
C ILE A 609 -47.52 29.08 11.48
N ASP A 610 -47.61 28.82 12.77
CA ASP A 610 -47.62 29.83 13.82
C ASP A 610 -46.18 30.18 14.25
N LEU A 611 -45.69 31.35 13.81
CA LEU A 611 -44.35 31.83 14.11
C LEU A 611 -44.22 32.42 15.53
N SER A 612 -45.31 32.51 16.30
CA SER A 612 -45.23 32.88 17.72
C SER A 612 -44.71 31.73 18.59
N LYS A 613 -44.84 30.49 18.10
CA LYS A 613 -44.32 29.29 18.75
C LYS A 613 -42.87 29.03 18.33
N ASN A 614 -42.12 28.36 19.19
CA ASN A 614 -40.73 28.05 18.88
C ASN A 614 -40.65 26.90 17.86
N ILE A 615 -40.37 27.24 16.61
CA ILE A 615 -40.20 26.29 15.50
C ILE A 615 -38.81 25.62 15.58
N PHE A 616 -37.80 26.39 15.98
CA PHE A 616 -36.39 25.97 15.99
C PHE A 616 -36.00 25.54 17.41
N SER A 617 -36.07 24.23 17.69
CA SER A 617 -35.62 23.71 18.98
C SER A 617 -34.11 23.49 18.95
N PRO A 618 -33.31 24.19 19.78
CA PRO A 618 -31.87 23.94 19.85
C PRO A 618 -31.63 22.57 20.48
N TYR A 619 -31.39 21.56 19.64
CA TYR A 619 -31.09 20.23 20.10
C TYR A 619 -29.61 20.14 20.52
N LYS A 620 -29.34 20.21 21.81
CA LYS A 620 -27.98 20.18 22.39
C LYS A 620 -27.73 18.85 23.09
N THR A 621 -27.50 17.78 22.35
CA THR A 621 -27.00 16.52 22.92
C THR A 621 -25.62 16.19 22.40
N THR A 622 -24.73 15.83 23.31
CA THR A 622 -23.41 15.27 22.99
C THR A 622 -23.58 13.89 22.36
N PRO A 623 -22.90 13.60 21.23
CA PRO A 623 -22.97 12.28 20.61
C PRO A 623 -22.20 11.24 21.43
N PHE A 624 -22.66 10.01 21.51
CA PHE A 624 -21.91 8.89 22.05
C PHE A 624 -21.22 8.13 20.92
N ILE A 625 -20.05 7.59 21.17
CA ILE A 625 -19.42 6.61 20.26
C ILE A 625 -20.14 5.29 20.50
N THR A 626 -20.82 4.77 19.49
CA THR A 626 -21.67 3.58 19.63
C THR A 626 -21.05 2.31 19.12
N ALA A 627 -20.05 2.34 18.23
CA ALA A 627 -19.30 1.15 17.81
C ALA A 627 -17.93 1.53 17.22
N ILE A 628 -16.96 0.62 17.27
CA ILE A 628 -15.65 0.80 16.63
C ILE A 628 -15.31 -0.50 15.89
N ASN A 629 -15.30 -0.44 14.56
CA ASN A 629 -14.99 -1.59 13.71
C ASN A 629 -13.55 -1.45 13.23
N ILE A 630 -12.70 -2.42 13.54
CA ILE A 630 -11.31 -2.44 13.13
C ILE A 630 -11.20 -3.41 11.95
N ASN A 631 -10.68 -2.93 10.83
CA ASN A 631 -10.53 -3.74 9.64
C ASN A 631 -9.20 -4.49 9.70
N SER A 632 -9.14 -5.54 10.54
CA SER A 632 -7.95 -6.38 10.70
C SER A 632 -8.17 -7.80 10.15
N LYS A 633 -7.08 -8.52 9.85
CA LYS A 633 -7.15 -9.94 9.42
C LYS A 633 -7.83 -10.85 10.45
N LYS A 634 -7.89 -10.43 11.72
CA LYS A 634 -8.57 -11.14 12.81
C LYS A 634 -10.03 -10.73 12.98
N GLY A 635 -10.52 -9.74 12.23
CA GLY A 635 -11.91 -9.26 12.32
C GLY A 635 -12.26 -8.67 13.68
N ALA A 636 -11.33 -7.94 14.33
CA ALA A 636 -11.57 -7.39 15.65
C ALA A 636 -12.66 -6.30 15.60
N HIS A 637 -13.78 -6.54 16.26
CA HIS A 637 -14.87 -5.57 16.40
C HIS A 637 -15.04 -5.22 17.88
N ILE A 638 -14.79 -3.96 18.25
CA ILE A 638 -15.13 -3.49 19.60
C ILE A 638 -16.64 -3.32 19.62
N SER A 639 -17.30 -4.18 20.40
CA SER A 639 -18.76 -4.25 20.45
C SER A 639 -19.40 -2.90 20.76
N ALA A 640 -20.64 -2.73 20.30
CA ALA A 640 -21.37 -1.49 20.53
C ALA A 640 -21.57 -1.16 22.01
N LEU A 641 -21.43 -2.16 22.88
CA LEU A 641 -21.52 -2.05 24.33
C LEU A 641 -20.27 -1.45 24.97
N GLN A 642 -19.06 -1.74 24.46
CA GLN A 642 -17.80 -1.22 25.03
C GLN A 642 -17.53 0.21 24.58
N ALA A 643 -17.83 0.50 23.31
CA ALA A 643 -17.44 1.75 22.66
C ALA A 643 -17.90 3.03 23.39
N PRO A 644 -19.12 3.13 23.96
CA PRO A 644 -19.56 4.33 24.69
C PRO A 644 -18.79 4.61 25.98
N PHE A 645 -18.11 3.60 26.56
CA PHE A 645 -17.39 3.71 27.82
C PHE A 645 -15.87 3.85 27.64
N LEU A 646 -15.37 3.78 26.40
CA LEU A 646 -13.94 3.88 26.10
C LEU A 646 -13.53 5.34 25.89
N ASN A 647 -12.68 5.84 26.77
CA ASN A 647 -12.03 7.14 26.60
C ASN A 647 -10.72 7.03 25.79
N GLN A 648 -10.14 5.83 25.74
CA GLN A 648 -8.91 5.54 25.01
C GLN A 648 -8.95 4.14 24.41
N ILE A 649 -8.44 3.99 23.19
CA ILE A 649 -8.19 2.71 22.53
C ILE A 649 -6.71 2.58 22.15
N THR A 650 -6.20 1.35 22.20
CA THR A 650 -4.87 1.01 21.70
C THR A 650 -5.05 0.01 20.56
N LEU A 651 -4.49 0.33 19.39
CA LEU A 651 -4.58 -0.46 18.17
C LEU A 651 -3.19 -1.00 17.81
N GLU A 652 -3.15 -2.21 17.25
CA GLU A 652 -1.92 -2.79 16.70
C GLU A 652 -1.49 -2.10 15.39
N PRO A 653 -0.23 -2.28 14.93
CA PRO A 653 0.27 -1.60 13.73
C PRO A 653 -0.49 -1.97 12.44
N ASP A 654 -1.11 -3.15 12.38
CA ASP A 654 -1.94 -3.64 11.27
C ASP A 654 -3.43 -3.27 11.39
N GLU A 655 -3.80 -2.54 12.44
CA GLU A 655 -5.16 -2.10 12.76
C GLU A 655 -5.36 -0.59 12.49
N ASN A 656 -4.59 -0.04 11.56
CA ASN A 656 -4.63 1.39 11.21
C ASN A 656 -5.79 1.80 10.29
N ASP A 657 -6.58 0.82 9.84
CA ASP A 657 -7.84 0.98 9.14
C ASP A 657 -9.01 0.67 10.09
N PHE A 658 -9.80 1.68 10.44
CA PHE A 658 -10.92 1.51 11.36
C PHE A 658 -12.05 2.49 11.06
N SER A 659 -13.26 2.14 11.49
CA SER A 659 -14.43 3.00 11.40
C SER A 659 -15.06 3.17 12.78
N ILE A 660 -15.51 4.39 13.07
CA ILE A 660 -16.09 4.75 14.35
C ILE A 660 -17.51 5.21 14.12
N ARG A 661 -18.45 4.50 14.73
CA ARG A 661 -19.86 4.84 14.73
C ARG A 661 -20.19 5.72 15.93
N PHE A 662 -21.01 6.73 15.72
CA PHE A 662 -21.48 7.64 16.76
C PHE A 662 -22.97 7.93 16.58
N SER A 663 -23.66 8.14 17.68
CA SER A 663 -25.08 8.48 17.70
C SER A 663 -25.37 9.44 18.83
N ALA A 664 -26.18 10.46 18.56
CA ALA A 664 -26.74 11.32 19.58
C ALA A 664 -28.19 10.94 19.82
N VAL A 665 -28.48 10.38 21.00
CA VAL A 665 -29.78 9.76 21.29
C VAL A 665 -30.90 10.79 21.24
N ASN A 666 -31.59 10.87 20.10
CA ASN A 666 -32.79 11.65 19.89
C ASN A 666 -33.89 10.77 19.32
N PHE A 667 -34.95 10.63 20.08
CA PHE A 667 -36.07 9.85 19.62
C PHE A 667 -37.00 10.67 18.71
N LYS A 668 -37.12 12.00 18.88
CA LYS A 668 -38.12 12.78 18.14
C LYS A 668 -37.87 12.80 16.64
N ASN A 669 -36.74 13.36 16.22
CA ASN A 669 -36.32 13.50 14.82
C ASN A 669 -34.84 13.10 14.68
N PRO A 670 -34.52 11.79 14.75
CA PRO A 670 -33.16 11.29 14.64
C PRO A 670 -32.48 11.67 13.31
N GLU A 671 -33.23 11.68 12.20
CA GLU A 671 -32.76 11.96 10.84
C GLU A 671 -32.23 13.39 10.63
N LYS A 672 -32.57 14.32 11.53
CA LYS A 672 -32.15 15.73 11.47
C LYS A 672 -30.78 15.98 12.09
N ILE A 673 -30.16 14.95 12.66
CA ILE A 673 -28.86 15.05 13.31
C ILE A 673 -27.79 14.72 12.30
N GLY A 674 -27.08 15.75 11.85
CA GLY A 674 -25.78 15.61 11.21
C GLY A 674 -24.66 15.55 12.25
N TYR A 675 -23.48 15.11 11.82
CA TYR A 675 -22.31 15.01 12.67
C TYR A 675 -21.12 15.75 12.06
N LEU A 676 -20.32 16.32 12.96
CA LEU A 676 -19.05 16.96 12.65
C LEU A 676 -17.96 16.17 13.36
N TYR A 677 -16.95 15.71 12.64
CA TYR A 677 -15.81 15.03 13.23
C TYR A 677 -14.49 15.59 12.75
N ARG A 678 -13.46 15.46 13.59
CA ARG A 678 -12.06 15.74 13.21
C ARG A 678 -11.12 14.80 13.95
N LEU A 679 -10.04 14.43 13.28
CA LEU A 679 -8.92 13.71 13.89
C LEU A 679 -7.79 14.72 14.11
N ASN A 680 -7.27 14.81 15.33
CA ASN A 680 -6.21 15.76 15.70
C ASN A 680 -6.60 17.22 15.38
N ASN A 681 -5.66 17.98 14.81
CA ASN A 681 -5.81 19.39 14.46
C ASN A 681 -6.35 19.62 13.04
N ASP A 682 -6.92 18.59 12.40
CA ASP A 682 -7.53 18.71 11.08
C ASP A 682 -8.81 19.59 11.11
N SER A 683 -9.19 20.10 9.93
CA SER A 683 -10.46 20.81 9.74
C SER A 683 -11.66 19.88 9.99
N TRP A 684 -12.71 20.42 10.60
CA TRP A 684 -13.96 19.67 10.83
C TRP A 684 -14.58 19.19 9.52
N LYS A 685 -14.89 17.90 9.45
CA LYS A 685 -15.61 17.26 8.34
C LYS A 685 -17.06 17.03 8.74
N THR A 686 -18.00 17.34 7.85
CA THR A 686 -19.44 17.07 7.98
C THR A 686 -19.77 15.69 7.43
N THR A 687 -20.65 14.96 8.10
CA THR A 687 -21.20 13.70 7.61
C THR A 687 -22.64 13.56 8.09
N ASP A 688 -23.52 13.13 7.20
CA ASP A 688 -24.88 12.69 7.54
C ASP A 688 -24.88 11.22 7.98
N LEU A 689 -23.82 10.47 7.64
CA LEU A 689 -23.61 9.12 8.13
C LEU A 689 -23.15 9.16 9.58
N GLN A 690 -23.72 8.28 10.40
CA GLN A 690 -23.32 8.03 11.80
C GLN A 690 -21.96 7.36 11.94
N THR A 691 -21.16 7.27 10.87
CA THR A 691 -19.89 6.53 10.88
C THR A 691 -18.82 7.34 10.18
N ALA A 692 -17.69 7.52 10.86
CA ALA A 692 -16.48 8.08 10.27
C ALA A 692 -15.49 6.96 9.96
N TYR A 693 -15.00 6.94 8.72
CA TYR A 693 -14.00 5.99 8.24
C TYR A 693 -12.61 6.62 8.28
N PHE A 694 -11.65 5.87 8.81
CA PHE A 694 -10.24 6.26 8.90
C PHE A 694 -9.40 5.15 8.27
N THR A 695 -8.56 5.53 7.31
CA THR A 695 -7.71 4.61 6.56
C THR A 695 -6.26 5.03 6.64
N ASN A 696 -5.38 4.08 6.87
CA ASN A 696 -3.93 4.22 6.90
C ASN A 696 -3.44 5.34 7.84
N ILE A 697 -4.00 5.39 9.05
CA ILE A 697 -3.59 6.37 10.05
C ILE A 697 -2.16 6.05 10.53
N PRO A 698 -1.24 7.03 10.59
CA PRO A 698 0.13 6.78 11.02
C PRO A 698 0.19 6.32 12.49
N TYR A 699 1.29 5.66 12.88
CA TYR A 699 1.47 5.24 14.28
C TYR A 699 1.63 6.45 15.20
N GLY A 700 1.14 6.35 16.44
CA GLY A 700 1.23 7.43 17.42
C GLY A 700 -0.07 7.70 18.16
N LYS A 701 -0.13 8.87 18.81
CA LYS A 701 -1.28 9.33 19.59
C LYS A 701 -2.16 10.22 18.72
N HIS A 702 -3.42 9.85 18.61
CA HIS A 702 -4.46 10.57 17.89
C HIS A 702 -5.63 10.92 18.81
N GLU A 703 -6.31 12.01 18.52
CA GLU A 703 -7.48 12.49 19.25
C GLU A 703 -8.64 12.70 18.27
N LEU A 704 -9.65 11.84 18.33
CA LEU A 704 -10.89 12.02 17.59
C LEU A 704 -11.84 12.91 18.39
N LYS A 705 -12.39 13.95 17.76
CA LYS A 705 -13.47 14.77 18.32
C LYS A 705 -14.70 14.70 17.44
N VAL A 706 -15.86 14.46 18.05
CA VAL A 706 -17.16 14.39 17.36
C VAL A 706 -18.16 15.35 18.01
N LYS A 707 -18.88 16.11 17.19
CA LYS A 707 -19.94 17.05 17.56
C LYS A 707 -21.19 16.75 16.77
N THR A 708 -22.34 17.16 17.31
CA THR A 708 -23.62 17.13 16.60
C THR A 708 -23.87 18.46 15.88
N LEU A 709 -24.56 18.36 14.74
CA LEU A 709 -25.10 19.45 13.97
C LEU A 709 -26.60 19.19 13.85
N TYR A 710 -27.43 19.99 14.52
CA TYR A 710 -28.88 19.88 14.41
C TYR A 710 -29.43 21.09 13.67
N GLU A 711 -30.02 20.88 12.49
CA GLU A 711 -30.56 21.95 11.64
C GLU A 711 -29.57 23.12 11.43
N GLY A 712 -28.30 22.78 11.17
CA GLY A 712 -27.24 23.76 10.94
C GLY A 712 -26.64 24.40 12.20
N ILE A 713 -27.20 24.13 13.39
CA ILE A 713 -26.68 24.62 14.67
C ILE A 713 -25.68 23.61 15.23
N LYS A 714 -24.44 24.06 15.41
CA LYS A 714 -23.36 23.23 15.97
C LYS A 714 -23.50 23.13 17.48
N ASN A 715 -23.34 21.94 18.02
CA ASN A 715 -23.17 21.77 19.45
C ASN A 715 -21.74 22.18 19.87
N GLU A 716 -21.62 22.88 21.00
CA GLU A 716 -20.32 23.30 21.53
C GLU A 716 -19.56 22.12 22.13
N ASN A 717 -20.27 21.21 22.78
CA ASN A 717 -19.70 20.06 23.47
C ASN A 717 -19.35 18.95 22.46
N ALA A 718 -18.09 18.52 22.49
CA ALA A 718 -17.57 17.43 21.67
C ALA A 718 -17.27 16.20 22.52
N THR A 719 -17.56 15.03 21.97
CA THR A 719 -17.09 13.76 22.50
C THR A 719 -15.69 13.49 21.98
N THR A 720 -14.78 13.09 22.87
CA THR A 720 -13.35 12.94 22.57
C THR A 720 -12.92 11.50 22.81
N LEU A 721 -12.28 10.87 21.84
CA LEU A 721 -11.68 9.54 21.95
C LEU A 721 -10.18 9.62 21.65
N LYS A 722 -9.35 9.14 22.59
CA LYS A 722 -7.91 9.02 22.39
C LYS A 722 -7.58 7.69 21.72
N ILE A 723 -6.87 7.73 20.60
CA ILE A 723 -6.52 6.54 19.81
C ILE A 723 -4.99 6.44 19.81
N TYR A 724 -4.45 5.31 20.26
CA TYR A 724 -3.01 5.06 20.24
C TYR A 724 -2.70 3.88 19.31
N ILE A 725 -2.04 4.14 18.19
CA ILE A 725 -1.61 3.10 17.24
C ILE A 725 -0.15 2.77 17.55
N ARG A 726 0.13 1.49 17.85
CA ARG A 726 1.49 1.03 18.18
C ARG A 726 2.44 1.19 16.98
N PRO A 727 3.71 1.56 17.20
CA PRO A 727 4.70 1.57 16.14
C PRO A 727 4.97 0.14 15.64
N PRO A 728 5.19 -0.07 14.33
CA PRO A 728 5.65 -1.34 13.78
C PRO A 728 6.94 -1.84 14.46
N TRP A 729 7.12 -3.16 14.53
CA TRP A 729 8.25 -3.78 15.23
C TRP A 729 9.63 -3.28 14.75
N TYR A 730 9.77 -2.97 13.45
CA TYR A 730 11.02 -2.46 12.85
C TYR A 730 11.37 -1.01 13.26
N LEU A 731 10.42 -0.28 13.86
CA LEU A 731 10.64 1.05 14.44
C LEU A 731 10.81 1.01 15.97
N SER A 732 10.78 -0.18 16.57
CA SER A 732 10.98 -0.37 18.01
C SER A 732 12.40 0.02 18.44
N ILE A 733 12.55 0.35 19.73
CA ILE A 733 13.87 0.65 20.33
C ILE A 733 14.82 -0.55 20.17
N TYR A 734 14.32 -1.78 20.35
CA TYR A 734 15.09 -3.00 20.14
C TYR A 734 15.58 -3.17 18.69
N ALA A 735 14.73 -2.88 17.70
CA ALA A 735 15.13 -2.90 16.29
C ALA A 735 16.19 -1.84 15.98
N LYS A 736 16.04 -0.62 16.52
CA LYS A 736 17.04 0.45 16.37
C LYS A 736 18.39 0.07 16.98
N MET A 737 18.39 -0.58 18.14
CA MET A 737 19.61 -1.14 18.74
C MET A 737 20.22 -2.25 17.86
N GLY A 738 19.39 -3.11 17.29
CA GLY A 738 19.82 -4.13 16.31
C GLY A 738 20.47 -3.51 15.07
N TYR A 739 19.89 -2.45 14.51
CA TYR A 739 20.50 -1.71 13.38
C TYR A 739 21.84 -1.08 13.75
N LEU A 740 21.93 -0.48 14.95
CA LEU A 740 23.18 0.08 15.44
C LEU A 740 24.26 -1.00 15.60
N MET A 741 23.92 -2.15 16.18
CA MET A 741 24.83 -3.30 16.29
C MET A 741 25.26 -3.84 14.93
N LEU A 742 24.33 -3.93 13.96
CA LEU A 742 24.65 -4.38 12.61
C LEU A 742 25.58 -3.39 11.90
N ILE A 743 25.35 -2.08 12.04
CA ILE A 743 26.24 -1.03 11.52
C ILE A 743 27.62 -1.13 12.18
N LEU A 744 27.69 -1.25 13.51
CA LEU A 744 28.96 -1.43 14.23
C LEU A 744 29.67 -2.73 13.82
N GLY A 745 28.92 -3.81 13.58
CA GLY A 745 29.45 -5.07 13.06
C GLY A 745 30.02 -4.91 11.65
N ILE A 746 29.33 -4.19 10.76
CA ILE A 746 29.84 -3.85 9.42
C ILE A 746 31.12 -3.01 9.54
N PHE A 747 31.15 -1.98 10.40
CA PHE A 747 32.35 -1.19 10.63
C PHE A 747 33.49 -2.03 11.20
N TYR A 748 33.21 -2.96 12.12
CA TYR A 748 34.20 -3.87 12.67
C TYR A 748 34.77 -4.81 11.60
N VAL A 749 33.91 -5.38 10.73
CA VAL A 749 34.32 -6.22 9.60
C VAL A 749 35.13 -5.42 8.59
N ILE A 750 34.71 -4.20 8.23
CA ILE A 750 35.46 -3.31 7.34
C ILE A 750 36.81 -2.95 7.95
N TYR A 751 36.85 -2.59 9.23
CA TYR A 751 38.09 -2.30 9.94
C TYR A 751 39.04 -3.52 9.94
N HIS A 752 38.52 -4.71 10.25
CA HIS A 752 39.33 -5.93 10.24
C HIS A 752 39.79 -6.31 8.83
N PHE A 753 38.94 -6.13 7.82
CA PHE A 753 39.27 -6.34 6.41
C PHE A 753 40.35 -5.37 5.92
N LEU A 754 40.25 -4.08 6.25
CA LEU A 754 41.27 -3.08 5.94
C LEU A 754 42.59 -3.38 6.64
N LYS A 755 42.55 -3.75 7.93
CA LYS A 755 43.72 -4.14 8.71
C LYS A 755 44.40 -5.40 8.14
N TRP A 756 43.61 -6.41 7.78
CA TRP A 756 44.10 -7.62 7.11
C TRP A 756 44.73 -7.27 5.76
N ARG A 757 44.07 -6.43 4.95
CA ARG A 757 44.57 -5.99 3.65
C ARG A 757 45.89 -5.24 3.76
N TRP A 758 46.05 -4.37 4.75
CA TRP A 758 47.32 -3.68 5.00
C TRP A 758 48.43 -4.64 5.41
N LYS A 759 48.15 -5.59 6.32
CA LYS A 759 49.11 -6.63 6.68
C LYS A 759 49.52 -7.48 5.48
N LEU A 760 48.58 -7.83 4.61
CA LEU A 760 48.83 -8.61 3.40
C LEU A 760 49.70 -7.84 2.39
N GLN A 761 49.43 -6.56 2.18
CA GLN A 761 50.25 -5.72 1.28
C GLN A 761 51.67 -5.54 1.82
N PHE A 762 51.80 -5.38 3.13
CA PHE A 762 53.10 -5.26 3.78
C PHE A 762 53.91 -6.56 3.67
N SER A 763 53.30 -7.71 3.98
CA SER A 763 53.97 -9.01 3.89
C SER A 763 54.31 -9.42 2.46
N LEU A 764 53.50 -9.03 1.48
CA LEU A 764 53.81 -9.24 0.06
C LEU A 764 55.02 -8.39 -0.37
N LYS A 765 55.09 -7.13 0.05
CA LYS A 765 56.23 -6.26 -0.28
C LYS A 765 57.54 -6.80 0.31
N THR A 766 57.54 -7.25 1.57
CA THR A 766 58.75 -7.81 2.20
C THR A 766 59.16 -9.12 1.53
N LYS A 767 58.22 -10.03 1.25
CA LYS A 767 58.51 -11.30 0.57
C LYS A 767 59.03 -11.11 -0.85
N VAL A 768 58.48 -10.16 -1.61
CA VAL A 768 58.97 -9.87 -2.97
C VAL A 768 60.39 -9.30 -2.93
N ALA A 769 60.70 -8.43 -1.96
CA ALA A 769 62.05 -7.89 -1.78
C ALA A 769 63.05 -8.97 -1.37
N GLU A 770 62.68 -9.84 -0.42
CA GLU A 770 63.51 -10.99 0.00
C GLU A 770 63.74 -11.96 -1.15
N ALA A 771 62.70 -12.32 -1.91
CA ALA A 771 62.82 -13.21 -3.05
C ALA A 771 63.69 -12.62 -4.16
N ALA A 772 63.59 -11.31 -4.42
CA ALA A 772 64.44 -10.62 -5.39
C ALA A 772 65.91 -10.62 -4.96
N HIS A 773 66.18 -10.31 -3.68
CA HIS A 773 67.53 -10.34 -3.12
C HIS A 773 68.13 -11.75 -3.14
N PHE A 774 67.36 -12.77 -2.75
CA PHE A 774 67.77 -14.16 -2.81
C PHE A 774 68.09 -14.61 -4.24
N LYS A 775 67.24 -14.23 -5.22
CA LYS A 775 67.47 -14.54 -6.63
C LYS A 775 68.74 -13.87 -7.17
N GLN A 776 69.01 -12.63 -6.80
CA GLN A 776 70.24 -11.93 -7.17
C GLN A 776 71.48 -12.60 -6.57
N LEU A 777 71.42 -12.98 -5.29
CA LEU A 777 72.52 -13.67 -4.59
C LEU A 777 72.84 -15.02 -5.25
N ASN A 778 71.81 -15.83 -5.54
CA ASN A 778 72.00 -17.12 -6.20
C ASN A 778 72.59 -16.94 -7.61
N ALA A 779 72.03 -16.04 -8.42
CA ALA A 779 72.55 -15.79 -9.77
C ALA A 779 74.03 -15.34 -9.76
N PHE A 780 74.44 -14.54 -8.76
CA PHE A 780 75.83 -14.16 -8.58
C PHE A 780 76.71 -15.36 -8.19
N LYS A 781 76.27 -16.19 -7.25
CA LYS A 781 76.98 -17.42 -6.82
C LYS A 781 77.17 -18.40 -7.98
N SER A 782 76.13 -18.63 -8.80
CA SER A 782 76.18 -19.50 -9.98
C SER A 782 77.17 -19.01 -11.03
N LYS A 783 77.16 -17.70 -11.28
CA LYS A 783 78.08 -17.07 -12.23
C LYS A 783 79.53 -17.21 -11.76
N LEU A 784 79.79 -16.95 -10.49
CA LEU A 784 81.11 -17.09 -9.88
C LEU A 784 81.69 -18.51 -10.07
N TYR A 785 80.91 -19.57 -9.81
CA TYR A 785 81.40 -20.94 -9.98
C TYR A 785 81.68 -21.32 -11.44
N THR A 786 80.82 -20.87 -12.36
CA THR A 786 80.99 -21.15 -13.79
C THR A 786 82.25 -20.46 -14.33
N ASP A 787 82.46 -19.19 -13.94
CA ASP A 787 83.63 -18.40 -14.34
C ASP A 787 84.92 -19.01 -13.76
N ILE A 788 84.94 -19.38 -12.48
CA ILE A 788 86.10 -20.01 -11.82
C ILE A 788 86.49 -21.33 -12.51
N ALA A 789 85.51 -22.17 -12.84
CA ALA A 789 85.79 -23.46 -13.47
C ALA A 789 86.37 -23.31 -14.88
N HIS A 790 85.87 -22.34 -15.66
CA HIS A 790 86.42 -22.03 -16.98
C HIS A 790 87.86 -21.51 -16.89
N GLU A 791 88.15 -20.66 -15.89
CA GLU A 791 89.50 -20.16 -15.62
C GLU A 791 90.48 -21.24 -15.16
N PHE A 792 90.03 -22.28 -14.44
CA PHE A 792 90.89 -23.42 -14.06
C PHE A 792 91.08 -24.46 -15.17
N LYS A 793 90.07 -24.69 -16.03
CA LYS A 793 90.15 -25.69 -17.09
C LYS A 793 91.19 -25.31 -18.15
N THR A 794 91.26 -24.03 -18.49
CA THR A 794 92.18 -23.48 -19.50
C THR A 794 93.68 -23.76 -19.19
N PRO A 795 94.24 -23.42 -18.01
CA PRO A 795 95.63 -23.74 -17.67
C PRO A 795 95.88 -25.24 -17.50
N LEU A 796 94.89 -26.02 -17.01
CA LEU A 796 95.04 -27.47 -16.86
C LEU A 796 95.17 -28.19 -18.21
N THR A 797 94.39 -27.80 -19.21
CA THR A 797 94.51 -28.32 -20.57
C THR A 797 95.87 -28.01 -21.18
N LEU A 798 96.41 -26.81 -20.93
CA LEU A 798 97.75 -26.39 -21.40
C LEU A 798 98.90 -27.14 -20.69
N ILE A 799 98.66 -27.70 -19.51
CA ILE A 799 99.63 -28.55 -18.80
C ILE A 799 99.49 -30.02 -19.24
N SER A 800 98.27 -30.53 -19.46
CA SER A 800 98.04 -31.94 -19.83
C SER A 800 98.59 -32.27 -21.21
N GLY A 801 98.37 -31.40 -22.20
CA GLY A 801 98.74 -31.66 -23.60
C GLY A 801 100.25 -31.92 -23.81
N PRO A 802 101.15 -31.03 -23.34
CA PRO A 802 102.60 -31.24 -23.47
C PRO A 802 103.11 -32.47 -22.69
N VAL A 803 102.47 -32.79 -21.56
CA VAL A 803 102.85 -33.93 -20.71
C VAL A 803 102.41 -35.26 -21.34
N GLU A 804 101.22 -35.32 -21.92
CA GLU A 804 100.74 -36.47 -22.72
C GLU A 804 101.68 -36.73 -23.89
N ASN A 805 101.97 -35.70 -24.69
CA ASN A 805 102.89 -35.81 -25.83
C ASN A 805 104.28 -36.32 -25.41
N LYS A 806 104.79 -35.90 -24.24
CA LYS A 806 106.09 -36.37 -23.75
C LYS A 806 106.08 -37.80 -23.23
N LEU A 807 104.97 -38.29 -22.69
CA LEU A 807 104.85 -39.67 -22.19
C LEU A 807 104.74 -40.72 -23.32
N GLU A 808 104.38 -40.31 -24.53
CA GLU A 808 104.30 -41.15 -25.73
C GLU A 808 105.66 -41.39 -26.42
N GLU A 809 106.70 -40.62 -26.07
CA GLU A 809 108.05 -40.79 -26.62
C GLU A 809 108.76 -42.05 -26.08
N LYS A 810 109.36 -42.85 -26.96
CA LYS A 810 110.00 -44.14 -26.60
C LYS A 810 111.32 -44.03 -25.82
N ASN A 811 111.92 -42.84 -25.70
CA ASN A 811 113.29 -42.60 -25.17
C ASN A 811 113.34 -41.84 -23.83
N LEU A 812 112.36 -42.02 -22.95
CA LEU A 812 112.37 -41.38 -21.62
C LEU A 812 113.19 -42.20 -20.61
N THR A 813 113.99 -41.53 -19.78
CA THR A 813 114.58 -42.21 -18.61
C THR A 813 113.48 -42.59 -17.61
N GLN A 814 113.71 -43.67 -16.84
CA GLN A 814 112.73 -44.18 -15.87
C GLN A 814 112.30 -43.13 -14.83
N LYS A 815 113.19 -42.17 -14.52
CA LYS A 815 112.91 -41.04 -13.63
C LYS A 815 112.03 -39.97 -14.28
N GLU A 816 112.28 -39.62 -15.54
CA GLU A 816 111.48 -38.65 -16.29
C GLU A 816 110.07 -39.18 -16.56
N ARG A 817 109.95 -40.45 -16.96
CA ARG A 817 108.65 -41.07 -17.17
C ARG A 817 107.81 -41.07 -15.90
N ARG A 818 108.43 -41.35 -14.74
CA ARG A 818 107.78 -41.28 -13.43
C ARG A 818 107.34 -39.86 -13.05
N ASN A 819 108.15 -38.85 -13.37
CA ASN A 819 107.82 -37.45 -13.08
C ASN A 819 106.68 -36.94 -13.97
N PHE A 820 106.75 -37.18 -15.28
CA PHE A 820 105.66 -36.77 -16.20
C PHE A 820 104.37 -37.56 -15.94
N SER A 821 104.44 -38.85 -15.61
CA SER A 821 103.24 -39.61 -15.21
C SER A 821 102.64 -39.05 -13.91
N MET A 822 103.47 -38.57 -12.99
CA MET A 822 103.01 -37.90 -11.78
C MET A 822 102.33 -36.56 -12.10
N VAL A 823 102.89 -35.75 -13.01
CA VAL A 823 102.25 -34.50 -13.46
C VAL A 823 100.92 -34.82 -14.15
N GLN A 824 100.90 -35.74 -15.12
CA GLN A 824 99.68 -36.16 -15.83
C GLN A 824 98.59 -36.62 -14.86
N ARG A 825 98.95 -37.46 -13.89
CA ARG A 825 97.99 -37.93 -12.86
C ARG A 825 97.42 -36.78 -12.03
N ASN A 826 98.24 -35.77 -11.69
CA ASN A 826 97.77 -34.60 -10.96
C ASN A 826 96.93 -33.66 -11.82
N THR A 827 97.27 -33.47 -13.10
CA THR A 827 96.49 -32.63 -14.03
C THR A 827 95.13 -33.26 -14.33
N HIS A 828 95.09 -34.59 -14.52
CA HIS A 828 93.85 -35.34 -14.66
C HIS A 828 93.01 -35.24 -13.38
N ARG A 829 93.62 -35.45 -12.21
CA ARG A 829 92.97 -35.28 -10.90
C ARG A 829 92.36 -33.88 -10.75
N LEU A 830 93.10 -32.82 -11.11
CA LEU A 830 92.61 -31.44 -11.07
C LEU A 830 91.43 -31.19 -12.01
N THR A 831 91.49 -31.77 -13.21
CA THR A 831 90.40 -31.64 -14.20
C THR A 831 89.13 -32.33 -13.70
N THR A 832 89.23 -33.56 -13.17
CA THR A 832 88.09 -34.28 -12.60
C THR A 832 87.41 -33.50 -11.48
N LEU A 833 88.17 -32.76 -10.67
CA LEU A 833 87.60 -31.97 -9.56
C LEU A 833 86.87 -30.72 -10.02
N VAL A 834 87.42 -30.04 -11.03
CA VAL A 834 86.76 -28.89 -11.64
C VAL A 834 85.43 -29.33 -12.26
N ASP A 835 85.41 -30.49 -12.92
CA ASP A 835 84.19 -31.05 -13.49
C ASP A 835 83.18 -31.46 -12.39
N GLN A 836 83.62 -32.10 -11.30
CA GLN A 836 82.76 -32.43 -10.15
C GLN A 836 82.17 -31.17 -9.47
N LEU A 837 82.94 -30.09 -9.37
CA LEU A 837 82.47 -28.81 -8.78
C LEU A 837 81.43 -28.14 -9.69
N LEU A 838 81.62 -28.20 -11.01
CA LEU A 838 80.64 -27.72 -12.00
C LEU A 838 79.33 -28.51 -11.96
N GLU A 839 79.39 -29.84 -11.86
CA GLU A 839 78.19 -30.67 -11.74
C GLU A 839 77.39 -30.31 -10.48
N LEU A 840 78.09 -30.12 -9.35
CA LEU A 840 77.48 -29.69 -8.09
C LEU A 840 76.84 -28.30 -8.22
N SER A 841 77.50 -27.35 -8.90
CA SER A 841 76.90 -26.04 -9.17
C SER A 841 75.65 -26.12 -10.04
N LYS A 842 75.61 -27.01 -11.04
CA LYS A 842 74.41 -27.20 -11.89
C LYS A 842 73.26 -27.83 -11.11
N LEU A 843 73.56 -28.70 -10.16
CA LEU A 843 72.59 -29.32 -9.27
C LEU A 843 71.98 -28.28 -8.31
N GLU A 844 72.80 -27.45 -7.65
CA GLU A 844 72.34 -26.35 -6.77
C GLU A 844 71.45 -25.33 -7.51
N ASN A 845 71.72 -25.05 -8.78
CA ASN A 845 70.98 -24.10 -9.60
C ASN A 845 69.68 -24.66 -10.20
N GLY A 846 69.41 -25.96 -10.01
CA GLY A 846 68.25 -26.65 -10.60
C GLY A 846 68.33 -26.82 -12.12
N GLU A 847 69.53 -26.81 -12.69
CA GLU A 847 69.77 -26.95 -14.14
C GLU A 847 69.87 -28.42 -14.58
N LEU A 848 70.08 -29.35 -13.65
CA LEU A 848 70.04 -30.80 -13.90
C LEU A 848 68.58 -31.27 -14.04
N GLN A 849 68.27 -32.09 -15.05
CA GLN A 849 66.96 -32.70 -15.24
C GLN A 849 67.08 -34.22 -15.26
N LEU A 850 66.25 -34.92 -14.48
CA LEU A 850 66.17 -36.38 -14.47
C LEU A 850 65.67 -36.88 -15.83
N LYS A 851 66.39 -37.84 -16.44
CA LYS A 851 66.07 -38.49 -17.72
C LYS A 851 65.71 -39.96 -17.49
N ILE A 852 64.53 -40.18 -16.95
CA ILE A 852 64.11 -41.50 -16.47
C ILE A 852 63.60 -42.34 -17.64
N LYS A 853 64.18 -43.54 -17.81
CA LYS A 853 63.82 -44.53 -18.84
C LYS A 853 63.54 -45.88 -18.20
N GLN A 854 62.76 -46.71 -18.90
CA GLN A 854 62.49 -48.08 -18.46
C GLN A 854 63.56 -49.03 -19.01
N GLY A 855 64.21 -49.82 -18.15
CA GLY A 855 65.29 -50.73 -18.54
C GLY A 855 65.56 -51.87 -17.54
N ASN A 856 66.52 -52.73 -17.88
CA ASN A 856 66.97 -53.82 -17.00
C ASN A 856 68.09 -53.33 -16.07
N LEU A 857 67.70 -52.86 -14.88
CA LEU A 857 68.63 -52.29 -13.90
C LEU A 857 69.54 -53.34 -13.27
N GLY A 858 69.04 -54.57 -13.07
CA GLY A 858 69.86 -55.65 -12.51
C GLY A 858 71.04 -56.02 -13.41
N ALA A 859 70.82 -56.09 -14.73
CA ALA A 859 71.89 -56.32 -15.70
C ALA A 859 72.91 -55.17 -15.71
N PHE A 860 72.43 -53.92 -15.65
CA PHE A 860 73.26 -52.72 -15.63
C PHE A 860 74.17 -52.66 -14.38
N LEU A 861 73.60 -52.84 -13.18
CA LEU A 861 74.38 -52.88 -11.93
C LEU A 861 75.39 -54.02 -11.90
N LYS A 862 75.07 -55.17 -12.51
CA LYS A 862 76.00 -56.29 -12.61
C LYS A 862 77.19 -55.98 -13.52
N ILE A 863 76.99 -55.24 -14.61
CA ILE A 863 78.09 -54.74 -15.45
C ILE A 863 79.01 -53.82 -14.63
N LEU A 864 78.42 -52.86 -13.92
CA LEU A 864 79.18 -51.91 -13.08
C LEU A 864 79.92 -52.59 -11.93
N ALA A 865 79.32 -53.57 -11.24
CA ALA A 865 80.00 -54.31 -10.17
C ALA A 865 81.15 -55.17 -10.72
N THR A 866 80.95 -55.84 -11.85
CA THR A 866 81.95 -56.73 -12.46
C THR A 866 83.21 -55.97 -12.89
N SER A 867 83.10 -54.70 -13.29
CA SER A 867 84.28 -53.92 -13.68
C SER A 867 85.30 -53.71 -12.55
N PHE A 868 84.88 -53.82 -11.28
CA PHE A 868 85.77 -53.68 -10.12
C PHE A 868 86.46 -54.99 -9.70
N ASN A 869 86.14 -56.13 -10.32
CA ASN A 869 86.80 -57.41 -10.02
C ASN A 869 88.31 -57.35 -10.25
N TYR A 870 88.73 -56.72 -11.36
CA TYR A 870 90.15 -56.58 -11.70
C TYR A 870 90.91 -55.74 -10.67
N GLU A 871 90.33 -54.61 -10.24
CA GLU A 871 90.92 -53.74 -9.21
C GLU A 871 90.98 -54.43 -7.84
N ALA A 872 90.00 -55.30 -7.52
CA ALA A 872 90.01 -56.10 -6.30
C ALA A 872 91.15 -57.13 -6.30
N GLU A 873 91.37 -57.81 -7.42
CA GLU A 873 92.48 -58.76 -7.59
C GLU A 873 93.85 -58.07 -7.48
N GLU A 874 94.02 -56.92 -8.15
CA GLU A 874 95.26 -56.13 -8.11
C GLU A 874 95.62 -55.71 -6.67
N LYS A 875 94.61 -55.32 -5.87
CA LYS A 875 94.77 -54.88 -4.48
C LYS A 875 94.68 -56.00 -3.44
N GLN A 876 94.59 -57.27 -3.86
CA GLN A 876 94.43 -58.45 -2.99
C GLN A 876 93.24 -58.34 -2.02
N LEU A 877 92.11 -57.80 -2.48
CA LEU A 877 90.88 -57.64 -1.72
C LEU A 877 89.90 -58.78 -2.01
N HIS A 878 89.13 -59.18 -0.99
CA HIS A 878 88.03 -60.12 -1.20
C HIS A 878 86.76 -59.33 -1.56
N TYR A 879 86.46 -59.27 -2.85
CA TYR A 879 85.28 -58.59 -3.38
C TYR A 879 84.21 -59.59 -3.78
N GLU A 880 83.03 -59.44 -3.20
CA GLU A 880 81.84 -60.21 -3.56
C GLU A 880 80.69 -59.26 -3.85
N TYR A 881 79.84 -59.64 -4.80
CA TYR A 881 78.62 -58.91 -5.07
C TYR A 881 77.41 -59.83 -5.22
N ASP A 882 76.26 -59.36 -4.76
CA ASP A 882 74.99 -60.07 -4.86
C ASP A 882 73.90 -59.13 -5.40
N ILE A 883 73.40 -59.43 -6.60
CA ILE A 883 72.49 -58.55 -7.33
C ILE A 883 71.28 -59.37 -7.78
N ASN A 884 70.12 -59.02 -7.23
CA ASN A 884 68.86 -59.66 -7.61
C ASN A 884 68.47 -59.28 -9.06
N SER A 885 67.72 -60.15 -9.74
CA SER A 885 67.24 -59.89 -11.11
C SER A 885 66.13 -58.83 -11.12
N ILE A 886 66.52 -57.56 -11.25
CA ILE A 886 65.60 -56.42 -11.34
C ILE A 886 65.29 -56.12 -12.82
N THR A 887 64.28 -56.80 -13.35
CA THR A 887 63.77 -56.59 -14.71
C THR A 887 62.63 -55.56 -14.69
N ASN A 888 62.65 -54.57 -15.59
CA ASN A 888 61.63 -53.52 -15.75
C ASN A 888 61.59 -52.38 -14.71
N ALA A 889 62.76 -51.81 -14.36
CA ALA A 889 62.86 -50.63 -13.48
C ALA A 889 62.83 -49.30 -14.27
N TRP A 890 62.26 -48.24 -13.69
CA TRP A 890 62.35 -46.87 -14.19
C TRP A 890 63.53 -46.16 -13.52
N TYR A 891 64.57 -45.85 -14.28
CA TYR A 891 65.75 -45.18 -13.73
C TYR A 891 66.47 -44.25 -14.70
N ASP A 892 67.32 -43.38 -14.15
CA ASP A 892 68.30 -42.60 -14.90
C ASP A 892 69.65 -43.33 -14.84
N GLU A 893 70.12 -43.78 -16.00
CA GLU A 893 71.36 -44.56 -16.14
C GLU A 893 72.59 -43.79 -15.69
N ASP A 894 72.71 -42.50 -16.06
CA ASP A 894 73.87 -41.65 -15.76
C ASP A 894 73.99 -41.36 -14.26
N ILE A 895 72.86 -41.11 -13.59
CA ILE A 895 72.85 -40.79 -12.16
C ILE A 895 73.16 -42.03 -11.31
N ILE A 896 72.57 -43.19 -11.64
CA ILE A 896 72.85 -44.44 -10.91
C ILE A 896 74.30 -44.86 -11.11
N GLU A 897 74.84 -44.75 -12.33
CA GLU A 897 76.25 -45.03 -12.61
C GLU A 897 77.17 -44.20 -11.73
N LYS A 898 76.96 -42.87 -11.68
CA LYS A 898 77.75 -41.95 -10.86
C LYS A 898 77.67 -42.28 -9.37
N ILE A 899 76.49 -42.66 -8.85
CA ILE A 899 76.31 -43.04 -7.45
C ILE A 899 77.10 -44.31 -7.13
N VAL A 900 76.93 -45.37 -7.94
CA VAL A 900 77.55 -46.68 -7.71
C VAL A 900 79.08 -46.62 -7.84
N ILE A 901 79.59 -45.97 -8.89
CA ILE A 901 81.04 -45.83 -9.11
C ILE A 901 81.70 -45.06 -7.95
N ASN A 902 81.10 -43.94 -7.50
CA ASN A 902 81.68 -43.14 -6.42
C ASN A 902 81.67 -43.90 -5.08
N LEU A 903 80.61 -44.66 -4.77
CA LEU A 903 80.54 -45.45 -3.55
C LEU A 903 81.52 -46.63 -3.56
N LEU A 904 81.60 -47.38 -4.66
CA LEU A 904 82.54 -48.51 -4.78
C LEU A 904 84.00 -48.03 -4.78
N THR A 905 84.31 -46.96 -5.51
CA THR A 905 85.67 -46.39 -5.52
C THR A 905 86.09 -45.92 -4.13
N ASN A 906 85.19 -45.30 -3.37
CA ASN A 906 85.48 -44.93 -1.98
C ASN A 906 85.64 -46.15 -1.09
N ALA A 907 84.76 -47.15 -1.20
CA ALA A 907 84.90 -48.38 -0.44
C ALA A 907 86.29 -49.01 -0.67
N PHE A 908 86.70 -49.20 -1.93
CA PHE A 908 87.99 -49.78 -2.30
C PHE A 908 89.21 -48.96 -1.83
N LYS A 909 89.09 -47.64 -1.72
CA LYS A 909 90.15 -46.77 -1.21
C LYS A 909 90.40 -46.91 0.29
N TYR A 910 89.34 -47.17 1.07
CA TYR A 910 89.40 -47.19 2.53
C TYR A 910 89.29 -48.60 3.14
N VAL A 911 89.41 -49.65 2.32
CA VAL A 911 89.46 -51.04 2.81
C VAL A 911 90.81 -51.34 3.48
N SER A 912 90.78 -52.04 4.61
CA SER A 912 91.99 -52.54 5.28
C SER A 912 92.76 -53.55 4.41
N VAL A 913 94.06 -53.74 4.65
CA VAL A 913 94.89 -54.67 3.86
C VAL A 913 94.35 -56.11 3.99
N LYS A 914 94.02 -56.76 2.86
CA LYS A 914 93.27 -58.04 2.77
C LYS A 914 91.84 -57.99 3.32
N GLY A 915 91.25 -56.80 3.41
CA GLY A 915 89.89 -56.59 3.85
C GLY A 915 88.85 -57.06 2.83
N ARG A 916 87.58 -57.06 3.26
CA ARG A 916 86.46 -57.48 2.42
C ARG A 916 85.67 -56.26 1.96
N CYS A 917 85.24 -56.28 0.70
CA CYS A 917 84.25 -55.36 0.16
C CYS A 917 83.07 -56.17 -0.35
N TYR A 918 81.87 -55.81 0.06
CA TYR A 918 80.65 -56.49 -0.35
C TYR A 918 79.66 -55.48 -0.91
N PHE A 919 79.18 -55.73 -2.13
CA PHE A 919 78.17 -54.91 -2.78
C PHE A 919 76.90 -55.71 -2.99
N SER A 920 75.77 -55.24 -2.48
CA SER A 920 74.49 -55.86 -2.80
C SER A 920 73.44 -54.88 -3.27
N ALA A 921 72.60 -55.35 -4.18
CA ALA A 921 71.47 -54.62 -4.71
C ALA A 921 70.21 -55.48 -4.58
N THR A 922 69.32 -55.04 -3.69
CA THR A 922 68.02 -55.69 -3.45
C THR A 922 66.89 -54.71 -3.73
N THR A 923 65.72 -55.23 -4.06
CA THR A 923 64.52 -54.44 -4.32
C THR A 923 63.41 -54.89 -3.40
N ASN A 924 62.78 -53.94 -2.71
CA ASN A 924 61.63 -54.17 -1.86
C ASN A 924 60.61 -53.05 -2.10
N ASP A 925 59.35 -53.39 -2.37
CA ASP A 925 58.26 -52.42 -2.64
C ASP A 925 58.62 -51.30 -3.64
N ASP A 926 59.21 -51.68 -4.78
CA ASP A 926 59.68 -50.77 -5.84
C ASP A 926 60.75 -49.73 -5.40
N ILE A 927 61.42 -49.95 -4.28
CA ILE A 927 62.60 -49.20 -3.85
C ILE A 927 63.83 -50.10 -4.05
N LEU A 928 64.82 -49.60 -4.78
CA LEU A 928 66.15 -50.18 -4.89
C LEU A 928 66.96 -49.81 -3.66
N THR A 929 67.43 -50.80 -2.93
CA THR A 929 68.39 -50.65 -1.83
C THR A 929 69.75 -51.14 -2.29
N LEU A 930 70.72 -50.22 -2.37
CA LEU A 930 72.13 -50.51 -2.62
C LEU A 930 72.88 -50.49 -1.30
N ASN A 931 73.57 -51.59 -0.99
CA ASN A 931 74.42 -51.69 0.19
C ASN A 931 75.87 -51.89 -0.24
N VAL A 932 76.76 -51.00 0.23
CA VAL A 932 78.21 -51.12 0.05
C VAL A 932 78.83 -51.27 1.42
N LYS A 933 79.41 -52.44 1.70
CA LYS A 933 80.07 -52.76 2.96
C LYS A 933 81.56 -52.89 2.74
N ASN A 934 82.36 -52.27 3.61
CA ASN A 934 83.80 -52.45 3.56
C ASN A 934 84.45 -52.52 4.94
N SER A 935 85.52 -53.32 5.05
CA SER A 935 86.30 -53.45 6.27
C SER A 935 87.24 -52.26 6.46
N VAL A 936 87.20 -51.61 7.63
CA VAL A 936 88.04 -50.45 7.99
C VAL A 936 89.00 -50.79 9.14
N ILE A 937 90.14 -50.09 9.22
CA ILE A 937 91.24 -50.41 10.16
C ILE A 937 90.89 -50.05 11.62
N ASN A 938 90.14 -48.97 11.85
CA ASN A 938 89.72 -48.55 13.20
C ASN A 938 88.44 -47.68 13.15
N GLY A 939 87.26 -48.26 13.38
CA GLY A 939 85.98 -47.55 13.21
C GLY A 939 85.63 -46.56 14.32
N GLN A 940 86.29 -46.61 15.49
CA GLN A 940 85.97 -45.75 16.64
C GLN A 940 86.39 -44.28 16.48
N GLU A 941 87.33 -43.97 15.59
CA GLU A 941 87.76 -42.58 15.34
C GLU A 941 87.01 -41.92 14.17
N LEU A 942 86.10 -42.63 13.48
CA LEU A 942 85.43 -42.12 12.28
C LEU A 942 84.27 -41.16 12.64
N HIS A 943 84.35 -39.91 12.18
CA HIS A 943 83.28 -38.92 12.32
C HIS A 943 82.22 -39.07 11.21
N LEU A 944 81.32 -40.04 11.37
CA LEU A 944 80.30 -40.39 10.37
C LEU A 944 79.43 -39.19 9.92
N GLU A 945 79.10 -38.27 10.84
CA GLU A 945 78.30 -37.08 10.53
C GLU A 945 78.96 -36.13 9.52
N LYS A 946 80.30 -36.15 9.42
CA LYS A 946 81.09 -35.28 8.53
C LYS A 946 81.43 -35.92 7.20
N PHE A 947 81.07 -37.18 6.97
CA PHE A 947 81.43 -37.89 5.72
C PHE A 947 80.79 -37.29 4.47
N PHE A 948 79.69 -36.56 4.65
CA PHE A 948 79.00 -35.84 3.59
C PHE A 948 79.33 -34.34 3.56
N ASP A 949 80.19 -33.85 4.46
CA ASP A 949 80.66 -32.47 4.45
C ASP A 949 81.66 -32.24 3.30
N ARG A 950 81.55 -31.10 2.63
CA ARG A 950 82.38 -30.76 1.48
C ARG A 950 83.85 -30.61 1.91
N PHE A 951 84.75 -31.21 1.14
CA PHE A 951 86.20 -31.15 1.33
C PHE A 951 86.73 -31.82 2.60
N TYR A 952 85.89 -32.58 3.31
CA TYR A 952 86.30 -33.27 4.52
C TYR A 952 87.17 -34.50 4.20
N GLN A 953 88.33 -34.60 4.85
CA GLN A 953 89.26 -35.74 4.79
C GLN A 953 89.85 -35.98 6.17
N GLN A 954 89.92 -37.25 6.58
CA GLN A 954 90.39 -37.64 7.89
C GLN A 954 91.92 -37.87 7.96
N ASP A 955 92.56 -38.25 6.84
CA ASP A 955 94.02 -38.45 6.74
C ASP A 955 94.60 -37.83 5.46
N SER A 956 95.60 -36.97 5.60
CA SER A 956 96.25 -36.22 4.51
C SER A 956 97.10 -37.06 3.53
N GLY A 957 97.15 -38.39 3.70
CA GLY A 957 97.95 -39.33 2.90
C GLY A 957 97.19 -40.14 1.85
N ILE A 958 95.86 -40.09 1.80
CA ILE A 958 95.02 -40.93 0.92
C ILE A 958 94.49 -40.08 -0.26
N GLU A 959 94.57 -40.58 -1.50
CA GLU A 959 94.18 -39.81 -2.71
C GLU A 959 92.65 -39.60 -2.82
N GLY A 960 92.18 -38.41 -2.44
CA GLY A 960 90.81 -37.90 -2.65
C GLY A 960 90.70 -36.43 -2.25
N ILE A 961 89.63 -35.71 -2.60
CA ILE A 961 89.39 -34.31 -2.16
C ILE A 961 88.16 -34.13 -1.28
N GLY A 962 87.42 -35.20 -0.98
CA GLY A 962 86.27 -35.15 -0.08
C GLY A 962 85.01 -34.53 -0.70
N VAL A 963 84.90 -34.52 -2.04
CA VAL A 963 83.70 -34.02 -2.77
C VAL A 963 82.78 -35.15 -3.21
N GLY A 964 83.32 -36.35 -3.48
CA GLY A 964 82.56 -37.47 -4.05
C GLY A 964 81.34 -37.91 -3.22
N LEU A 965 81.48 -38.06 -1.89
CA LEU A 965 80.34 -38.45 -1.03
C LEU A 965 79.30 -37.34 -0.89
N SER A 966 79.71 -36.06 -0.87
CA SER A 966 78.79 -34.92 -0.86
C SER A 966 77.97 -34.84 -2.16
N LEU A 967 78.60 -35.10 -3.32
CA LEU A 967 77.92 -35.19 -4.62
C LEU A 967 76.94 -36.37 -4.66
N VAL A 968 77.33 -37.53 -4.11
CA VAL A 968 76.44 -38.71 -4.02
C VAL A 968 75.21 -38.39 -3.17
N LYS A 969 75.36 -37.72 -2.03
CA LYS A 969 74.24 -37.30 -1.20
C LYS A 969 73.29 -36.36 -1.94
N GLU A 970 73.83 -35.32 -2.59
CA GLU A 970 73.01 -34.36 -3.36
C GLU A 970 72.31 -35.03 -4.57
N LEU A 971 72.97 -35.96 -5.25
CA LEU A 971 72.37 -36.74 -6.34
C LEU A 971 71.26 -37.67 -5.85
N ILE A 972 71.44 -38.33 -4.70
CA ILE A 972 70.44 -39.22 -4.11
C ILE A 972 69.23 -38.41 -3.63
N GLU A 973 69.44 -37.27 -2.97
CA GLU A 973 68.36 -36.35 -2.59
C GLU A 973 67.62 -35.80 -3.83
N PHE A 974 68.35 -35.43 -4.89
CA PHE A 974 67.78 -35.02 -6.17
C PHE A 974 66.97 -36.14 -6.84
N TYR A 975 67.41 -37.40 -6.70
CA TYR A 975 66.72 -38.61 -7.15
C TYR A 975 65.57 -39.04 -6.21
N GLN A 976 65.29 -38.26 -5.16
CA GLN A 976 64.28 -38.54 -4.11
C GLN A 976 64.54 -39.82 -3.31
N GLY A 977 65.80 -40.22 -3.22
CA GLY A 977 66.26 -41.30 -2.37
C GLY A 977 66.82 -40.81 -1.03
N ASN A 978 67.33 -41.76 -0.24
CA ASN A 978 68.04 -41.47 1.00
C ASN A 978 69.34 -42.31 1.08
N ILE A 979 70.39 -41.74 1.68
CA ILE A 979 71.64 -42.43 2.00
C ILE A 979 71.87 -42.39 3.50
N ASP A 980 72.17 -43.55 4.07
CA ASP A 980 72.55 -43.69 5.47
C ASP A 980 73.90 -44.41 5.58
N VAL A 981 74.64 -44.13 6.65
CA VAL A 981 75.94 -44.74 6.93
C VAL A 981 75.97 -45.26 8.36
N GLN A 982 76.29 -46.53 8.51
CA GLN A 982 76.30 -47.20 9.80
C GLN A 982 77.55 -48.08 9.95
N LEU A 983 78.06 -48.19 11.17
CA LEU A 983 79.09 -49.18 11.52
C LEU A 983 78.37 -50.45 11.98
N GLU A 984 78.43 -51.52 11.20
CA GLU A 984 77.85 -52.82 11.62
C GLU A 984 78.68 -53.45 12.74
N ASN A 985 79.99 -53.22 12.72
CA ASN A 985 80.95 -53.64 13.74
C ASN A 985 82.08 -52.61 13.80
N ILE A 986 82.96 -52.68 14.82
CA ILE A 986 84.10 -51.75 15.00
C ILE A 986 85.00 -51.67 13.74
N ASN A 987 85.00 -52.72 12.91
CA ASN A 987 85.86 -52.83 11.73
C ASN A 987 85.09 -52.90 10.41
N THR A 988 83.77 -52.64 10.37
CA THR A 988 82.99 -52.72 9.11
C THR A 988 82.02 -51.55 9.00
N ILE A 989 82.15 -50.76 7.94
CA ILE A 989 81.22 -49.68 7.61
C ILE A 989 80.27 -50.13 6.48
N CYS A 990 79.02 -49.69 6.57
CA CYS A 990 77.97 -49.98 5.60
C CYS A 990 77.33 -48.66 5.14
N PHE A 991 77.35 -48.43 3.82
CA PHE A 991 76.57 -47.38 3.18
C PHE A 991 75.32 -48.00 2.59
N THR A 992 74.15 -47.48 2.98
CA THR A 992 72.85 -47.94 2.52
C THR A 992 72.15 -46.82 1.76
N VAL A 993 71.89 -47.06 0.47
CA VAL A 993 71.24 -46.10 -0.43
C VAL A 993 69.91 -46.65 -0.89
N ASN A 994 68.84 -45.90 -0.64
CA ASN A 994 67.48 -46.25 -1.04
C ASN A 994 67.03 -45.32 -2.17
N LEU A 995 66.71 -45.87 -3.34
CA LEU A 995 66.28 -45.13 -4.53
C LEU A 995 64.92 -45.66 -5.02
N PRO A 996 63.93 -44.81 -5.32
CA PRO A 996 62.70 -45.28 -5.94
C PRO A 996 62.94 -45.69 -7.40
N ILE A 997 62.36 -46.82 -7.83
CA ILE A 997 62.48 -47.34 -9.22
C ILE A 997 61.13 -47.50 -9.95
N PHE A 998 60.07 -46.85 -9.45
CA PHE A 998 58.71 -46.90 -10.02
C PHE A 998 58.24 -45.56 -10.59
N LYS A 999 57.39 -45.62 -11.62
CA LYS A 999 56.90 -44.47 -12.39
C LYS A 999 56.20 -43.38 -11.57
N LYS A 1000 55.47 -43.73 -10.49
CA LYS A 1000 54.72 -42.77 -9.65
C LYS A 1000 55.61 -41.93 -8.72
N ALA A 1001 56.85 -42.34 -8.45
CA ALA A 1001 57.78 -41.56 -7.63
C ALA A 1001 58.20 -40.26 -8.34
N PHE A 1002 58.14 -40.24 -9.67
CA PHE A 1002 58.65 -39.14 -10.48
C PHE A 1002 57.52 -38.31 -11.08
N LYS A 1003 57.67 -36.97 -11.07
CA LYS A 1003 56.69 -36.05 -11.67
C LYS A 1003 56.65 -36.25 -13.20
N SER A 1004 55.46 -36.16 -13.79
CA SER A 1004 55.17 -36.45 -15.21
C SER A 1004 55.98 -35.66 -16.23
N THR A 1005 56.61 -34.54 -15.84
CA THR A 1005 57.49 -33.71 -16.67
C THR A 1005 58.90 -34.28 -16.89
N HIS A 1006 59.31 -35.29 -16.12
CA HIS A 1006 60.66 -35.90 -16.17
C HIS A 1006 60.69 -37.30 -16.79
N ILE A 1007 59.55 -37.77 -17.31
CA ILE A 1007 59.37 -39.11 -17.86
C ILE A 1007 59.29 -39.00 -19.38
N ILE A 1008 60.32 -39.47 -20.09
CA ILE A 1008 60.24 -39.60 -21.55
C ILE A 1008 59.49 -40.89 -21.85
N THR A 1009 58.15 -40.80 -21.95
CA THR A 1009 57.30 -41.91 -22.39
C THR A 1009 57.03 -41.74 -23.89
N ALA A 1010 57.39 -42.72 -24.71
CA ALA A 1010 56.88 -42.81 -26.07
C ALA A 1010 55.38 -43.18 -26.02
N SER A 1011 54.58 -42.62 -26.93
CA SER A 1011 53.16 -42.90 -27.29
C SER A 1011 51.99 -42.44 -26.38
N GLU A 1012 51.13 -41.60 -26.98
CA GLU A 1012 49.62 -41.56 -27.00
C GLU A 1012 48.86 -41.44 -25.66
N GLU A 1013 47.70 -40.78 -25.49
CA GLU A 1013 46.74 -40.03 -26.32
C GLU A 1013 45.87 -39.18 -25.35
N ASN A 1014 45.19 -38.17 -25.88
CA ASN A 1014 44.37 -37.17 -25.17
C ASN A 1014 43.28 -37.73 -24.24
N ASN A 1015 43.06 -37.09 -23.08
CA ASN A 1015 41.73 -36.99 -22.44
C ASN A 1015 41.68 -35.82 -21.43
N ASP A 1016 41.01 -34.74 -21.85
CA ASP A 1016 40.45 -33.69 -21.00
C ASP A 1016 39.27 -34.25 -20.17
N PRO A 1017 39.00 -33.74 -18.95
CA PRO A 1017 37.76 -34.03 -18.25
C PRO A 1017 36.64 -33.05 -18.64
N LEU A 1018 35.47 -33.64 -18.91
CA LEU A 1018 34.20 -33.02 -19.26
C LEU A 1018 33.70 -31.98 -18.22
N ILE A 1019 33.15 -30.88 -18.74
CA ILE A 1019 32.16 -30.04 -18.05
C ILE A 1019 30.88 -30.06 -18.91
N ASP A 1020 29.78 -30.47 -18.31
CA ASP A 1020 28.44 -30.55 -18.89
C ASP A 1020 27.90 -29.19 -19.37
N ASP A 1021 27.43 -29.22 -20.62
CA ASP A 1021 26.34 -28.50 -21.27
C ASP A 1021 25.83 -27.18 -20.65
N LEU A 1022 26.43 -26.09 -21.12
CA LEU A 1022 25.69 -24.90 -21.54
C LEU A 1022 26.01 -24.65 -23.01
N GLU A 1023 25.04 -24.89 -23.89
CA GLU A 1023 25.11 -24.58 -25.32
C GLU A 1023 25.44 -23.10 -25.57
N ILE A 1024 26.72 -22.78 -25.67
CA ILE A 1024 27.23 -21.60 -26.36
C ILE A 1024 28.08 -22.16 -27.49
N LYS A 1025 27.57 -22.07 -28.72
CA LYS A 1025 28.36 -22.31 -29.95
C LYS A 1025 29.55 -21.35 -29.94
N ASN A 1026 30.70 -21.81 -29.45
CA ASN A 1026 31.98 -21.13 -29.63
C ASN A 1026 32.42 -21.38 -31.08
N GLU A 1027 32.32 -20.36 -31.92
CA GLU A 1027 33.01 -20.36 -33.22
C GLU A 1027 34.51 -20.47 -32.97
N THR A 1028 35.20 -21.37 -33.67
CA THR A 1028 36.68 -21.50 -33.61
C THR A 1028 37.33 -20.18 -34.06
N PRO A 1029 38.34 -19.64 -33.35
CA PRO A 1029 38.92 -18.35 -33.70
C PRO A 1029 39.59 -18.38 -35.08
N ILE A 1030 39.43 -17.31 -35.85
CA ILE A 1030 39.92 -17.20 -37.22
C ILE A 1030 41.26 -16.47 -37.25
N VAL A 1031 42.28 -17.09 -37.83
CA VAL A 1031 43.63 -16.49 -38.01
C VAL A 1031 43.85 -16.22 -39.49
N LEU A 1032 44.23 -14.99 -39.85
CA LEU A 1032 44.64 -14.64 -41.22
C LEU A 1032 46.17 -14.57 -41.30
N ILE A 1033 46.77 -15.39 -42.16
CA ILE A 1033 48.22 -15.39 -42.43
C ILE A 1033 48.47 -14.70 -43.76
N VAL A 1034 49.33 -13.68 -43.76
CA VAL A 1034 49.73 -12.90 -44.93
C VAL A 1034 51.25 -12.95 -45.07
N ASP A 1035 51.75 -13.72 -46.01
CA ASP A 1035 53.19 -13.86 -46.27
C ASP A 1035 53.34 -14.15 -47.75
N ASP A 1036 54.38 -13.67 -48.44
CA ASP A 1036 54.59 -13.94 -49.87
C ASP A 1036 55.25 -15.30 -50.11
N ASP A 1037 55.91 -15.87 -49.10
CA ASP A 1037 56.55 -17.18 -49.15
C ASP A 1037 55.54 -18.32 -48.92
N ASP A 1038 55.37 -19.18 -49.93
CA ASP A 1038 54.45 -20.33 -49.92
C ASP A 1038 54.81 -21.39 -48.86
N ASP A 1039 56.10 -21.60 -48.61
CA ASP A 1039 56.59 -22.59 -47.65
C ASP A 1039 56.34 -22.10 -46.23
N ILE A 1040 56.61 -20.81 -45.95
CA ILE A 1040 56.32 -20.21 -44.64
C ILE A 1040 54.81 -20.17 -44.38
N ARG A 1041 53.99 -19.78 -45.37
CA ARG A 1041 52.53 -19.82 -45.21
C ARG A 1041 52.02 -21.23 -44.91
N SER A 1042 52.53 -22.24 -45.62
CA SER A 1042 52.11 -23.63 -45.43
C SER A 1042 52.55 -24.18 -44.08
N TYR A 1043 53.79 -23.86 -43.67
CA TYR A 1043 54.34 -24.22 -42.38
C TYR A 1043 53.55 -23.61 -41.21
N VAL A 1044 53.27 -22.30 -41.25
CA VAL A 1044 52.47 -21.64 -40.18
C VAL A 1044 51.02 -22.11 -40.20
N LYS A 1045 50.46 -22.39 -41.38
CA LYS A 1045 49.12 -22.97 -41.52
C LYS A 1045 49.04 -24.35 -40.87
N GLU A 1046 49.99 -25.25 -41.15
CA GLU A 1046 50.03 -26.61 -40.59
C GLU A 1046 50.18 -26.57 -39.06
N ILE A 1047 51.05 -25.70 -38.55
CA ILE A 1047 51.27 -25.52 -37.12
C ILE A 1047 49.99 -25.10 -36.36
N LEU A 1048 49.14 -24.27 -36.98
CA LEU A 1048 48.00 -23.63 -36.33
C LEU A 1048 46.64 -24.27 -36.67
N ASN A 1049 46.60 -25.22 -37.62
CA ASN A 1049 45.36 -25.79 -38.15
C ASN A 1049 44.53 -26.55 -37.10
N ASP A 1050 45.21 -27.16 -36.11
CA ASP A 1050 44.56 -27.97 -35.08
C ASP A 1050 43.73 -27.14 -34.09
N THR A 1051 44.00 -25.83 -33.97
CA THR A 1051 43.43 -24.97 -32.93
C THR A 1051 42.64 -23.78 -33.48
N TYR A 1052 42.89 -23.37 -34.73
CA TYR A 1052 42.33 -22.16 -35.32
C TYR A 1052 41.85 -22.37 -36.76
N LYS A 1053 40.84 -21.61 -37.17
CA LYS A 1053 40.40 -21.58 -38.57
C LYS A 1053 41.30 -20.65 -39.39
N ILE A 1054 42.17 -21.22 -40.22
CA ILE A 1054 43.18 -20.45 -40.96
C ILE A 1054 42.65 -19.92 -42.30
N ILE A 1055 42.88 -18.63 -42.56
CA ILE A 1055 42.75 -18.00 -43.88
C ILE A 1055 44.14 -17.55 -44.31
N THR A 1056 44.54 -17.78 -45.56
CA THR A 1056 45.85 -17.37 -46.07
C THR A 1056 45.71 -16.31 -47.17
N ALA A 1057 46.69 -15.42 -47.28
CA ALA A 1057 46.85 -14.46 -48.38
C ALA A 1057 48.34 -14.37 -48.74
N ASN A 1058 48.65 -14.20 -50.02
CA ASN A 1058 50.01 -14.18 -50.56
C ASN A 1058 50.60 -12.77 -50.73
N ASN A 1059 49.84 -11.72 -50.42
CA ASN A 1059 50.32 -10.33 -50.38
C ASN A 1059 49.38 -9.47 -49.53
N GLY A 1060 49.83 -8.27 -49.16
CA GLY A 1060 49.07 -7.37 -48.29
C GLY A 1060 47.75 -6.87 -48.88
N GLU A 1061 47.62 -6.71 -50.19
CA GLU A 1061 46.37 -6.22 -50.81
C GLU A 1061 45.24 -7.26 -50.71
N ILE A 1062 45.57 -8.52 -51.01
CA ILE A 1062 44.64 -9.65 -50.86
C ILE A 1062 44.37 -9.91 -49.37
N GLY A 1063 45.39 -9.74 -48.53
CA GLY A 1063 45.26 -9.79 -47.07
C GLY A 1063 44.23 -8.78 -46.55
N LEU A 1064 44.29 -7.53 -47.01
CA LEU A 1064 43.35 -6.48 -46.64
C LEU A 1064 41.91 -6.80 -47.08
N LYS A 1065 41.71 -7.22 -48.33
CA LYS A 1065 40.39 -7.62 -48.85
C LYS A 1065 39.80 -8.78 -48.03
N LYS A 1066 40.62 -9.78 -47.71
CA LYS A 1066 40.21 -10.92 -46.87
C LYS A 1066 39.89 -10.46 -45.45
N ALA A 1067 40.73 -9.65 -44.81
CA ALA A 1067 40.50 -9.10 -43.47
C ALA A 1067 39.18 -8.33 -43.35
N ILE A 1068 38.84 -7.49 -44.35
CA ILE A 1068 37.57 -6.75 -44.39
C ILE A 1068 36.36 -7.68 -44.55
N SER A 1069 36.49 -8.72 -45.39
CA SER A 1069 35.39 -9.66 -45.67
C SER A 1069 35.14 -10.66 -44.53
N SER A 1070 36.19 -11.16 -43.88
CA SER A 1070 36.12 -12.27 -42.93
C SER A 1070 36.31 -11.87 -41.47
N ILE A 1071 36.80 -10.66 -41.18
CA ILE A 1071 37.10 -10.12 -39.83
C ILE A 1071 37.74 -11.20 -38.93
N PRO A 1072 39.03 -11.53 -39.15
CA PRO A 1072 39.75 -12.51 -38.34
C PRO A 1072 39.98 -12.01 -36.91
N ASP A 1073 40.17 -12.95 -35.97
CA ASP A 1073 40.47 -12.68 -34.57
C ASP A 1073 41.94 -12.26 -34.35
N ILE A 1074 42.83 -12.59 -35.29
CA ILE A 1074 44.23 -12.14 -35.34
C ILE A 1074 44.80 -12.22 -36.76
N ILE A 1075 45.72 -11.32 -37.09
CA ILE A 1075 46.42 -11.29 -38.37
C ILE A 1075 47.92 -11.47 -38.12
N ILE A 1076 48.56 -12.35 -38.88
CA ILE A 1076 50.01 -12.56 -38.89
C ILE A 1076 50.50 -12.14 -40.26
N SER A 1077 51.42 -11.17 -40.32
CA SER A 1077 51.93 -10.64 -41.58
C SER A 1077 53.45 -10.59 -41.62
N ASP A 1078 54.09 -10.96 -42.73
CA ASP A 1078 55.48 -10.58 -42.98
C ASP A 1078 55.58 -9.05 -43.19
N ILE A 1079 56.68 -8.45 -42.75
CA ILE A 1079 57.01 -7.06 -43.01
C ILE A 1079 57.34 -6.85 -44.48
N ARG A 1080 58.12 -7.73 -45.12
CA ARG A 1080 58.57 -7.54 -46.50
C ARG A 1080 57.75 -8.42 -47.44
N MET A 1081 56.83 -7.81 -48.19
CA MET A 1081 56.02 -8.50 -49.20
C MET A 1081 55.79 -7.58 -50.42
N PRO A 1082 55.53 -8.13 -51.63
CA PRO A 1082 55.22 -7.34 -52.82
C PRO A 1082 53.87 -6.61 -52.74
N HIS A 1083 53.74 -5.49 -53.47
CA HIS A 1083 52.56 -4.60 -53.56
C HIS A 1083 52.20 -3.83 -52.29
N TYR A 1084 51.85 -4.53 -51.22
CA TYR A 1084 51.51 -3.98 -49.91
C TYR A 1084 52.40 -4.66 -48.88
N ASP A 1085 53.36 -3.91 -48.34
CA ASP A 1085 54.23 -4.40 -47.28
C ASP A 1085 53.44 -4.56 -45.95
N GLY A 1086 53.97 -5.34 -45.02
CA GLY A 1086 53.28 -5.66 -43.76
C GLY A 1086 53.03 -4.45 -42.87
N ILE A 1087 53.88 -3.43 -42.97
CA ILE A 1087 53.76 -2.18 -42.21
C ILE A 1087 52.61 -1.32 -42.76
N THR A 1088 52.51 -1.21 -44.08
CA THR A 1088 51.44 -0.50 -44.79
C THR A 1088 50.12 -1.23 -44.60
N LEU A 1089 50.13 -2.57 -44.64
CA LEU A 1089 48.97 -3.39 -44.30
C LEU A 1089 48.51 -3.12 -42.85
N CYS A 1090 49.41 -3.17 -41.88
CA CYS A 1090 49.12 -2.90 -40.47
C CYS A 1090 48.52 -1.50 -40.27
N ASN A 1091 49.17 -0.46 -40.80
CA ASN A 1091 48.68 0.91 -40.74
C ASN A 1091 47.29 1.07 -41.38
N THR A 1092 47.06 0.44 -42.53
CA THR A 1092 45.76 0.53 -43.21
C THR A 1092 44.66 -0.17 -42.41
N LEU A 1093 44.95 -1.36 -41.87
CA LEU A 1093 44.01 -2.12 -41.04
C LEU A 1093 43.66 -1.38 -39.75
N LYS A 1094 44.64 -0.74 -39.11
CA LYS A 1094 44.44 0.03 -37.87
C LYS A 1094 43.66 1.34 -38.09
N ASN A 1095 43.67 1.88 -39.30
CA ASN A 1095 42.93 3.10 -39.65
C ASN A 1095 41.54 2.85 -40.29
N ASP A 1096 41.25 1.63 -40.76
CA ASP A 1096 39.92 1.27 -41.28
C ASP A 1096 38.97 0.92 -40.12
N GLU A 1097 37.82 1.59 -40.05
CA GLU A 1097 36.81 1.38 -39.01
C GLU A 1097 36.40 -0.10 -38.87
N ARG A 1098 36.41 -0.88 -39.94
CA ARG A 1098 35.95 -2.27 -39.93
C ARG A 1098 36.97 -3.23 -39.29
N THR A 1099 38.26 -2.92 -39.38
CA THR A 1099 39.36 -3.84 -39.03
C THR A 1099 40.28 -3.32 -37.92
N SER A 1100 40.14 -2.06 -37.49
CA SER A 1100 41.04 -1.41 -36.53
C SER A 1100 41.25 -2.18 -35.24
N HIS A 1101 40.18 -2.82 -34.77
CA HIS A 1101 40.16 -3.62 -33.57
C HIS A 1101 40.91 -4.95 -33.71
N ILE A 1102 41.33 -5.43 -34.88
CA ILE A 1102 41.96 -6.75 -35.02
C ILE A 1102 43.44 -6.67 -34.59
N PRO A 1103 43.95 -7.62 -33.78
CA PRO A 1103 45.35 -7.63 -33.38
C PRO A 1103 46.26 -8.09 -34.53
N VAL A 1104 47.41 -7.44 -34.72
CA VAL A 1104 48.35 -7.74 -35.80
C VAL A 1104 49.72 -8.12 -35.23
N ILE A 1105 50.24 -9.29 -35.64
CA ILE A 1105 51.61 -9.73 -35.36
C ILE A 1105 52.45 -9.57 -36.63
N LEU A 1106 53.56 -8.84 -36.55
CA LEU A 1106 54.51 -8.71 -37.66
C LEU A 1106 55.68 -9.69 -37.54
N LEU A 1107 55.98 -10.41 -38.62
CA LEU A 1107 57.15 -11.29 -38.73
C LEU A 1107 58.32 -10.52 -39.36
N THR A 1108 59.50 -10.53 -38.74
CA THR A 1108 60.70 -9.80 -39.22
C THR A 1108 61.92 -10.71 -39.32
N ALA A 1109 62.80 -10.52 -40.30
CA ALA A 1109 64.09 -11.22 -40.38
C ALA A 1109 65.28 -10.42 -39.77
N ASP A 1110 65.11 -9.12 -39.53
CA ASP A 1110 66.19 -8.24 -39.04
C ASP A 1110 66.20 -8.16 -37.50
N THR A 1111 67.38 -8.34 -36.90
CA THR A 1111 67.65 -8.20 -35.44
C THR A 1111 68.02 -6.77 -35.03
N ASP A 1112 67.85 -5.80 -35.93
CA ASP A 1112 68.37 -4.44 -35.77
C ASP A 1112 67.32 -3.50 -35.13
N ASN A 1113 67.68 -2.81 -34.03
CA ASN A 1113 66.79 -1.97 -33.20
C ASN A 1113 65.99 -0.88 -33.96
N ARG A 1114 66.41 -0.53 -35.19
CA ARG A 1114 65.71 0.46 -36.05
C ARG A 1114 64.43 -0.09 -36.69
N SER A 1115 64.33 -1.40 -36.90
CA SER A 1115 63.14 -2.06 -37.45
C SER A 1115 62.07 -2.29 -36.37
N GLU A 1116 62.48 -2.54 -35.12
CA GLU A 1116 61.57 -2.59 -33.95
C GLU A 1116 60.83 -1.26 -33.74
N LEU A 1117 61.54 -0.13 -33.83
CA LEU A 1117 60.93 1.20 -33.68
C LEU A 1117 59.91 1.52 -34.78
N LYS A 1118 60.15 1.08 -36.02
CA LYS A 1118 59.20 1.27 -37.14
C LYS A 1118 57.95 0.38 -37.01
N GLY A 1119 58.10 -0.86 -36.53
CA GLY A 1119 56.98 -1.77 -36.27
C GLY A 1119 56.09 -1.33 -35.10
N LEU A 1120 56.68 -0.78 -34.04
CA LEU A 1120 55.93 -0.18 -32.91
C LEU A 1120 55.21 1.11 -33.33
N ALA A 1121 55.82 1.92 -34.20
CA ALA A 1121 55.21 3.15 -34.71
C ALA A 1121 54.03 2.90 -35.67
N SER A 1122 53.94 1.71 -36.31
CA SER A 1122 52.84 1.33 -37.20
C SER A 1122 51.60 0.74 -36.52
N GLY A 1123 51.58 0.72 -35.18
CA GLY A 1123 50.44 0.27 -34.40
C GLY A 1123 50.25 -1.25 -34.34
N ALA A 1124 51.28 -2.06 -34.63
CA ALA A 1124 51.22 -3.51 -34.47
C ALA A 1124 51.15 -3.90 -32.97
N ASP A 1125 50.42 -4.97 -32.65
CA ASP A 1125 50.22 -5.41 -31.26
C ASP A 1125 51.40 -6.25 -30.75
N ASP A 1126 52.13 -6.92 -31.65
CA ASP A 1126 53.34 -7.69 -31.33
C ASP A 1126 54.22 -7.94 -32.56
N PHE A 1127 55.47 -8.36 -32.37
CA PHE A 1127 56.38 -8.76 -33.45
C PHE A 1127 57.20 -10.00 -33.08
N VAL A 1128 57.61 -10.76 -34.10
CA VAL A 1128 58.35 -12.02 -33.94
C VAL A 1128 59.46 -12.13 -34.99
N THR A 1129 60.68 -12.46 -34.56
CA THR A 1129 61.86 -12.62 -35.43
C THR A 1129 61.90 -14.01 -36.10
N LYS A 1130 62.18 -14.09 -37.40
CA LYS A 1130 62.43 -15.32 -38.18
C LYS A 1130 63.92 -15.73 -38.03
N PRO A 1131 64.27 -16.99 -37.74
CA PRO A 1131 63.39 -18.14 -37.49
C PRO A 1131 62.78 -18.11 -36.07
N PHE A 1132 61.47 -18.35 -35.98
CA PHE A 1132 60.74 -18.31 -34.72
C PHE A 1132 60.55 -19.70 -34.12
N LYS A 1133 60.59 -19.79 -32.79
CA LYS A 1133 60.22 -21.02 -32.09
C LYS A 1133 58.70 -21.19 -32.15
N VAL A 1134 58.25 -22.34 -32.64
CA VAL A 1134 56.83 -22.69 -32.80
C VAL A 1134 56.03 -22.47 -31.50
N THR A 1135 56.60 -22.86 -30.37
CA THR A 1135 56.00 -22.70 -29.04
C THR A 1135 55.81 -21.22 -28.65
N ILE A 1136 56.78 -20.36 -29.01
CA ILE A 1136 56.71 -18.92 -28.73
C ILE A 1136 55.61 -18.26 -29.58
N LEU A 1137 55.52 -18.61 -30.86
CA LEU A 1137 54.48 -18.06 -31.75
C LEU A 1137 53.06 -18.49 -31.31
N LYS A 1138 52.85 -19.77 -31.00
CA LYS A 1138 51.57 -20.28 -30.45
C LYS A 1138 51.18 -19.56 -29.15
N GLN A 1139 52.12 -19.39 -28.24
CA GLN A 1139 51.85 -18.74 -26.96
C GLN A 1139 51.52 -17.25 -27.11
N ARG A 1140 52.19 -16.53 -28.03
CA ARG A 1140 51.89 -15.12 -28.33
C ARG A 1140 50.49 -14.96 -28.92
N ILE A 1141 50.11 -15.80 -29.87
CA ILE A 1141 48.75 -15.83 -30.46
C ILE A 1141 47.70 -16.10 -29.36
N ALA A 1142 47.90 -17.15 -28.56
CA ALA A 1142 46.97 -17.50 -27.49
C ALA A 1142 46.83 -16.38 -26.43
N ASN A 1143 47.94 -15.72 -26.07
CA ASN A 1143 47.93 -14.65 -25.08
C ASN A 1143 47.18 -13.41 -25.59
N LEU A 1144 47.38 -13.00 -26.85
CA LEU A 1144 46.66 -11.87 -27.44
C LEU A 1144 45.15 -12.14 -27.54
N ILE A 1145 44.76 -13.35 -27.95
CA ILE A 1145 43.35 -13.76 -27.99
C ILE A 1145 42.75 -13.77 -26.56
N THR A 1146 43.48 -14.31 -25.57
CA THR A 1146 43.04 -14.38 -24.17
C THR A 1146 42.89 -12.99 -23.54
N ILE A 1147 43.83 -12.07 -23.80
CA ILE A 1147 43.77 -10.68 -23.33
C ILE A 1147 42.52 -9.99 -23.89
N ARG A 1148 42.23 -10.19 -25.18
CA ARG A 1148 41.02 -9.65 -25.83
C ARG A 1148 39.73 -10.24 -25.23
N GLN A 1149 39.70 -11.55 -24.96
CA GLN A 1149 38.55 -12.19 -24.29
C GLN A 1149 38.33 -11.65 -22.87
N LYS A 1150 39.39 -11.46 -22.08
CA LYS A 1150 39.30 -10.88 -20.72
C LYS A 1150 38.87 -9.41 -20.72
N LEU A 1151 39.34 -8.62 -21.68
CA LEU A 1151 38.85 -7.24 -21.88
C LEU A 1151 37.36 -7.22 -22.22
N ARG A 1152 36.90 -8.16 -23.07
CA ARG A 1152 35.48 -8.34 -23.42
C ARG A 1152 34.61 -8.69 -22.21
N GLU A 1153 35.07 -9.60 -21.33
CA GLU A 1153 34.38 -9.93 -20.07
C GLU A 1153 34.29 -8.75 -19.09
N ARG A 1154 35.28 -7.86 -19.12
CA ARG A 1154 35.31 -6.67 -18.26
C ARG A 1154 34.34 -5.60 -18.74
N TYR A 1155 34.30 -5.31 -20.05
CA TYR A 1155 33.42 -4.28 -20.61
C TYR A 1155 31.96 -4.73 -20.73
N SER A 1156 31.68 -6.03 -20.89
CA SER A 1156 30.30 -6.55 -20.89
C SER A 1156 29.55 -6.33 -19.55
N LYS A 1157 30.30 -6.16 -18.44
CA LYS A 1157 29.74 -5.90 -17.11
C LYS A 1157 29.42 -4.42 -16.83
N GLU A 1158 29.95 -3.48 -17.61
CA GLU A 1158 29.68 -2.04 -17.48
C GLU A 1158 28.81 -1.54 -18.67
N MET A 1159 27.47 -1.66 -18.55
CA MET A 1159 26.50 -1.32 -19.62
C MET A 1159 26.25 0.19 -19.83
N THR A 1160 27.31 1.00 -19.85
CA THR A 1160 27.22 2.42 -20.21
C THR A 1160 28.16 2.72 -21.37
N LEU A 1161 27.58 2.89 -22.56
CA LEU A 1161 28.22 3.57 -23.69
C LEU A 1161 28.36 5.06 -23.34
N LYS A 1162 29.38 5.39 -22.56
CA LYS A 1162 29.93 6.74 -22.51
C LYS A 1162 31.44 6.60 -22.65
N PRO A 1163 32.08 7.28 -23.60
CA PRO A 1163 33.53 7.27 -23.71
C PRO A 1163 34.10 7.86 -22.42
N LYS A 1164 34.62 7.01 -21.53
CA LYS A 1164 35.43 7.44 -20.38
C LYS A 1164 36.86 7.57 -20.87
N LYS A 1165 37.43 8.75 -20.66
CA LYS A 1165 38.80 9.18 -21.01
C LYS A 1165 39.88 8.18 -20.59
N ILE A 1166 40.10 7.15 -21.40
CA ILE A 1166 41.30 6.31 -21.45
C ILE A 1166 41.46 5.97 -22.93
N ALA A 1167 42.68 6.04 -23.46
CA ALA A 1167 43.02 6.00 -24.88
C ALA A 1167 42.23 4.94 -25.70
N ILE A 1168 41.18 5.40 -26.37
CA ILE A 1168 40.44 4.69 -27.42
C ILE A 1168 40.97 5.26 -28.75
N ALA A 1169 41.24 4.41 -29.74
CA ALA A 1169 41.73 4.89 -31.03
C ALA A 1169 40.63 5.75 -31.72
N PRO A 1170 40.96 6.84 -32.43
CA PRO A 1170 39.97 7.77 -33.00
C PRO A 1170 38.87 7.11 -33.85
N ALA A 1171 39.20 6.04 -34.59
CA ALA A 1171 38.25 5.28 -35.41
C ALA A 1171 37.19 4.51 -34.61
N GLU A 1172 37.50 4.13 -33.37
CA GLU A 1172 36.59 3.36 -32.49
C GLU A 1172 35.53 4.28 -31.86
N GLU A 1173 35.91 5.51 -31.51
CA GLU A 1173 35.00 6.54 -31.00
C GLU A 1173 33.97 6.98 -32.07
N VAL A 1174 34.42 7.18 -33.31
CA VAL A 1174 33.55 7.51 -34.45
C VAL A 1174 32.49 6.42 -34.68
N PHE A 1175 32.90 5.15 -34.62
CA PHE A 1175 31.97 4.03 -34.77
C PHE A 1175 30.92 3.96 -33.66
N LEU A 1176 31.32 4.09 -32.38
CA LEU A 1176 30.36 4.04 -31.26
C LEU A 1176 29.38 5.21 -31.29
N ASN A 1177 29.83 6.40 -31.68
CA ASN A 1177 28.97 7.57 -31.86
C ASN A 1177 27.97 7.37 -33.01
N LYS A 1178 28.41 6.79 -34.14
CA LYS A 1178 27.53 6.45 -35.27
C LYS A 1178 26.47 5.42 -34.87
N ILE A 1179 26.83 4.40 -34.08
CA ILE A 1179 25.88 3.41 -33.55
C ILE A 1179 24.88 4.05 -32.59
N GLN A 1180 25.33 4.94 -31.70
CA GLN A 1180 24.46 5.66 -30.78
C GLN A 1180 23.43 6.51 -31.55
N GLN A 1181 23.86 7.23 -32.58
CA GLN A 1181 22.97 8.02 -33.43
C GLN A 1181 21.89 7.17 -34.12
N ILE A 1182 22.27 6.02 -34.70
CA ILE A 1182 21.32 5.11 -35.36
C ILE A 1182 20.29 4.56 -34.36
N LEU A 1183 20.73 4.26 -33.13
CA LEU A 1183 19.83 3.81 -32.07
C LEU A 1183 18.87 4.94 -31.66
N ASP A 1184 19.37 6.15 -31.41
CA ASP A 1184 18.52 7.27 -30.99
C ASP A 1184 17.44 7.61 -32.04
N GLU A 1185 17.74 7.46 -33.33
CA GLU A 1185 16.79 7.71 -34.42
C GLU A 1185 15.78 6.57 -34.70
N HIS A 1186 16.14 5.30 -34.42
CA HIS A 1186 15.37 4.14 -34.90
C HIS A 1186 14.98 3.09 -33.85
N LEU A 1187 15.45 3.20 -32.59
CA LEU A 1187 15.25 2.17 -31.56
C LEU A 1187 13.77 1.92 -31.19
N THR A 1188 12.95 2.97 -31.23
CA THR A 1188 11.51 2.93 -30.90
C THR A 1188 10.67 2.28 -32.01
N ASN A 1189 11.22 2.11 -33.23
CA ASN A 1189 10.50 1.47 -34.32
C ASN A 1189 10.42 -0.06 -34.08
N PRO A 1190 9.23 -0.67 -34.01
CA PRO A 1190 9.08 -2.11 -33.75
C PRO A 1190 9.68 -3.01 -34.84
N HIS A 1191 9.78 -2.52 -36.08
CA HIS A 1191 10.40 -3.23 -37.20
C HIS A 1191 11.93 -3.14 -37.23
N PHE A 1192 12.55 -2.32 -36.37
CA PHE A 1192 13.99 -2.21 -36.29
C PHE A 1192 14.60 -3.50 -35.73
N ASN A 1193 15.30 -4.23 -36.59
CA ASN A 1193 15.91 -5.53 -36.32
C ASN A 1193 17.39 -5.54 -36.77
N ALA A 1194 18.11 -6.64 -36.56
CA ALA A 1194 19.53 -6.72 -36.91
C ALA A 1194 19.84 -6.50 -38.40
N VAL A 1195 18.89 -6.78 -39.30
CA VAL A 1195 19.04 -6.55 -40.75
C VAL A 1195 18.98 -5.05 -41.04
N MET A 1196 17.91 -4.39 -40.59
CA MET A 1196 17.75 -2.94 -40.76
C MET A 1196 18.87 -2.15 -40.06
N PHE A 1197 19.34 -2.65 -38.90
CA PHE A 1197 20.47 -2.06 -38.20
C PHE A 1197 21.76 -2.16 -39.01
N SER A 1198 22.01 -3.29 -39.67
CA SER A 1198 23.18 -3.47 -40.53
C SER A 1198 23.14 -2.59 -41.79
N GLU A 1199 21.97 -2.46 -42.42
CA GLU A 1199 21.76 -1.57 -43.57
C GLU A 1199 22.04 -0.10 -43.21
N LYS A 1200 21.49 0.37 -42.08
CA LYS A 1200 21.70 1.74 -41.58
C LYS A 1200 23.13 1.99 -41.12
N ALA A 1201 23.81 0.97 -40.60
CA ALA A 1201 25.22 1.05 -40.25
C ALA A 1201 26.17 1.05 -41.47
N HIS A 1202 25.64 0.77 -42.67
CA HIS A 1202 26.41 0.53 -43.91
C HIS A 1202 27.43 -0.61 -43.77
N MET A 1203 27.02 -1.69 -43.10
CA MET A 1203 27.86 -2.88 -42.90
C MET A 1203 27.04 -4.13 -43.17
N SER A 1204 27.69 -5.24 -43.53
CA SER A 1204 26.98 -6.51 -43.62
C SER A 1204 26.50 -6.95 -42.23
N ARG A 1205 25.42 -7.73 -42.18
CA ARG A 1205 24.86 -8.25 -40.92
C ARG A 1205 25.90 -8.99 -40.09
N MET A 1206 26.76 -9.78 -40.72
CA MET A 1206 27.84 -10.51 -40.06
C MET A 1206 28.93 -9.58 -39.52
N GLN A 1207 29.28 -8.53 -40.26
CA GLN A 1207 30.29 -7.56 -39.83
C GLN A 1207 29.83 -6.76 -38.61
N LEU A 1208 28.59 -6.26 -38.63
CA LEU A 1208 28.01 -5.55 -37.49
C LEU A 1208 27.87 -6.46 -36.28
N HIS A 1209 27.48 -7.73 -36.49
CA HIS A 1209 27.36 -8.72 -35.42
C HIS A 1209 28.67 -8.97 -34.70
N ARG A 1210 29.74 -9.32 -35.44
CA ARG A 1210 31.05 -9.57 -34.85
C ARG A 1210 31.58 -8.34 -34.14
N LYS A 1211 31.44 -7.17 -34.75
CA LYS A 1211 31.94 -5.92 -34.15
C LYS A 1211 31.22 -5.58 -32.84
N LEU A 1212 29.89 -5.66 -32.80
CA LEU A 1212 29.14 -5.45 -31.56
C LEU A 1212 29.45 -6.53 -30.51
N GLN A 1213 29.63 -7.79 -30.94
CA GLN A 1213 29.96 -8.90 -30.05
C GLN A 1213 31.34 -8.72 -29.41
N VAL A 1214 32.33 -8.19 -30.16
CA VAL A 1214 33.66 -7.85 -29.65
C VAL A 1214 33.58 -6.73 -28.60
N TYR A 1215 32.87 -5.63 -28.89
CA TYR A 1215 32.84 -4.47 -27.97
C TYR A 1215 31.90 -4.65 -26.77
N THR A 1216 30.75 -5.30 -26.96
CA THR A 1216 29.67 -5.34 -25.96
C THR A 1216 29.47 -6.72 -25.35
N GLY A 1217 30.09 -7.76 -25.92
CA GLY A 1217 29.85 -9.15 -25.54
C GLY A 1217 28.55 -9.73 -26.09
N LEU A 1218 27.65 -8.91 -26.65
CA LEU A 1218 26.29 -9.30 -27.05
C LEU A 1218 26.15 -9.46 -28.57
N SER A 1219 25.26 -10.35 -29.00
CA SER A 1219 24.81 -10.40 -30.39
C SER A 1219 24.06 -9.13 -30.78
N THR A 1220 24.03 -8.77 -32.07
CA THR A 1220 23.28 -7.59 -32.57
C THR A 1220 21.83 -7.54 -32.07
N THR A 1221 21.14 -8.69 -32.06
CA THR A 1221 19.75 -8.80 -31.58
C THR A 1221 19.66 -8.63 -30.07
N ALA A 1222 20.54 -9.25 -29.30
CA ALA A 1222 20.59 -9.08 -27.84
C ALA A 1222 20.96 -7.63 -27.44
N PHE A 1223 21.80 -6.97 -28.25
CA PHE A 1223 22.20 -5.58 -28.05
C PHE A 1223 21.05 -4.60 -28.33
N ILE A 1224 20.30 -4.75 -29.42
CA ILE A 1224 19.08 -3.94 -29.65
C ILE A 1224 18.09 -4.13 -28.48
N ARG A 1225 17.89 -5.38 -28.05
CA ARG A 1225 17.00 -5.72 -26.93
C ARG A 1225 17.42 -5.01 -25.63
N SER A 1226 18.72 -5.02 -25.29
CA SER A 1226 19.21 -4.40 -24.06
C SER A 1226 19.04 -2.87 -24.07
N GLN A 1227 19.21 -2.22 -25.23
CA GLN A 1227 18.98 -0.77 -25.35
C GLN A 1227 17.50 -0.41 -25.20
N ARG A 1228 16.57 -1.17 -25.81
CA ARG A 1228 15.12 -0.96 -25.62
C ARG A 1228 14.70 -1.10 -24.16
N LEU A 1229 15.22 -2.10 -23.44
CA LEU A 1229 14.94 -2.28 -22.02
C LEU A 1229 15.46 -1.13 -21.15
N LYS A 1230 16.62 -0.56 -21.50
CA LYS A 1230 17.17 0.61 -20.80
C LYS A 1230 16.32 1.87 -20.98
N GLN A 1231 15.84 2.11 -22.20
CA GLN A 1231 14.88 3.20 -22.47
C GLN A 1231 13.56 2.97 -21.75
N ALA A 1232 13.10 1.71 -21.64
CA ALA A 1232 11.90 1.36 -20.90
C ALA A 1232 12.02 1.73 -19.41
N ILE A 1233 13.17 1.48 -18.78
CA ILE A 1233 13.42 1.90 -17.39
C ILE A 1233 13.28 3.42 -17.25
N HIS A 1234 13.79 4.19 -18.22
CA HIS A 1234 13.68 5.65 -18.17
C HIS A 1234 12.22 6.12 -18.25
N LEU A 1235 11.43 5.56 -19.18
CA LEU A 1235 10.01 5.88 -19.33
C LEU A 1235 9.16 5.44 -18.13
N LEU A 1236 9.43 4.25 -17.59
CA LEU A 1236 8.77 3.75 -16.37
C LEU A 1236 9.02 4.64 -15.14
N LYS A 1237 10.12 5.39 -15.11
CA LYS A 1237 10.45 6.33 -14.01
C LYS A 1237 9.93 7.75 -14.22
N THR A 1238 9.73 8.17 -15.47
CA THR A 1238 9.44 9.58 -15.80
C THR A 1238 8.00 9.84 -16.23
N THR A 1239 7.23 8.79 -16.58
CA THR A 1239 5.87 8.93 -17.11
C THR A 1239 4.87 8.02 -16.41
N SER A 1240 3.61 8.44 -16.28
CA SER A 1240 2.51 7.69 -15.64
C SER A 1240 1.80 6.72 -16.60
N VAL A 1241 2.55 6.16 -17.55
CA VAL A 1241 2.07 5.36 -18.68
C VAL A 1241 2.08 3.88 -18.31
N THR A 1242 1.14 3.08 -18.83
CA THR A 1242 1.03 1.66 -18.45
C THR A 1242 2.20 0.82 -18.98
N VAL A 1243 2.52 -0.30 -18.32
CA VAL A 1243 3.62 -1.20 -18.73
C VAL A 1243 3.46 -1.70 -20.18
N ASN A 1244 2.22 -1.90 -20.62
CA ASN A 1244 1.92 -2.31 -22.00
C ASN A 1244 2.22 -1.20 -23.00
N GLU A 1245 1.86 0.04 -22.69
CA GLU A 1245 2.16 1.21 -23.53
C GLU A 1245 3.66 1.48 -23.58
N VAL A 1246 4.38 1.32 -22.46
CA VAL A 1246 5.86 1.43 -22.45
C VAL A 1246 6.50 0.37 -23.34
N ALA A 1247 5.99 -0.87 -23.33
CA ALA A 1247 6.51 -1.93 -24.19
C ALA A 1247 6.42 -1.55 -25.68
N TYR A 1248 5.30 -0.97 -26.11
CA TYR A 1248 5.16 -0.49 -27.48
C TYR A 1248 6.00 0.76 -27.76
N ALA A 1249 6.06 1.72 -26.82
CA ALA A 1249 6.80 2.96 -26.97
C ALA A 1249 8.31 2.75 -27.16
N VAL A 1250 8.87 1.69 -26.58
CA VAL A 1250 10.29 1.32 -26.74
C VAL A 1250 10.54 0.31 -27.86
N GLY A 1251 9.53 0.02 -28.69
CA GLY A 1251 9.67 -0.77 -29.91
C GLY A 1251 9.59 -2.29 -29.72
N PHE A 1252 8.96 -2.81 -28.67
CA PHE A 1252 8.61 -4.24 -28.60
C PHE A 1252 7.29 -4.51 -29.33
N ASN A 1253 7.25 -5.60 -30.13
CA ASN A 1253 6.06 -5.99 -30.87
C ASN A 1253 4.94 -6.55 -29.98
N THR A 1254 5.28 -7.15 -28.82
CA THR A 1254 4.30 -7.69 -27.87
C THR A 1254 4.71 -7.40 -26.42
N PRO A 1255 3.77 -7.00 -25.54
CA PRO A 1255 4.05 -6.77 -24.12
C PRO A 1255 4.52 -8.02 -23.38
N SER A 1256 4.01 -9.20 -23.74
CA SER A 1256 4.42 -10.48 -23.14
C SER A 1256 5.89 -10.79 -23.38
N TYR A 1257 6.40 -10.51 -24.60
CA TYR A 1257 7.81 -10.68 -24.91
C TYR A 1257 8.67 -9.65 -24.17
N PHE A 1258 8.21 -8.41 -24.06
CA PHE A 1258 8.86 -7.38 -23.24
C PHE A 1258 8.99 -7.80 -21.77
N MET A 1259 7.92 -8.28 -21.14
CA MET A 1259 7.93 -8.70 -19.74
C MET A 1259 8.88 -9.89 -19.49
N LYS A 1260 8.89 -10.87 -20.40
CA LYS A 1260 9.84 -11.99 -20.34
C LYS A 1260 11.28 -11.50 -20.43
N CYS A 1261 11.58 -10.65 -21.41
CA CYS A 1261 12.93 -10.10 -21.60
C CYS A 1261 13.36 -9.21 -20.43
N PHE A 1262 12.44 -8.42 -19.85
CA PHE A 1262 12.74 -7.56 -18.71
C PHE A 1262 13.06 -8.39 -17.45
N LYS A 1263 12.29 -9.47 -17.21
CA LYS A 1263 12.51 -10.38 -16.09
C LYS A 1263 13.80 -11.19 -16.24
N GLU A 1264 14.14 -11.64 -17.46
CA GLU A 1264 15.42 -12.31 -17.74
C GLU A 1264 16.62 -11.40 -17.45
N ASN A 1265 16.52 -10.10 -17.77
CA ASN A 1265 17.66 -9.19 -17.71
C ASN A 1265 17.86 -8.51 -16.35
N TYR A 1266 16.78 -8.35 -15.55
CA TYR A 1266 16.80 -7.65 -14.26
C TYR A 1266 16.32 -8.50 -13.08
N GLU A 1267 16.05 -9.79 -13.32
CA GLU A 1267 15.54 -10.78 -12.34
C GLU A 1267 14.23 -10.36 -11.63
N LYS A 1268 13.55 -9.31 -12.14
CA LYS A 1268 12.35 -8.69 -11.58
C LYS A 1268 11.40 -8.30 -12.69
N THR A 1269 10.10 -8.28 -12.42
CA THR A 1269 9.12 -7.74 -13.36
C THR A 1269 9.17 -6.20 -13.41
N PRO A 1270 8.72 -5.53 -14.49
CA PRO A 1270 8.69 -4.07 -14.58
C PRO A 1270 7.97 -3.39 -13.40
N LEU A 1271 6.87 -3.97 -12.92
CA LEU A 1271 6.10 -3.45 -11.76
C LEU A 1271 6.87 -3.60 -10.44
N GLU A 1272 7.56 -4.72 -10.24
CA GLU A 1272 8.42 -4.93 -9.06
C GLU A 1272 9.65 -4.03 -9.07
N TYR A 1273 10.15 -3.71 -10.28
CA TYR A 1273 11.27 -2.81 -10.45
C TYR A 1273 10.92 -1.38 -10.05
N ILE A 1274 9.76 -0.85 -10.46
CA ILE A 1274 9.27 0.48 -10.06
C ILE A 1274 9.08 0.56 -8.54
N LYS A 1275 8.42 -0.44 -7.94
CA LYS A 1275 8.15 -0.49 -6.49
C LYS A 1275 9.41 -0.48 -5.62
N ASN A 1276 10.55 -0.94 -6.15
CA ASN A 1276 11.82 -0.97 -5.43
C ASN A 1276 12.66 0.31 -5.61
N THR A 1277 12.35 1.17 -6.57
CA THR A 1277 13.09 2.41 -6.83
C THR A 1277 12.54 3.64 -6.12
N ASP A 1278 11.33 3.58 -5.53
CA ASP A 1278 10.75 4.63 -4.69
C ASP A 1278 11.13 4.51 -3.18
N LYS A 1279 12.24 3.80 -2.88
CA LYS A 1279 12.83 3.71 -1.54
C LYS A 1279 14.20 4.37 -1.48
#